data_AF-A0A957BTK3-F1
#
_entry.id   AF-A0A957BTK3-F1
#
_cell.length_a   1.000
_cell.length_b   1.000
_cell.length_c   1.000
_cell.angle_alpha   90.00
_cell.angle_beta   90.00
_cell.angle_gamma   90.00
#
_symmetry.space_group_name_H-M   'P 1'
#
loop_
_entity.id
_entity.type
_entity.pdbx_description
1 polymer ?
#
loop_
_entity_poly.entity_id
_entity_poly.type
_entity_poly.pdbx_seq_one_letter_code
_entity_poly.pdbx_strand_id
1 'polypeptide(L)'
;MSGLLLISTSFAQAPQCTDVCYVNAETGNDANSGAAPDQAKRTIQAAVEAVQPDGEIFVAAGEYTEQLGIEKNLSLRGEDVNDVILRAPQSLVNSPPVPPGASSVRSIVTIRSGATVTMTGITVSGPLAAQSCNDNVGGIYVHQNAQLSLSDAIIRDTYPSNAGTDLSTCATGIGVRVGEYGEGTPASATINTVTFTGFQKAAVVVSNEGSQATIEDSTIVGAGNTPALPQNGVQISAGANALVRNNVIRDLRCDNATCGSDPASQFAASGILIFNDGGDSLITGNIITESDIGIYSLSPQVIIDDNTLRSNRYIGILLDEGVATISDNTITGGNYGIFAISFDGLLYGITGNTQATLTRNRITGAQTGVALRDENGTDSIAPLVNGSYNAIAGNQAGVNNPTEVVMDVSCNWWGAANGPSGAAEGSGDSITRNTNYLPWLATDNLDSACAGIANNEPSAQDDTALTMAGQPVVIPVLANDSDPDGDTLGVTPDAPENGVATPQPGGVIVYTPAEGFSGTDRFTYTAVDGKGGSASATVIVVVQPPPNEPPVAADDAVTTPFETPINIAILANDVDPDENALQVTEIGDPENGSLASTGDGIYLYTPNPDFVGKDSFAYIVSDGKGGSATATVSVEVLPPPNHPPVAHADHVETVMGVSITIDVLANDTDPDDDPLTLTSATDPQHGSIATNPDSTFTYIPDVDFVGEDTFSYTIADGRDGVDSTSVVINVQPPPNQPPVAQNETVETFMDTPVVIEPLTNDSDPEGGPLTLTIFDPPNAGETTVDDEGVITYTPRDGFTGVDLIVYAIADDQGEEDTARITIRVLPPPNQPPVAEDDSAETLAGIAVTIPVLENDADPDGDVISIASLGSPTNGGVVRNEDGTITYTPADGFIGVDSLTYSIDDGRGAGDEATISITVQRPPNLPPAAFDDTSSTTESTPVEIDVLANDSDPNDDPITVTSVTPALSGRAELGDDGVITYIPNPIFIGADTFSYTIADPDGATDSALVVVIVGAAPNTAPQAINDRVETSSPGALRIEPLANDSDDDGDTLTIVNLSQPANGTARTNDDGSVTYTPSVGFQGVDTMVYTVSDGKGGSDSATITVIIATPTNEPPIAVDDAVETIRDTPIRIDVLANDRDPEAGDLDISTISAPVYGSAALDDGVILYTPPLDFTGDDSFTYTVADDNGGVSTANVIVSVVPPPNTPPQAGDDRSSTTVNIPVTIAVLANDQDADGDPLRIVQVEPLTEGTTQVNPDGTITFT
;
A
#
# COMPACT_ATOMS: atom_id res chain seq x y z
N MET A 1 -7.29 26.12 -2.94
CA MET A 1 -8.09 25.84 -1.72
C MET A 1 -7.70 26.85 -0.65
N SER A 2 -8.64 27.41 0.13
CA SER A 2 -8.34 28.55 1.03
C SER A 2 -8.92 28.33 2.43
N GLY A 3 -8.30 27.41 3.20
CA GLY A 3 -8.85 27.05 4.51
C GLY A 3 -8.09 26.06 5.40
N LEU A 4 -7.01 25.44 4.93
CA LEU A 4 -6.37 24.34 5.65
C LEU A 4 -5.66 24.84 6.92
N LEU A 5 -6.28 24.60 8.08
CA LEU A 5 -5.75 24.99 9.38
C LEU A 5 -5.17 23.75 10.11
N LEU A 6 -3.86 23.75 10.33
CA LEU A 6 -3.15 22.72 11.10
C LEU A 6 -3.33 22.94 12.61
N ILE A 7 -4.08 22.05 13.27
CA ILE A 7 -4.44 22.14 14.69
C ILE A 7 -3.36 21.43 15.55
N SER A 8 -2.15 21.99 15.60
CA SER A 8 -1.02 21.41 16.36
C SER A 8 -0.99 21.85 17.83
N THR A 9 -1.39 20.93 18.72
CA THR A 9 -1.03 20.81 20.16
C THR A 9 -1.17 21.99 21.15
N SER A 10 -1.49 23.23 20.75
CA SER A 10 -1.55 24.38 21.67
C SER A 10 -2.89 25.14 21.65
N PHE A 11 -3.92 24.63 22.33
CA PHE A 11 -5.25 25.28 22.34
C PHE A 11 -5.85 25.65 23.70
N ALA A 12 -6.12 26.96 23.81
CA ALA A 12 -7.18 27.53 24.64
C ALA A 12 -8.30 28.17 23.77
N GLN A 13 -8.00 28.58 22.53
CA GLN A 13 -8.96 29.08 21.53
C GLN A 13 -8.45 28.74 20.12
N ALA A 14 -9.23 28.00 19.33
CA ALA A 14 -8.89 27.67 17.94
C ALA A 14 -9.51 28.69 16.97
N PRO A 15 -8.79 29.14 15.92
CA PRO A 15 -9.41 29.80 14.78
C PRO A 15 -10.44 28.87 14.12
N GLN A 16 -11.46 29.45 13.48
CA GLN A 16 -12.41 28.69 12.66
C GLN A 16 -11.70 28.21 11.39
N CYS A 17 -11.81 26.93 11.04
CA CYS A 17 -11.49 26.47 9.68
C CYS A 17 -12.60 26.98 8.75
N THR A 18 -12.28 27.40 7.52
CA THR A 18 -13.34 27.81 6.57
C THR A 18 -14.11 26.61 6.05
N ASP A 19 -13.43 25.65 5.43
CA ASP A 19 -14.06 24.49 4.78
C ASP A 19 -13.48 23.14 5.24
N VAL A 20 -12.16 23.07 5.53
CA VAL A 20 -11.45 21.82 5.87
C VAL A 20 -10.56 22.01 7.10
N CYS A 21 -10.68 21.15 8.11
CA CYS A 21 -9.71 21.03 9.20
C CYS A 21 -8.86 19.76 9.04
N TYR A 22 -7.58 19.81 9.41
CA TYR A 22 -6.68 18.63 9.43
C TYR A 22 -6.23 18.30 10.85
N VAL A 23 -6.32 17.02 11.23
CA VAL A 23 -6.00 16.51 12.57
C VAL A 23 -4.98 15.37 12.48
N ASN A 24 -3.74 15.66 12.88
CA ASN A 24 -2.71 14.64 13.13
C ASN A 24 -2.22 14.81 14.58
N ALA A 25 -2.17 13.71 15.34
CA ALA A 25 -1.77 13.68 16.75
C ALA A 25 -0.47 12.90 17.03
N GLU A 26 0.26 12.43 16.01
CA GLU A 26 1.42 11.56 16.21
C GLU A 26 2.69 12.27 16.71
N THR A 27 2.78 13.59 16.64
CA THR A 27 3.90 14.37 17.18
C THR A 27 3.85 14.49 18.72
N GLY A 28 3.71 13.35 19.41
CA GLY A 28 3.54 13.24 20.88
C GLY A 28 4.74 12.65 21.62
N ASN A 29 5.87 12.39 20.95
CA ASN A 29 6.98 11.60 21.49
C ASN A 29 8.14 12.44 22.07
N ASP A 30 7.83 13.43 22.94
CA ASP A 30 8.84 14.16 23.73
C ASP A 30 9.09 13.46 25.07
N ALA A 31 10.11 12.60 25.10
CA ALA A 31 10.46 11.78 26.26
C ALA A 31 11.12 12.52 27.44
N ASN A 32 11.07 13.87 27.50
CA ASN A 32 11.82 14.66 28.49
C ASN A 32 11.07 15.82 29.18
N SER A 33 9.74 15.93 29.08
CA SER A 33 8.97 16.86 29.92
C SER A 33 7.99 16.14 30.86
N GLY A 34 8.10 16.45 32.17
CA GLY A 34 7.30 15.85 33.24
C GLY A 34 5.86 16.39 33.35
N ALA A 35 5.21 16.67 32.22
CA ALA A 35 3.82 17.10 32.16
C ALA A 35 2.86 15.89 32.19
N ALA A 36 1.63 16.08 32.65
CA ALA A 36 0.68 14.98 32.83
C ALA A 36 0.10 14.50 31.48
N PRO A 37 -0.23 13.19 31.32
CA PRO A 37 -0.81 12.64 30.09
C PRO A 37 -2.19 13.17 29.67
N ASP A 38 -2.73 14.18 30.36
CA ASP A 38 -4.08 14.70 30.12
C ASP A 38 -4.14 15.87 29.12
N GLN A 39 -2.98 16.42 28.72
CA GLN A 39 -2.94 17.66 27.94
C GLN A 39 -3.04 17.46 26.40
N ALA A 40 -2.85 16.24 25.90
CA ALA A 40 -3.01 15.88 24.48
C ALA A 40 -4.45 15.50 24.08
N LYS A 41 -5.40 15.42 25.03
CA LYS A 41 -6.66 14.67 24.89
C LYS A 41 -7.84 15.35 24.18
N ARG A 42 -7.65 16.46 23.44
CA ARG A 42 -8.77 17.23 22.85
C ARG A 42 -8.49 17.82 21.46
N THR A 43 -8.19 16.97 20.48
CA THR A 43 -7.95 17.42 19.08
C THR A 43 -9.19 17.27 18.19
N ILE A 44 -9.82 16.08 18.12
CA ILE A 44 -10.96 15.83 17.21
C ILE A 44 -12.21 16.64 17.59
N GLN A 45 -12.61 16.66 18.87
CA GLN A 45 -13.75 17.48 19.33
C GLN A 45 -13.52 18.99 19.08
N ALA A 46 -12.27 19.46 19.17
CA ALA A 46 -11.92 20.85 18.87
C ALA A 46 -12.02 21.17 17.36
N ALA A 47 -11.64 20.23 16.48
CA ALA A 47 -11.86 20.36 15.04
C ALA A 47 -13.36 20.32 14.68
N VAL A 48 -14.13 19.43 15.31
CA VAL A 48 -15.60 19.38 15.19
C VAL A 48 -16.24 20.68 15.66
N GLU A 49 -15.71 21.36 16.67
CA GLU A 49 -16.16 22.70 17.06
C GLU A 49 -15.71 23.79 16.09
N ALA A 50 -14.49 23.72 15.55
CA ALA A 50 -13.86 24.76 14.73
C ALA A 50 -14.24 24.78 13.23
N VAL A 51 -14.66 23.67 12.63
CA VAL A 51 -15.08 23.61 11.20
C VAL A 51 -16.42 24.34 10.97
N GLN A 52 -16.70 24.82 9.76
CA GLN A 52 -18.06 25.29 9.42
C GLN A 52 -19.03 24.11 9.19
N PRO A 53 -20.36 24.33 9.24
CA PRO A 53 -21.33 23.34 8.76
C PRO A 53 -21.05 22.95 7.30
N ASP A 54 -21.32 21.69 6.97
CA ASP A 54 -21.05 21.07 5.67
C ASP A 54 -19.55 20.92 5.31
N GLY A 55 -18.64 21.34 6.19
CA GLY A 55 -17.18 21.19 6.00
C GLY A 55 -16.62 19.79 6.35
N GLU A 56 -15.35 19.59 6.06
CA GLU A 56 -14.66 18.29 6.15
C GLU A 56 -13.53 18.27 7.19
N ILE A 57 -13.35 17.13 7.85
CA ILE A 57 -12.30 16.90 8.84
C ILE A 57 -11.52 15.65 8.44
N PHE A 58 -10.28 15.85 8.03
CA PHE A 58 -9.32 14.76 7.82
C PHE A 58 -8.62 14.44 9.14
N VAL A 59 -8.51 13.15 9.44
CA VAL A 59 -7.80 12.64 10.61
C VAL A 59 -6.76 11.63 10.13
N ALA A 60 -5.48 11.92 10.35
CA ALA A 60 -4.40 10.99 10.02
C ALA A 60 -4.29 9.89 11.09
N ALA A 61 -4.08 10.33 12.33
CA ALA A 61 -3.93 9.45 13.48
C ALA A 61 -4.32 10.18 14.77
N GLY A 62 -4.89 9.45 15.73
CA GLY A 62 -5.11 9.97 17.09
C GLY A 62 -6.04 9.14 17.97
N GLU A 63 -5.77 9.16 19.27
CA GLU A 63 -6.65 8.59 20.29
C GLU A 63 -7.54 9.67 20.92
N TYR A 64 -8.86 9.43 20.95
CA TYR A 64 -9.82 10.28 21.65
C TYR A 64 -10.29 9.65 22.97
N THR A 65 -10.59 10.47 23.99
CA THR A 65 -10.87 9.97 25.36
C THR A 65 -12.09 10.62 26.04
N GLU A 66 -12.99 11.25 25.30
CA GLU A 66 -14.28 11.76 25.78
C GLU A 66 -15.43 11.26 24.86
N GLN A 67 -16.65 11.80 24.99
CA GLN A 67 -17.78 11.46 24.10
C GLN A 67 -17.84 12.49 22.96
N LEU A 68 -17.80 12.04 21.71
CA LEU A 68 -17.74 12.91 20.54
C LEU A 68 -19.17 13.39 20.19
N GLY A 69 -19.42 14.69 20.35
CA GLY A 69 -20.74 15.29 20.11
C GLY A 69 -20.76 16.10 18.81
N ILE A 70 -21.54 15.66 17.82
CA ILE A 70 -21.65 16.33 16.52
C ILE A 70 -23.05 16.97 16.40
N GLU A 71 -23.11 18.29 16.25
CA GLU A 71 -24.36 19.08 16.25
C GLU A 71 -24.63 19.84 14.92
N LYS A 72 -23.83 19.56 13.88
CA LYS A 72 -23.93 20.18 12.55
C LYS A 72 -23.55 19.18 11.47
N ASN A 73 -23.93 19.46 10.22
CA ASN A 73 -23.46 18.70 9.07
C ASN A 73 -21.92 18.77 8.97
N LEU A 74 -21.26 17.63 8.70
CA LEU A 74 -19.84 17.57 8.39
C LEU A 74 -19.43 16.20 7.80
N SER A 75 -18.26 16.16 7.19
CA SER A 75 -17.58 14.92 6.78
C SER A 75 -16.38 14.63 7.70
N LEU A 76 -16.19 13.36 8.06
CA LEU A 76 -15.05 12.83 8.80
C LEU A 76 -14.38 11.75 7.95
N ARG A 77 -13.12 11.96 7.56
CA ARG A 77 -12.31 10.96 6.86
C ARG A 77 -11.09 10.57 7.66
N GLY A 78 -10.81 9.27 7.75
CA GLY A 78 -9.47 8.79 8.04
C GLY A 78 -8.64 8.65 6.77
N GLU A 79 -7.33 8.81 6.89
CA GLU A 79 -6.38 8.47 5.82
C GLU A 79 -6.25 6.95 5.67
N ASP A 80 -6.20 6.22 6.79
CA ASP A 80 -6.14 4.76 6.81
C ASP A 80 -7.02 4.18 7.93
N VAL A 81 -7.73 3.07 7.66
CA VAL A 81 -8.86 2.60 8.49
C VAL A 81 -8.44 2.21 9.91
N ASN A 82 -7.16 1.85 10.09
CA ASN A 82 -6.61 1.36 11.36
C ASN A 82 -6.08 2.46 12.28
N ASP A 83 -5.71 3.64 11.75
CA ASP A 83 -4.90 4.63 12.49
C ASP A 83 -5.75 5.72 13.17
N VAL A 84 -6.98 5.94 12.69
CA VAL A 84 -7.98 6.78 13.35
C VAL A 84 -8.79 5.96 14.35
N ILE A 85 -8.42 6.03 15.64
CA ILE A 85 -9.05 5.21 16.70
C ILE A 85 -9.85 6.07 17.70
N LEU A 86 -11.16 6.15 17.48
CA LEU A 86 -12.11 6.72 18.44
C LEU A 86 -12.30 5.74 19.61
N ARG A 87 -11.61 6.01 20.74
CA ARG A 87 -11.62 5.12 21.91
C ARG A 87 -12.67 5.45 22.96
N ALA A 88 -13.09 4.41 23.68
CA ALA A 88 -13.98 4.52 24.84
C ALA A 88 -13.32 5.25 26.04
N PRO A 89 -13.93 6.29 26.61
CA PRO A 89 -13.40 7.01 27.76
C PRO A 89 -13.31 6.16 29.04
N GLN A 90 -12.22 6.28 29.81
CA GLN A 90 -12.16 5.70 31.17
C GLN A 90 -13.27 6.26 32.09
N SER A 91 -13.79 7.46 31.84
CA SER A 91 -14.95 8.00 32.54
C SER A 91 -16.25 7.23 32.21
N LEU A 92 -16.49 6.88 30.94
CA LEU A 92 -17.64 6.05 30.53
C LEU A 92 -17.58 4.65 31.17
N VAL A 93 -16.38 4.06 31.19
CA VAL A 93 -16.07 2.72 31.76
C VAL A 93 -16.27 2.65 33.28
N ASN A 94 -16.06 3.76 34.00
CA ASN A 94 -16.13 3.79 35.47
C ASN A 94 -17.35 4.54 36.05
N SER A 95 -18.23 5.10 35.22
CA SER A 95 -19.43 5.82 35.67
C SER A 95 -20.50 4.88 36.24
N PRO A 96 -21.11 5.22 37.41
CA PRO A 96 -22.04 4.34 38.13
C PRO A 96 -23.31 3.99 37.34
N PRO A 97 -24.07 2.96 37.75
CA PRO A 97 -25.28 2.51 37.04
C PRO A 97 -26.37 3.58 36.91
N VAL A 98 -27.02 3.61 35.75
CA VAL A 98 -28.17 4.50 35.49
C VAL A 98 -29.43 3.98 36.20
N PRO A 99 -30.23 4.81 36.89
CA PRO A 99 -31.48 4.38 37.49
C PRO A 99 -32.49 3.87 36.45
N PRO A 100 -33.27 2.80 36.74
CA PRO A 100 -34.28 2.30 35.82
C PRO A 100 -35.28 3.39 35.40
N GLY A 101 -35.39 3.65 34.09
CA GLY A 101 -36.28 4.66 33.51
C GLY A 101 -35.62 6.00 33.13
N ALA A 102 -34.30 6.15 33.27
CA ALA A 102 -33.58 7.30 32.71
C ALA A 102 -32.97 6.96 31.33
N SER A 103 -33.26 7.77 30.31
CA SER A 103 -32.98 7.50 28.89
C SER A 103 -31.55 7.83 28.42
N SER A 104 -30.54 7.78 29.30
CA SER A 104 -29.16 8.11 28.93
C SER A 104 -28.47 6.95 28.21
N VAL A 105 -28.57 6.91 26.88
CA VAL A 105 -27.73 6.07 26.02
C VAL A 105 -26.27 6.53 26.16
N ARG A 106 -25.35 5.63 26.52
CA ARG A 106 -23.90 5.90 26.51
C ARG A 106 -23.35 5.57 25.12
N SER A 107 -22.58 6.47 24.51
CA SER A 107 -21.90 6.19 23.24
C SER A 107 -20.54 6.87 23.11
N ILE A 108 -19.73 6.38 22.17
CA ILE A 108 -18.43 6.99 21.82
C ILE A 108 -18.67 8.19 20.90
N VAL A 109 -19.56 8.03 19.90
CA VAL A 109 -20.00 9.10 18.98
C VAL A 109 -21.50 9.34 19.13
N THR A 110 -21.91 10.61 19.17
CA THR A 110 -23.31 11.03 19.21
C THR A 110 -23.57 12.09 18.15
N ILE A 111 -24.31 11.73 17.11
CA ILE A 111 -24.79 12.66 16.08
C ILE A 111 -26.14 13.18 16.54
N ARG A 112 -26.25 14.50 16.75
CA ARG A 112 -27.44 15.15 17.32
C ARG A 112 -28.41 15.66 16.25
N SER A 113 -29.59 16.03 16.70
CA SER A 113 -30.74 16.34 15.86
C SER A 113 -30.46 17.43 14.82
N GLY A 114 -30.75 17.14 13.55
CA GLY A 114 -30.53 18.04 12.42
C GLY A 114 -29.15 17.95 11.76
N ALA A 115 -28.23 17.12 12.27
CA ALA A 115 -26.91 16.92 11.67
C ALA A 115 -26.89 15.75 10.67
N THR A 116 -26.32 15.99 9.50
CA THR A 116 -25.99 14.99 8.47
C THR A 116 -24.48 14.75 8.48
N VAL A 117 -24.06 13.56 8.91
CA VAL A 117 -22.65 13.25 9.14
C VAL A 117 -22.20 12.10 8.25
N THR A 118 -21.12 12.33 7.50
CA THR A 118 -20.41 11.27 6.77
C THR A 118 -19.18 10.84 7.56
N MET A 119 -18.91 9.54 7.63
CA MET A 119 -17.77 8.93 8.28
C MET A 119 -17.18 7.86 7.37
N THR A 120 -15.93 8.02 6.93
CA THR A 120 -15.25 7.08 6.03
C THR A 120 -13.84 6.80 6.53
N GLY A 121 -13.39 5.53 6.53
CA GLY A 121 -12.02 5.19 6.90
C GLY A 121 -11.71 5.26 8.40
N ILE A 122 -12.66 4.93 9.29
CA ILE A 122 -12.52 5.20 10.74
C ILE A 122 -12.67 3.91 11.57
N THR A 123 -11.80 3.74 12.58
CA THR A 123 -11.98 2.75 13.65
C THR A 123 -12.67 3.35 14.88
N VAL A 124 -13.74 2.70 15.35
CA VAL A 124 -14.38 2.96 16.64
C VAL A 124 -14.12 1.75 17.55
N SER A 125 -13.37 1.90 18.65
CA SER A 125 -12.96 0.74 19.44
C SER A 125 -12.67 0.96 20.93
N GLY A 126 -13.14 0.04 21.76
CA GLY A 126 -12.72 -0.03 23.16
C GLY A 126 -13.46 -1.11 23.97
N PRO A 127 -13.22 -1.20 25.29
CA PRO A 127 -14.03 -1.98 26.21
C PRO A 127 -15.06 -1.09 26.89
N LEU A 128 -16.34 -1.46 26.89
CA LEU A 128 -17.37 -0.77 27.67
C LEU A 128 -17.97 -1.71 28.74
N ALA A 129 -17.41 -1.61 29.95
CA ALA A 129 -17.81 -2.41 31.10
C ALA A 129 -19.14 -1.92 31.70
N ALA A 130 -20.26 -2.41 31.19
CA ALA A 130 -21.56 -2.22 31.83
C ALA A 130 -21.57 -2.88 33.22
N GLN A 131 -21.81 -2.08 34.27
CA GLN A 131 -21.94 -2.58 35.64
C GLN A 131 -23.37 -3.00 35.99
N SER A 132 -24.34 -2.78 35.10
CA SER A 132 -25.72 -3.24 35.23
C SER A 132 -26.34 -3.61 33.89
N CYS A 133 -27.31 -4.53 33.88
CA CYS A 133 -27.94 -5.02 32.66
C CYS A 133 -28.94 -4.06 32.00
N ASN A 134 -29.11 -2.83 32.53
CA ASN A 134 -29.99 -1.79 31.99
C ASN A 134 -29.23 -0.61 31.36
N ASP A 135 -27.90 -0.57 31.42
CA ASP A 135 -27.11 0.50 30.81
C ASP A 135 -27.07 0.29 29.28
N ASN A 136 -27.88 1.05 28.52
CA ASN A 136 -27.85 1.06 27.06
C ASN A 136 -26.55 1.70 26.57
N VAL A 137 -25.64 0.90 26.00
CA VAL A 137 -24.35 1.36 25.47
C VAL A 137 -24.21 0.99 23.99
N GLY A 138 -23.64 1.89 23.18
CA GLY A 138 -23.27 1.64 21.78
C GLY A 138 -21.98 2.38 21.37
N GLY A 139 -21.51 2.15 20.15
CA GLY A 139 -20.40 2.89 19.54
C GLY A 139 -20.84 4.23 18.99
N ILE A 140 -21.70 4.20 17.98
CA ILE A 140 -22.24 5.38 17.30
C ILE A 140 -23.74 5.46 17.58
N TYR A 141 -24.21 6.65 17.95
CA TYR A 141 -25.63 6.93 18.21
C TYR A 141 -26.14 8.07 17.33
N VAL A 142 -27.17 7.80 16.54
CA VAL A 142 -27.81 8.73 15.60
C VAL A 142 -29.14 9.18 16.19
N HIS A 143 -29.22 10.44 16.61
CA HIS A 143 -30.39 11.01 17.30
C HIS A 143 -31.56 11.30 16.32
N GLN A 144 -32.75 11.59 16.86
CA GLN A 144 -33.92 12.07 16.09
C GLN A 144 -33.57 13.15 15.05
N ASN A 145 -34.07 13.09 13.81
CA ASN A 145 -33.71 13.96 12.67
C ASN A 145 -32.21 14.05 12.34
N ALA A 146 -31.37 13.11 12.77
CA ALA A 146 -30.00 13.01 12.30
C ALA A 146 -29.85 12.00 11.17
N GLN A 147 -28.84 12.20 10.33
CA GLN A 147 -28.45 11.27 9.27
C GLN A 147 -26.99 10.86 9.44
N LEU A 148 -26.70 9.57 9.30
CA LEU A 148 -25.35 8.99 9.23
C LEU A 148 -25.13 8.38 7.85
N SER A 149 -23.98 8.62 7.24
CA SER A 149 -23.40 7.77 6.20
C SER A 149 -22.07 7.23 6.72
N LEU A 150 -21.95 5.93 6.88
CA LEU A 150 -20.76 5.25 7.38
C LEU A 150 -20.24 4.29 6.30
N SER A 151 -19.02 4.48 5.83
CA SER A 151 -18.34 3.58 4.90
C SER A 151 -16.94 3.20 5.37
N ASP A 152 -16.42 2.06 4.90
CA ASP A 152 -15.00 1.67 5.00
C ASP A 152 -14.47 1.78 6.44
N ALA A 153 -15.26 1.29 7.39
CA ALA A 153 -15.07 1.53 8.83
C ALA A 153 -14.93 0.22 9.62
N ILE A 154 -14.24 0.27 10.75
CA ILE A 154 -14.13 -0.85 11.69
C ILE A 154 -14.78 -0.46 13.01
N ILE A 155 -15.74 -1.25 13.49
CA ILE A 155 -16.32 -1.07 14.83
C ILE A 155 -16.00 -2.31 15.66
N ARG A 156 -15.23 -2.12 16.73
CA ARG A 156 -14.58 -3.22 17.46
C ARG A 156 -14.69 -3.10 18.98
N ASP A 157 -15.47 -4.00 19.59
CA ASP A 157 -15.43 -4.23 21.03
C ASP A 157 -14.12 -4.97 21.40
N THR A 158 -13.43 -4.53 22.45
CA THR A 158 -12.16 -5.12 22.92
C THR A 158 -12.29 -5.66 24.34
N TYR A 159 -13.31 -6.48 24.58
CA TYR A 159 -13.55 -7.08 25.89
C TYR A 159 -12.44 -8.09 26.28
N PRO A 160 -11.79 -7.96 27.45
CA PRO A 160 -10.80 -8.95 27.91
C PRO A 160 -11.49 -10.24 28.39
N SER A 161 -10.98 -11.38 27.94
CA SER A 161 -11.61 -12.73 28.02
C SER A 161 -11.91 -13.32 29.41
N ASN A 162 -11.72 -12.57 30.50
CA ASN A 162 -11.52 -13.12 31.85
C ASN A 162 -12.55 -12.64 32.90
N ALA A 163 -13.70 -12.06 32.48
CA ALA A 163 -14.76 -11.62 33.40
C ALA A 163 -15.72 -12.77 33.77
N GLY A 164 -15.36 -13.54 34.81
CA GLY A 164 -16.10 -14.72 35.26
C GLY A 164 -17.41 -14.45 36.02
N THR A 165 -18.39 -13.80 35.39
CA THR A 165 -19.74 -13.56 35.93
C THR A 165 -20.83 -13.90 34.91
N ASP A 166 -22.01 -14.28 35.39
CA ASP A 166 -23.15 -14.72 34.57
C ASP A 166 -23.73 -13.54 33.75
N LEU A 167 -23.37 -13.48 32.47
CA LEU A 167 -23.75 -12.43 31.53
C LEU A 167 -25.08 -12.68 30.80
N SER A 168 -25.80 -13.76 31.14
CA SER A 168 -27.03 -14.22 30.44
C SER A 168 -28.17 -13.19 30.36
N THR A 169 -28.12 -12.10 31.12
CA THR A 169 -29.17 -11.09 31.21
C THR A 169 -28.77 -9.66 30.80
N CYS A 170 -27.50 -9.41 30.47
CA CYS A 170 -26.99 -8.07 30.17
C CYS A 170 -27.01 -7.72 28.67
N ALA A 171 -26.93 -6.42 28.35
CA ALA A 171 -26.87 -5.88 26.99
C ALA A 171 -25.57 -5.09 26.78
N THR A 172 -24.60 -5.70 26.10
CA THR A 172 -23.25 -5.14 25.91
C THR A 172 -22.73 -5.42 24.51
N GLY A 173 -22.48 -4.34 23.76
CA GLY A 173 -21.81 -4.36 22.46
C GLY A 173 -21.68 -2.94 21.91
N ILE A 174 -20.51 -2.59 21.37
CA ILE A 174 -20.24 -1.28 20.75
C ILE A 174 -20.85 -1.21 19.33
N GLY A 175 -22.19 -1.28 19.21
CA GLY A 175 -22.90 -1.25 17.92
C GLY A 175 -23.26 0.15 17.40
N VAL A 176 -23.91 0.24 16.23
CA VAL A 176 -24.55 1.48 15.74
C VAL A 176 -26.03 1.49 16.19
N ARG A 177 -26.49 2.55 16.84
CA ARG A 177 -27.93 2.75 17.16
C ARG A 177 -28.51 3.94 16.41
N VAL A 178 -29.66 3.74 15.78
CA VAL A 178 -30.41 4.74 15.00
C VAL A 178 -31.74 5.04 15.71
N GLY A 179 -31.97 6.29 16.09
CA GLY A 179 -33.21 6.76 16.74
C GLY A 179 -33.32 6.43 18.23
N GLU A 180 -34.21 7.15 18.92
CA GLU A 180 -34.49 7.02 20.36
C GLU A 180 -35.45 5.87 20.69
N TYR A 181 -35.60 5.57 21.99
CA TYR A 181 -36.53 4.55 22.50
C TYR A 181 -37.83 5.20 23.01
N GLY A 182 -38.78 5.47 22.10
CA GLY A 182 -40.06 6.13 22.38
C GLY A 182 -40.48 7.08 21.26
N GLU A 183 -41.64 7.74 21.40
CA GLU A 183 -42.14 8.70 20.41
C GLU A 183 -41.12 9.82 20.12
N GLY A 184 -40.58 9.82 18.92
CA GLY A 184 -39.65 10.82 18.43
C GLY A 184 -39.81 11.08 16.93
N THR A 185 -39.06 12.06 16.43
CA THR A 185 -38.87 12.23 14.99
C THR A 185 -37.81 11.25 14.47
N PRO A 186 -37.99 10.68 13.26
CA PRO A 186 -37.19 9.55 12.78
C PRO A 186 -35.73 9.92 12.53
N ALA A 187 -34.85 8.93 12.58
CA ALA A 187 -33.42 9.05 12.26
C ALA A 187 -33.04 8.09 11.12
N SER A 188 -31.96 8.36 10.40
CA SER A 188 -31.52 7.50 9.29
C SER A 188 -30.03 7.18 9.31
N ALA A 189 -29.65 5.98 8.91
CA ALA A 189 -28.25 5.60 8.68
C ALA A 189 -28.07 4.81 7.38
N THR A 190 -26.99 5.08 6.67
CA THR A 190 -26.42 4.20 5.65
C THR A 190 -25.11 3.65 6.21
N ILE A 191 -24.91 2.34 6.10
CA ILE A 191 -23.78 1.58 6.65
C ILE A 191 -23.31 0.69 5.50
N ASN A 192 -22.17 0.99 4.90
CA ASN A 192 -21.59 0.23 3.79
C ASN A 192 -20.17 -0.23 4.13
N THR A 193 -19.72 -1.38 3.64
CA THR A 193 -18.33 -1.90 3.81
C THR A 193 -17.81 -1.90 5.26
N VAL A 194 -18.68 -1.95 6.28
CA VAL A 194 -18.30 -1.84 7.69
C VAL A 194 -17.94 -3.20 8.29
N THR A 195 -16.80 -3.30 8.96
CA THR A 195 -16.38 -4.50 9.68
C THR A 195 -16.66 -4.39 11.19
N PHE A 196 -17.72 -5.07 11.61
CA PHE A 196 -18.18 -5.21 12.99
C PHE A 196 -17.48 -6.41 13.66
N THR A 197 -16.76 -6.21 14.77
CA THR A 197 -16.04 -7.28 15.48
C THR A 197 -16.18 -7.23 17.01
N GLY A 198 -16.24 -8.41 17.64
CA GLY A 198 -16.08 -8.56 19.10
C GLY A 198 -17.39 -8.57 19.92
N PHE A 199 -18.56 -8.59 19.25
CA PHE A 199 -19.84 -8.36 19.91
C PHE A 199 -20.47 -9.60 20.56
N GLN A 200 -21.17 -9.37 21.67
CA GLN A 200 -22.00 -10.38 22.34
C GLN A 200 -23.50 -10.22 22.05
N LYS A 201 -23.94 -9.02 21.66
CA LYS A 201 -25.29 -8.69 21.16
C LYS A 201 -25.25 -7.55 20.13
N ALA A 202 -26.25 -7.54 19.25
CA ALA A 202 -26.64 -6.57 18.23
C ALA A 202 -25.57 -5.57 17.75
N ALA A 203 -25.07 -5.77 16.53
CA ALA A 203 -24.13 -4.88 15.86
C ALA A 203 -24.80 -3.58 15.38
N VAL A 204 -26.08 -3.64 14.98
CA VAL A 204 -26.90 -2.47 14.62
C VAL A 204 -28.27 -2.56 15.29
N VAL A 205 -28.79 -1.43 15.76
CA VAL A 205 -30.15 -1.32 16.35
C VAL A 205 -30.89 -0.13 15.77
N VAL A 206 -32.04 -0.37 15.14
CA VAL A 206 -32.94 0.68 14.63
C VAL A 206 -34.14 0.84 15.57
N SER A 207 -34.42 2.07 16.00
CA SER A 207 -35.45 2.39 16.99
C SER A 207 -36.22 3.68 16.66
N ASN A 208 -37.44 3.80 17.22
CA ASN A 208 -38.49 4.78 16.89
C ASN A 208 -39.15 4.60 15.50
N GLU A 209 -40.44 4.95 15.43
CA GLU A 209 -41.28 4.85 14.24
C GLU A 209 -40.73 5.73 13.10
N GLY A 210 -40.69 5.17 11.89
CA GLY A 210 -40.18 5.83 10.69
C GLY A 210 -38.66 5.92 10.59
N SER A 211 -37.88 5.51 11.61
CA SER A 211 -36.42 5.43 11.50
C SER A 211 -35.98 4.34 10.51
N GLN A 212 -34.87 4.58 9.81
CA GLN A 212 -34.42 3.71 8.70
C GLN A 212 -32.92 3.42 8.79
N ALA A 213 -32.52 2.18 8.49
CA ALA A 213 -31.12 1.83 8.23
C ALA A 213 -30.97 1.16 6.86
N THR A 214 -29.88 1.43 6.15
CA THR A 214 -29.42 0.62 5.01
C THR A 214 -28.06 0.05 5.37
N ILE A 215 -27.88 -1.26 5.20
CA ILE A 215 -26.71 -2.03 5.66
C ILE A 215 -26.25 -2.91 4.50
N GLU A 216 -25.18 -2.51 3.81
CA GLU A 216 -24.70 -3.17 2.58
C GLU A 216 -23.22 -3.56 2.70
N ASP A 217 -22.82 -4.62 2.00
CA ASP A 217 -21.45 -5.15 1.84
C ASP A 217 -20.61 -5.24 3.16
N SER A 218 -21.26 -5.33 4.32
CA SER A 218 -20.64 -5.22 5.64
C SER A 218 -20.41 -6.60 6.27
N THR A 219 -19.39 -6.72 7.13
CA THR A 219 -19.00 -7.98 7.79
C THR A 219 -19.27 -7.93 9.29
N ILE A 220 -19.92 -8.96 9.85
CA ILE A 220 -20.20 -9.08 11.29
C ILE A 220 -19.51 -10.32 11.88
N VAL A 221 -18.67 -10.11 12.90
CA VAL A 221 -17.94 -11.15 13.62
C VAL A 221 -18.26 -11.13 15.12
N GLY A 222 -18.91 -12.20 15.58
CA GLY A 222 -19.31 -12.35 16.98
C GLY A 222 -18.17 -12.75 17.92
N ALA A 223 -18.37 -12.58 19.24
CA ALA A 223 -17.47 -13.05 20.29
C ALA A 223 -18.19 -14.04 21.23
N GLY A 224 -18.31 -15.30 20.77
CA GLY A 224 -18.87 -16.41 21.55
C GLY A 224 -17.83 -17.20 22.33
N ASN A 225 -18.12 -17.51 23.60
CA ASN A 225 -17.40 -18.52 24.40
C ASN A 225 -18.28 -19.05 25.58
N THR A 226 -19.59 -18.81 25.52
CA THR A 226 -20.53 -18.97 26.64
C THR A 226 -21.88 -19.53 26.16
N PRO A 227 -22.63 -20.30 26.98
CA PRO A 227 -23.84 -21.01 26.52
C PRO A 227 -25.13 -20.16 26.48
N ALA A 228 -25.02 -18.83 26.52
CA ALA A 228 -26.18 -17.92 26.47
C ALA A 228 -26.28 -17.32 25.06
N LEU A 229 -27.51 -17.26 24.52
CA LEU A 229 -27.79 -16.95 23.11
C LEU A 229 -27.03 -15.69 22.60
N PRO A 230 -26.07 -15.83 21.67
CA PRO A 230 -25.39 -14.69 21.06
C PRO A 230 -26.34 -13.95 20.11
N GLN A 231 -26.91 -12.84 20.58
CA GLN A 231 -27.90 -12.05 19.80
C GLN A 231 -27.23 -11.15 18.77
N ASN A 232 -26.30 -11.67 17.98
CA ASN A 232 -25.49 -10.93 17.02
C ASN A 232 -26.25 -10.72 15.71
N GLY A 233 -26.36 -9.47 15.25
CA GLY A 233 -27.15 -9.11 14.06
C GLY A 233 -27.70 -7.68 14.11
N VAL A 234 -28.85 -7.48 13.46
CA VAL A 234 -29.55 -6.20 13.29
C VAL A 234 -30.90 -6.26 14.02
N GLN A 235 -31.10 -5.45 15.06
CA GLN A 235 -32.35 -5.37 15.81
C GLN A 235 -33.22 -4.22 15.28
N ILE A 236 -34.53 -4.44 15.12
CA ILE A 236 -35.48 -3.42 14.63
C ILE A 236 -36.61 -3.25 15.65
N SER A 237 -36.96 -2.00 15.99
CA SER A 237 -38.06 -1.70 16.90
C SER A 237 -39.38 -1.47 16.15
N ALA A 238 -40.49 -1.46 16.89
CA ALA A 238 -41.81 -1.09 16.37
C ALA A 238 -41.77 0.13 15.42
N GLY A 239 -42.33 -0.04 14.21
CA GLY A 239 -42.43 1.00 13.18
C GLY A 239 -41.12 1.43 12.49
N ALA A 240 -39.97 0.82 12.82
CA ALA A 240 -38.71 1.08 12.14
C ALA A 240 -38.48 0.15 10.92
N ASN A 241 -37.57 0.53 10.03
CA ASN A 241 -37.22 -0.24 8.83
C ASN A 241 -35.70 -0.44 8.70
N ALA A 242 -35.27 -1.58 8.13
CA ALA A 242 -33.87 -1.81 7.78
C ALA A 242 -33.73 -2.60 6.47
N LEU A 243 -32.97 -2.04 5.53
CA LEU A 243 -32.53 -2.68 4.30
C LEU A 243 -31.17 -3.35 4.54
N VAL A 244 -31.00 -4.61 4.10
CA VAL A 244 -29.83 -5.44 4.46
C VAL A 244 -29.41 -6.27 3.23
N ARG A 245 -28.23 -5.99 2.65
CA ARG A 245 -27.74 -6.68 1.43
C ARG A 245 -26.27 -7.08 1.49
N ASN A 246 -25.92 -8.20 0.85
CA ASN A 246 -24.55 -8.70 0.64
C ASN A 246 -23.69 -8.92 1.91
N ASN A 247 -24.28 -8.81 3.10
CA ASN A 247 -23.53 -8.85 4.35
C ASN A 247 -23.01 -10.25 4.67
N VAL A 248 -21.76 -10.33 5.15
CA VAL A 248 -21.07 -11.56 5.53
C VAL A 248 -21.06 -11.70 7.05
N ILE A 249 -21.36 -12.89 7.57
CA ILE A 249 -21.35 -13.15 9.02
C ILE A 249 -20.47 -14.36 9.32
N ARG A 250 -19.60 -14.21 10.33
CA ARG A 250 -18.68 -15.26 10.80
C ARG A 250 -18.79 -15.41 12.31
N ASP A 251 -19.11 -16.61 12.79
CA ASP A 251 -19.12 -16.94 14.21
C ASP A 251 -17.89 -17.78 14.63
N LEU A 252 -17.49 -17.65 15.89
CA LEU A 252 -16.23 -18.19 16.44
C LEU A 252 -16.44 -19.44 17.33
N ARG A 253 -17.19 -20.41 16.79
CA ARG A 253 -17.35 -21.81 17.23
C ARG A 253 -18.08 -22.06 18.57
N CYS A 254 -19.22 -22.74 18.53
CA CYS A 254 -19.55 -23.73 19.56
C CYS A 254 -18.87 -25.07 19.21
N ASP A 255 -17.80 -25.43 19.92
CA ASP A 255 -17.30 -26.83 19.86
C ASP A 255 -18.37 -27.76 20.48
N ASN A 256 -18.58 -28.91 19.82
CA ASN A 256 -19.82 -29.70 19.86
C ASN A 256 -20.07 -30.52 21.16
N ALA A 257 -19.71 -29.98 22.32
CA ALA A 257 -19.72 -30.65 23.63
C ALA A 257 -20.48 -29.91 24.75
N THR A 258 -20.87 -28.64 24.54
CA THR A 258 -21.49 -27.80 25.59
C THR A 258 -22.78 -27.08 25.17
N CYS A 259 -23.10 -27.00 23.87
CA CYS A 259 -24.41 -26.53 23.41
C CYS A 259 -25.51 -27.54 23.83
N GLY A 260 -26.60 -27.05 24.43
CA GLY A 260 -27.59 -27.86 25.16
C GLY A 260 -28.57 -28.65 24.28
N SER A 261 -29.33 -29.57 24.89
CA SER A 261 -30.30 -30.43 24.19
C SER A 261 -31.68 -29.79 23.96
N ASP A 262 -31.76 -28.46 23.90
CA ASP A 262 -32.96 -27.72 23.53
C ASP A 262 -32.79 -27.17 22.12
N PRO A 263 -33.62 -27.56 21.13
CA PRO A 263 -33.52 -27.05 19.76
C PRO A 263 -33.55 -25.52 19.68
N ALA A 264 -34.37 -24.84 20.50
CA ALA A 264 -34.44 -23.38 20.51
C ALA A 264 -33.11 -22.74 20.93
N SER A 265 -32.34 -23.42 21.79
CA SER A 265 -30.99 -22.98 22.20
C SER A 265 -29.91 -23.22 21.15
N GLN A 266 -30.16 -24.09 20.16
CA GLN A 266 -29.25 -24.35 19.05
C GLN A 266 -29.54 -23.41 17.87
N PHE A 267 -30.80 -23.09 17.58
CA PHE A 267 -31.16 -22.20 16.47
C PHE A 267 -30.75 -20.73 16.70
N ALA A 268 -30.91 -20.21 17.93
CA ALA A 268 -30.57 -18.82 18.26
C ALA A 268 -29.08 -18.62 18.60
N ALA A 269 -28.20 -19.43 18.00
CA ALA A 269 -26.75 -19.43 18.27
C ALA A 269 -25.85 -19.04 17.07
N SER A 270 -26.38 -18.92 15.84
CA SER A 270 -25.52 -18.79 14.64
C SER A 270 -26.04 -17.93 13.48
N GLY A 271 -27.15 -17.19 13.64
CA GLY A 271 -27.83 -16.47 12.56
C GLY A 271 -28.35 -15.06 12.90
N ILE A 272 -28.85 -14.34 11.88
CA ILE A 272 -29.29 -12.93 11.98
C ILE A 272 -30.56 -12.79 12.82
N LEU A 273 -30.40 -12.42 14.09
CA LEU A 273 -31.52 -12.18 15.01
C LEU A 273 -32.19 -10.81 14.80
N ILE A 274 -33.03 -10.72 13.77
CA ILE A 274 -33.95 -9.59 13.55
C ILE A 274 -35.18 -9.76 14.45
N PHE A 275 -35.14 -9.18 15.64
CA PHE A 275 -36.36 -8.87 16.39
C PHE A 275 -37.11 -7.73 15.70
N ASN A 276 -38.44 -7.76 15.77
CA ASN A 276 -39.35 -6.68 15.41
C ASN A 276 -40.44 -6.58 16.48
N ASP A 277 -40.43 -5.49 17.27
CA ASP A 277 -41.36 -5.27 18.39
C ASP A 277 -42.70 -4.61 17.98
N GLY A 278 -43.03 -4.53 16.68
CA GLY A 278 -44.40 -4.28 16.20
C GLY A 278 -44.52 -3.23 15.10
N GLY A 279 -44.53 -3.68 13.83
CA GLY A 279 -44.87 -2.86 12.66
C GLY A 279 -44.41 -3.52 11.37
N ASP A 280 -45.07 -3.21 10.25
CA ASP A 280 -44.67 -3.72 8.93
C ASP A 280 -43.22 -3.30 8.62
N SER A 281 -42.30 -4.27 8.49
CA SER A 281 -40.89 -4.01 8.20
C SER A 281 -40.46 -4.79 6.96
N LEU A 282 -40.05 -4.06 5.92
CA LEU A 282 -39.56 -4.63 4.67
C LEU A 282 -38.08 -4.98 4.77
N ILE A 283 -37.73 -6.23 4.47
CA ILE A 283 -36.34 -6.73 4.40
C ILE A 283 -36.13 -7.24 2.97
N THR A 284 -35.13 -6.76 2.24
CA THR A 284 -34.82 -7.23 0.88
C THR A 284 -33.32 -7.20 0.60
N GLY A 285 -32.78 -8.28 0.01
CA GLY A 285 -31.39 -8.35 -0.43
C GLY A 285 -30.63 -9.63 -0.09
N ASN A 286 -29.67 -9.95 -0.95
CA ASN A 286 -28.85 -11.15 -0.88
C ASN A 286 -28.17 -11.33 0.47
N ILE A 287 -28.19 -12.56 1.00
CA ILE A 287 -27.52 -12.97 2.23
C ILE A 287 -26.63 -14.17 1.90
N ILE A 288 -25.34 -14.06 2.21
CA ILE A 288 -24.34 -15.12 1.98
C ILE A 288 -23.74 -15.50 3.34
N THR A 289 -24.00 -16.72 3.79
CA THR A 289 -23.62 -17.20 5.13
C THR A 289 -22.73 -18.44 5.07
N GLU A 290 -21.87 -18.57 6.08
CA GLU A 290 -21.13 -19.81 6.39
C GLU A 290 -21.82 -20.60 7.54
N SER A 291 -22.98 -20.14 8.03
CA SER A 291 -23.71 -20.64 9.21
C SER A 291 -25.23 -20.46 9.12
N ASP A 292 -25.98 -21.22 9.92
CA ASP A 292 -27.46 -21.34 9.86
C ASP A 292 -28.22 -20.04 10.15
N ILE A 293 -29.39 -19.85 9.49
CA ILE A 293 -30.20 -18.62 9.58
C ILE A 293 -31.52 -18.87 10.34
N GLY A 294 -31.85 -17.99 11.30
CA GLY A 294 -33.12 -18.00 12.02
C GLY A 294 -33.75 -16.60 12.15
N ILE A 295 -34.99 -16.45 11.67
CA ILE A 295 -35.74 -15.18 11.66
C ILE A 295 -36.90 -15.27 12.67
N TYR A 296 -37.04 -14.25 13.53
CA TYR A 296 -37.98 -14.23 14.67
C TYR A 296 -38.79 -12.93 14.70
N SER A 297 -39.92 -12.90 14.00
CA SER A 297 -40.74 -11.68 13.83
C SER A 297 -42.03 -11.73 14.65
N LEU A 298 -42.34 -10.65 15.36
CA LEU A 298 -43.64 -10.41 16.01
C LEU A 298 -44.55 -9.51 15.14
N SER A 299 -44.22 -9.33 13.85
CA SER A 299 -44.86 -8.40 12.93
C SER A 299 -45.72 -9.09 11.86
N PRO A 300 -46.85 -8.48 11.45
CA PRO A 300 -47.83 -9.09 10.55
C PRO A 300 -47.37 -9.34 9.11
N GLN A 301 -46.26 -8.76 8.63
CA GLN A 301 -45.70 -9.07 7.32
C GLN A 301 -44.17 -9.18 7.32
N VAL A 302 -43.68 -10.20 6.62
CA VAL A 302 -42.27 -10.36 6.23
C VAL A 302 -42.25 -10.79 4.75
N ILE A 303 -41.50 -10.05 3.94
CA ILE A 303 -41.26 -10.33 2.51
C ILE A 303 -39.78 -10.72 2.39
N ILE A 304 -39.47 -11.72 1.57
CA ILE A 304 -38.09 -12.14 1.25
C ILE A 304 -38.01 -12.49 -0.24
N ASP A 305 -37.43 -11.56 -1.02
CA ASP A 305 -37.32 -11.63 -2.48
C ASP A 305 -35.84 -11.52 -2.92
N ASP A 306 -35.47 -12.19 -4.02
CA ASP A 306 -34.18 -12.16 -4.73
C ASP A 306 -32.90 -12.59 -3.95
N ASN A 307 -32.93 -13.78 -3.32
CA ASN A 307 -31.76 -14.38 -2.66
C ASN A 307 -31.30 -15.73 -3.26
N THR A 308 -30.00 -15.88 -3.48
CA THR A 308 -29.36 -17.20 -3.72
C THR A 308 -28.75 -17.75 -2.41
N LEU A 309 -29.48 -18.64 -1.73
CA LEU A 309 -29.03 -19.27 -0.49
C LEU A 309 -28.04 -20.41 -0.78
N ARG A 310 -26.74 -20.09 -0.77
CA ARG A 310 -25.65 -21.07 -0.87
C ARG A 310 -25.20 -21.49 0.55
N SER A 311 -25.20 -22.80 0.82
CA SER A 311 -24.65 -23.45 2.03
C SER A 311 -25.29 -23.07 3.39
N ASN A 312 -26.46 -23.66 3.69
CA ASN A 312 -27.05 -23.68 5.05
C ASN A 312 -27.51 -25.11 5.40
N ARG A 313 -27.50 -25.49 6.69
CA ARG A 313 -28.08 -26.77 7.15
C ARG A 313 -29.52 -26.61 7.62
N TYR A 314 -29.85 -25.47 8.23
CA TYR A 314 -31.18 -25.17 8.74
C TYR A 314 -31.65 -23.75 8.38
N ILE A 315 -32.97 -23.61 8.21
CA ILE A 315 -33.67 -22.32 8.11
C ILE A 315 -34.86 -22.38 9.07
N GLY A 316 -34.97 -21.44 9.99
CA GLY A 316 -36.08 -21.33 10.93
C GLY A 316 -36.82 -19.99 10.81
N ILE A 317 -38.15 -20.03 10.78
CA ILE A 317 -39.00 -18.83 10.81
C ILE A 317 -40.04 -19.02 11.92
N LEU A 318 -40.05 -18.12 12.92
CA LEU A 318 -41.14 -17.99 13.89
C LEU A 318 -41.89 -16.69 13.63
N LEU A 319 -43.22 -16.78 13.64
CA LEU A 319 -44.20 -15.68 13.51
C LEU A 319 -45.23 -15.84 14.62
N ASP A 320 -45.56 -14.76 15.34
CA ASP A 320 -46.57 -14.79 16.41
C ASP A 320 -47.99 -14.57 15.83
N GLU A 321 -48.16 -13.50 15.03
CA GLU A 321 -49.23 -13.35 14.02
C GLU A 321 -48.66 -12.64 12.78
N GLY A 322 -48.66 -13.27 11.59
CA GLY A 322 -48.19 -12.63 10.35
C GLY A 322 -48.13 -13.51 9.10
N VAL A 323 -48.21 -12.89 7.92
CA VAL A 323 -48.06 -13.57 6.62
C VAL A 323 -46.63 -13.40 6.13
N ALA A 324 -45.90 -14.51 6.01
CA ALA A 324 -44.63 -14.54 5.29
C ALA A 324 -44.86 -14.82 3.80
N THR A 325 -44.16 -14.06 2.95
CA THR A 325 -44.06 -14.30 1.50
C THR A 325 -42.61 -14.54 1.12
N ILE A 326 -42.35 -15.62 0.38
CA ILE A 326 -41.03 -16.02 -0.10
C ILE A 326 -41.15 -16.22 -1.61
N SER A 327 -40.32 -15.54 -2.41
CA SER A 327 -40.34 -15.67 -3.87
C SER A 327 -38.97 -15.83 -4.53
N ASP A 328 -38.95 -16.57 -5.64
CA ASP A 328 -37.83 -16.73 -6.60
C ASP A 328 -36.46 -17.11 -6.00
N ASN A 329 -36.44 -17.84 -4.87
CA ASN A 329 -35.22 -18.30 -4.19
C ASN A 329 -34.64 -19.61 -4.80
N THR A 330 -33.32 -19.77 -4.70
CA THR A 330 -32.57 -21.01 -5.02
C THR A 330 -31.75 -21.47 -3.82
N ILE A 331 -31.83 -22.77 -3.46
CA ILE A 331 -31.17 -23.36 -2.28
C ILE A 331 -30.17 -24.45 -2.72
N THR A 332 -28.95 -24.42 -2.18
CA THR A 332 -27.91 -25.43 -2.46
C THR A 332 -27.15 -25.91 -1.21
N GLY A 333 -27.26 -27.22 -0.92
CA GLY A 333 -26.35 -27.97 -0.04
C GLY A 333 -26.68 -27.98 1.46
N GLY A 334 -27.45 -28.98 1.92
CA GLY A 334 -27.72 -29.25 3.33
C GLY A 334 -28.55 -30.54 3.52
N ASN A 335 -28.43 -31.22 4.67
CA ASN A 335 -29.18 -32.45 4.97
C ASN A 335 -30.08 -32.22 6.21
N TYR A 336 -31.31 -32.77 6.16
CA TYR A 336 -32.45 -32.64 7.10
C TYR A 336 -33.32 -31.35 6.97
N GLY A 337 -34.64 -31.54 6.98
CA GLY A 337 -35.68 -30.48 6.96
C GLY A 337 -35.98 -29.90 8.35
N ILE A 338 -37.04 -29.10 8.55
CA ILE A 338 -38.41 -29.18 8.00
C ILE A 338 -39.06 -27.78 7.84
N PHE A 339 -39.91 -27.61 6.83
CA PHE A 339 -41.04 -26.64 6.83
C PHE A 339 -42.38 -27.42 6.79
N ALA A 340 -43.45 -26.88 7.38
CA ALA A 340 -44.83 -27.42 7.31
C ALA A 340 -45.83 -26.24 7.35
N ILE A 341 -46.99 -26.26 6.68
CA ILE A 341 -48.24 -26.94 7.09
C ILE A 341 -49.27 -26.80 5.94
N SER A 342 -50.33 -27.62 5.76
CA SER A 342 -50.59 -29.06 6.01
C SER A 342 -52.02 -29.36 5.51
N PHE A 343 -52.26 -30.52 4.88
CA PHE A 343 -53.63 -31.03 4.63
C PHE A 343 -53.67 -32.57 4.62
N ASP A 344 -53.44 -33.17 5.81
CA ASP A 344 -54.23 -34.31 6.32
C ASP A 344 -53.85 -34.64 7.79
N GLY A 345 -54.40 -33.83 8.71
CA GLY A 345 -54.50 -33.98 10.19
C GLY A 345 -53.49 -34.85 10.96
N LEU A 346 -52.64 -34.27 11.83
CA LEU A 346 -53.05 -33.75 13.15
C LEU A 346 -51.96 -32.87 13.82
N LEU A 347 -52.33 -32.09 14.84
CA LEU A 347 -51.47 -31.07 15.46
C LEU A 347 -51.75 -30.88 16.97
N TYR A 348 -50.69 -30.59 17.74
CA TYR A 348 -50.69 -29.83 18.99
C TYR A 348 -49.49 -28.86 18.89
N GLY A 349 -49.58 -27.52 19.03
CA GLY A 349 -50.67 -26.61 19.46
C GLY A 349 -50.22 -25.82 20.71
N ILE A 350 -50.54 -24.54 20.96
CA ILE A 350 -51.49 -23.54 20.38
C ILE A 350 -50.82 -22.15 20.64
N THR A 351 -50.80 -21.11 19.78
CA THR A 351 -51.91 -20.37 19.13
C THR A 351 -51.47 -19.79 17.75
N GLY A 352 -51.85 -18.54 17.40
CA GLY A 352 -51.45 -17.78 16.20
C GLY A 352 -52.44 -17.88 15.02
N ASN A 353 -52.87 -16.76 14.42
CA ASN A 353 -53.93 -16.73 13.39
C ASN A 353 -53.45 -16.23 12.00
N THR A 354 -52.62 -16.98 11.25
CA THR A 354 -52.22 -16.53 9.89
C THR A 354 -52.01 -17.63 8.85
N GLN A 355 -52.01 -17.20 7.57
CA GLN A 355 -51.75 -18.01 6.37
C GLN A 355 -50.35 -17.72 5.83
N ALA A 356 -49.78 -18.63 5.04
CA ALA A 356 -48.53 -18.44 4.30
C ALA A 356 -48.73 -18.72 2.80
N THR A 357 -47.94 -18.07 1.94
CA THR A 357 -48.00 -18.26 0.47
C THR A 357 -46.59 -18.40 -0.12
N LEU A 358 -46.35 -19.44 -0.91
CA LEU A 358 -45.11 -19.64 -1.67
C LEU A 358 -45.33 -19.33 -3.16
N THR A 359 -44.39 -18.63 -3.79
CA THR A 359 -44.44 -18.34 -5.23
C THR A 359 -43.08 -18.58 -5.88
N ARG A 360 -42.95 -19.63 -6.70
CA ARG A 360 -41.72 -20.05 -7.42
C ARG A 360 -40.45 -20.18 -6.55
N ASN A 361 -40.09 -21.40 -6.18
CA ASN A 361 -38.76 -21.70 -5.61
C ASN A 361 -38.14 -22.88 -6.38
N ARG A 362 -36.80 -22.91 -6.54
CA ARG A 362 -36.07 -24.06 -7.11
C ARG A 362 -35.29 -24.79 -6.02
N ILE A 363 -35.59 -26.08 -5.86
CA ILE A 363 -34.85 -27.02 -4.99
C ILE A 363 -34.05 -27.94 -5.91
N THR A 364 -32.74 -28.04 -5.69
CA THR A 364 -31.84 -28.94 -6.44
C THR A 364 -31.06 -29.82 -5.47
N GLY A 365 -31.35 -31.12 -5.52
CA GLY A 365 -30.72 -32.16 -4.69
C GLY A 365 -31.73 -32.96 -3.88
N ALA A 366 -31.93 -34.22 -4.27
CA ALA A 366 -32.71 -35.20 -3.51
C ALA A 366 -32.18 -36.61 -3.75
N GLN A 367 -31.77 -37.30 -2.68
CA GLN A 367 -31.68 -38.76 -2.66
C GLN A 367 -32.80 -39.29 -1.75
N THR A 368 -33.74 -40.04 -2.32
CA THR A 368 -34.83 -40.68 -1.58
C THR A 368 -34.48 -42.12 -1.23
N GLY A 369 -34.17 -42.36 0.05
CA GLY A 369 -34.21 -43.70 0.64
C GLY A 369 -35.53 -43.89 1.39
N VAL A 370 -36.43 -44.74 0.90
CA VAL A 370 -37.71 -45.04 1.56
C VAL A 370 -37.60 -46.37 2.32
N ALA A 371 -37.98 -46.36 3.59
CA ALA A 371 -38.19 -47.56 4.39
C ALA A 371 -39.56 -47.49 5.07
N LEU A 372 -40.48 -48.36 4.69
CA LEU A 372 -41.79 -48.49 5.33
C LEU A 372 -41.76 -49.61 6.38
N ARG A 373 -42.26 -49.32 7.58
CA ARG A 373 -42.86 -50.30 8.49
C ARG A 373 -44.05 -49.68 9.20
N ASP A 374 -45.00 -50.53 9.54
CA ASP A 374 -46.40 -50.19 9.70
C ASP A 374 -46.82 -49.91 11.15
N GLU A 375 -47.88 -49.13 11.27
CA GLU A 375 -48.37 -48.58 12.52
C GLU A 375 -49.46 -49.45 13.18
N ASN A 376 -49.09 -50.17 14.23
CA ASN A 376 -50.03 -50.73 15.21
C ASN A 376 -49.76 -50.10 16.58
N GLY A 377 -50.08 -48.81 16.72
CA GLY A 377 -49.94 -48.07 17.98
C GLY A 377 -51.00 -48.45 19.01
N THR A 378 -50.62 -48.52 20.28
CA THR A 378 -51.55 -48.37 21.41
C THR A 378 -50.82 -47.96 22.70
N ASP A 379 -51.56 -47.36 23.63
CA ASP A 379 -51.06 -46.46 24.67
C ASP A 379 -50.22 -47.04 25.82
N SER A 380 -49.58 -46.10 26.51
CA SER A 380 -48.83 -46.27 27.76
C SER A 380 -49.63 -46.87 28.93
N ILE A 381 -48.97 -47.68 29.76
CA ILE A 381 -49.11 -47.61 31.23
C ILE A 381 -47.77 -47.91 31.91
N ALA A 382 -47.48 -47.25 33.03
CA ALA A 382 -46.36 -47.54 33.92
C ALA A 382 -46.83 -48.34 35.19
N PRO A 383 -45.98 -48.66 36.19
CA PRO A 383 -45.47 -50.02 36.39
C PRO A 383 -45.92 -50.66 37.73
N LEU A 384 -45.58 -51.95 38.00
CA LEU A 384 -45.31 -52.49 39.36
C LEU A 384 -44.81 -53.98 39.39
N VAL A 385 -43.51 -54.16 39.64
CA VAL A 385 -42.89 -54.96 40.74
C VAL A 385 -43.06 -56.51 40.89
N ASN A 386 -41.88 -57.19 40.95
CA ASN A 386 -41.48 -58.44 41.65
C ASN A 386 -42.14 -59.82 41.39
N GLY A 387 -41.30 -60.89 41.40
CA GLY A 387 -41.77 -62.27 41.64
C GLY A 387 -40.83 -63.46 41.37
N SER A 388 -39.57 -63.47 41.84
CA SER A 388 -38.62 -64.59 41.65
C SER A 388 -39.09 -65.94 42.24
N TYR A 389 -38.62 -67.08 41.71
CA TYR A 389 -37.94 -68.14 42.51
C TYR A 389 -37.17 -69.18 41.64
N ASN A 390 -36.24 -69.92 42.27
CA ASN A 390 -35.22 -70.78 41.63
C ASN A 390 -35.63 -72.24 41.37
N ALA A 391 -34.93 -72.89 40.43
CA ALA A 391 -34.54 -74.30 40.48
C ALA A 391 -33.12 -74.48 39.90
N ILE A 392 -32.38 -75.53 40.32
CA ILE A 392 -30.94 -75.75 40.03
C ILE A 392 -30.66 -77.26 39.82
N ALA A 393 -29.73 -77.60 38.91
CA ALA A 393 -28.73 -78.72 38.96
C ALA A 393 -28.66 -79.68 37.74
N GLY A 394 -27.45 -80.22 37.49
CA GLY A 394 -27.13 -81.31 36.52
C GLY A 394 -26.88 -80.82 35.08
N ASN A 395 -25.72 -80.96 34.41
CA ASN A 395 -24.42 -81.63 34.66
C ASN A 395 -24.40 -83.18 34.57
N GLN A 396 -23.30 -83.69 33.97
CA GLN A 396 -22.80 -85.08 33.81
C GLN A 396 -23.19 -85.91 32.56
N ALA A 397 -22.12 -86.38 31.89
CA ALA A 397 -21.95 -87.69 31.20
C ALA A 397 -22.87 -88.08 30.01
N GLY A 398 -22.50 -89.03 29.14
CA GLY A 398 -21.16 -89.63 28.94
C GLY A 398 -21.13 -91.13 28.65
N VAL A 399 -21.01 -91.47 27.35
CA VAL A 399 -20.37 -92.67 26.74
C VAL A 399 -20.91 -94.10 27.04
N ASN A 400 -20.97 -94.92 25.98
CA ASN A 400 -21.01 -96.41 25.90
C ASN A 400 -22.37 -97.15 25.88
N ASN A 401 -22.72 -97.68 24.69
CA ASN A 401 -22.78 -99.11 24.27
C ASN A 401 -22.52 -100.20 25.36
N PRO A 402 -22.99 -101.47 25.22
CA PRO A 402 -23.29 -102.23 23.98
C PRO A 402 -24.71 -102.93 24.04
N THR A 403 -25.10 -104.05 23.38
CA THR A 403 -24.40 -105.19 22.73
C THR A 403 -25.26 -105.96 21.70
N GLU A 404 -24.58 -106.44 20.65
CA GLU A 404 -24.71 -107.65 19.81
C GLU A 404 -25.73 -108.78 20.10
N VAL A 405 -26.18 -109.43 19.01
CA VAL A 405 -25.84 -110.84 18.59
C VAL A 405 -25.89 -110.85 17.03
N VAL A 406 -24.77 -110.91 16.26
CA VAL A 406 -23.90 -112.06 15.88
C VAL A 406 -24.66 -113.06 14.97
N MET A 407 -24.22 -113.44 13.74
CA MET A 407 -22.92 -114.00 13.25
C MET A 407 -22.47 -113.32 11.93
N ASP A 408 -21.19 -113.13 11.55
CA ASP A 408 -19.99 -114.02 11.52
C ASP A 408 -20.09 -115.06 10.36
N VAL A 409 -19.10 -115.34 9.48
CA VAL A 409 -17.61 -115.31 9.56
C VAL A 409 -16.94 -114.74 8.29
N SER A 410 -15.68 -114.28 8.40
CA SER A 410 -14.87 -113.66 7.34
C SER A 410 -13.69 -114.52 6.80
N CYS A 411 -13.01 -114.01 5.76
CA CYS A 411 -11.56 -114.15 5.47
C CYS A 411 -10.96 -115.38 4.73
N ASN A 412 -10.63 -115.12 3.45
CA ASN A 412 -9.27 -115.07 2.89
C ASN A 412 -8.42 -116.32 2.51
N TRP A 413 -7.94 -116.24 1.25
CA TRP A 413 -6.55 -116.36 0.76
C TRP A 413 -6.01 -117.65 0.10
N TRP A 414 -5.24 -117.40 -0.97
CA TRP A 414 -4.28 -118.23 -1.73
C TRP A 414 -4.84 -119.45 -2.52
N GLY A 415 -4.47 -119.67 -3.79
CA GLY A 415 -3.72 -118.77 -4.68
C GLY A 415 -3.22 -119.36 -6.02
N ALA A 416 -3.09 -118.46 -7.00
CA ALA A 416 -2.08 -118.39 -8.07
C ALA A 416 -2.10 -119.29 -9.33
N ALA A 417 -1.64 -118.67 -10.43
CA ALA A 417 -0.94 -119.21 -11.61
C ALA A 417 -1.72 -119.79 -12.82
N ASN A 418 -1.98 -118.89 -13.79
CA ASN A 418 -1.75 -119.02 -15.24
C ASN A 418 -2.66 -119.95 -16.09
N GLY A 419 -2.99 -119.48 -17.31
CA GLY A 419 -3.74 -120.21 -18.36
C GLY A 419 -2.84 -121.04 -19.31
N PRO A 420 -3.19 -121.26 -20.61
CA PRO A 420 -4.06 -120.44 -21.47
C PRO A 420 -5.17 -121.26 -22.19
N SER A 421 -5.54 -120.84 -23.40
CA SER A 421 -6.64 -121.32 -24.26
C SER A 421 -6.49 -122.74 -24.85
N GLY A 422 -7.61 -123.46 -24.99
CA GLY A 422 -7.87 -124.33 -26.16
C GLY A 422 -8.47 -125.73 -25.93
N ALA A 423 -9.52 -126.02 -26.70
CA ALA A 423 -9.97 -127.34 -27.23
C ALA A 423 -10.24 -128.55 -26.29
N ALA A 424 -11.53 -128.93 -26.24
CA ALA A 424 -12.15 -130.25 -26.56
C ALA A 424 -11.60 -131.61 -26.03
N GLU A 425 -12.57 -132.50 -25.74
CA GLU A 425 -12.45 -133.94 -25.40
C GLU A 425 -11.74 -134.28 -24.05
N GLY A 426 -12.10 -135.35 -23.30
CA GLY A 426 -13.24 -136.26 -23.42
C GLY A 426 -13.15 -137.51 -22.52
N SER A 427 -14.30 -138.09 -22.16
CA SER A 427 -14.53 -139.46 -21.61
C SER A 427 -14.12 -139.86 -20.16
N GLY A 428 -15.01 -140.65 -19.51
CA GLY A 428 -14.71 -141.63 -18.43
C GLY A 428 -14.82 -141.15 -16.96
N ASP A 429 -15.28 -141.96 -16.00
CA ASP A 429 -16.04 -143.24 -16.08
C ASP A 429 -16.70 -143.61 -14.71
N SER A 430 -17.91 -144.22 -14.75
CA SER A 430 -18.57 -144.99 -13.65
C SER A 430 -18.97 -144.21 -12.35
N ILE A 431 -19.90 -144.60 -11.46
CA ILE A 431 -20.91 -145.69 -11.31
C ILE A 431 -21.98 -145.18 -10.27
N THR A 432 -23.22 -145.66 -10.01
CA THR A 432 -24.05 -146.87 -10.23
C THR A 432 -25.54 -146.44 -10.38
N ARG A 433 -26.39 -147.08 -11.20
CA ARG A 433 -27.41 -148.16 -10.89
C ARG A 433 -28.48 -147.82 -9.81
N ASN A 434 -29.75 -148.21 -9.97
CA ASN A 434 -30.29 -149.42 -10.63
C ASN A 434 -31.58 -149.24 -11.48
N THR A 435 -32.06 -150.30 -12.16
CA THR A 435 -32.90 -150.27 -13.40
C THR A 435 -33.94 -151.43 -13.55
N ASN A 436 -34.45 -151.66 -14.79
CA ASN A 436 -35.27 -152.77 -15.40
C ASN A 436 -36.76 -152.41 -15.68
N TYR A 437 -37.47 -152.85 -16.75
CA TYR A 437 -37.11 -153.69 -17.94
C TYR A 437 -37.98 -153.37 -19.20
N LEU A 438 -38.11 -154.29 -20.19
CA LEU A 438 -38.63 -154.08 -21.58
C LEU A 438 -39.42 -155.31 -22.18
N PRO A 439 -40.07 -155.24 -23.38
CA PRO A 439 -41.06 -156.23 -23.93
C PRO A 439 -40.69 -156.97 -25.27
N TRP A 440 -41.51 -157.94 -25.80
CA TRP A 440 -41.64 -158.30 -27.27
C TRP A 440 -42.79 -159.31 -27.73
N LEU A 441 -42.77 -159.81 -29.00
CA LEU A 441 -43.85 -160.09 -30.03
C LEU A 441 -44.46 -161.54 -30.34
N ALA A 442 -45.71 -161.57 -30.88
CA ALA A 442 -46.30 -162.15 -32.18
C ALA A 442 -46.60 -163.66 -32.62
N THR A 443 -47.85 -163.88 -33.18
CA THR A 443 -48.35 -164.58 -34.45
C THR A 443 -48.63 -166.12 -34.75
N ASP A 444 -49.89 -166.42 -35.20
CA ASP A 444 -50.45 -167.24 -36.39
C ASP A 444 -50.81 -168.80 -36.53
N ASN A 445 -52.11 -169.09 -36.86
CA ASN A 445 -52.82 -169.90 -37.95
C ASN A 445 -53.10 -171.48 -38.16
N LEU A 446 -54.30 -171.79 -38.76
CA LEU A 446 -54.82 -172.87 -39.73
C LEU A 446 -55.39 -174.34 -39.47
N ASP A 447 -56.68 -174.57 -39.86
CA ASP A 447 -57.44 -175.65 -40.65
C ASP A 447 -57.83 -177.15 -40.23
N SER A 448 -58.59 -177.92 -41.08
CA SER A 448 -59.72 -178.88 -40.74
C SER A 448 -59.98 -180.23 -41.56
N ALA A 449 -61.01 -181.08 -41.20
CA ALA A 449 -61.97 -181.90 -42.06
C ALA A 449 -62.49 -183.36 -41.66
N CYS A 450 -63.72 -183.74 -42.11
CA CYS A 450 -64.42 -185.08 -42.29
C CYS A 450 -65.29 -185.80 -41.18
N ALA A 451 -66.38 -186.51 -41.59
CA ALA A 451 -67.47 -187.17 -40.78
C ALA A 451 -68.01 -188.49 -41.44
N GLY A 452 -69.07 -189.27 -41.04
CA GLY A 452 -70.17 -189.21 -40.03
C GLY A 452 -71.17 -190.44 -40.13
N ILE A 453 -72.28 -190.48 -39.34
CA ILE A 453 -73.42 -191.48 -39.37
C ILE A 453 -74.76 -190.83 -38.94
N ALA A 454 -75.94 -191.41 -39.25
CA ALA A 454 -77.30 -190.78 -39.19
C ALA A 454 -77.97 -190.65 -37.78
N ASN A 455 -79.00 -189.77 -37.67
CA ASN A 455 -79.33 -188.97 -36.46
C ASN A 455 -80.78 -188.35 -36.45
N ASN A 456 -81.27 -187.86 -35.28
CA ASN A 456 -82.52 -187.10 -35.02
C ASN A 456 -82.35 -185.58 -34.76
N GLU A 457 -83.41 -184.75 -34.88
CA GLU A 457 -83.29 -183.26 -34.88
C GLU A 457 -83.18 -182.56 -33.49
N PRO A 458 -82.54 -181.36 -33.38
CA PRO A 458 -82.33 -180.59 -32.13
C PRO A 458 -83.55 -179.87 -31.52
N SER A 459 -83.34 -179.23 -30.36
CA SER A 459 -84.24 -178.24 -29.74
C SER A 459 -83.49 -177.00 -29.24
N ALA A 460 -83.95 -175.79 -29.60
CA ALA A 460 -83.28 -174.51 -29.32
C ALA A 460 -84.13 -173.48 -28.50
N GLN A 461 -83.51 -172.53 -27.77
CA GLN A 461 -84.19 -171.51 -26.95
C GLN A 461 -83.54 -170.09 -26.91
N ASP A 462 -84.34 -169.05 -26.65
CA ASP A 462 -83.92 -167.62 -26.75
C ASP A 462 -82.94 -167.12 -25.64
N ASP A 463 -82.14 -166.09 -25.96
CA ASP A 463 -81.03 -165.52 -25.17
C ASP A 463 -81.02 -163.97 -25.08
N THR A 464 -80.23 -163.40 -24.15
CA THR A 464 -80.05 -161.93 -23.98
C THR A 464 -78.65 -161.51 -23.49
N ALA A 465 -78.20 -160.28 -23.81
CA ALA A 465 -76.91 -159.70 -23.39
C ALA A 465 -76.90 -158.15 -23.30
N LEU A 466 -75.80 -157.54 -22.82
CA LEU A 466 -75.63 -156.09 -22.67
C LEU A 466 -74.14 -155.67 -22.76
N THR A 467 -73.84 -154.47 -23.27
CA THR A 467 -72.49 -153.91 -23.47
C THR A 467 -72.49 -152.36 -23.49
N MET A 468 -71.37 -151.72 -23.82
CA MET A 468 -71.24 -150.26 -24.08
C MET A 468 -70.85 -149.98 -25.53
N ALA A 469 -70.98 -148.72 -25.99
CA ALA A 469 -70.71 -148.35 -27.38
C ALA A 469 -69.28 -148.76 -27.80
N GLY A 470 -69.16 -149.43 -28.95
CA GLY A 470 -67.89 -149.94 -29.48
C GLY A 470 -67.32 -151.19 -28.77
N GLN A 471 -68.00 -151.78 -27.78
CA GLN A 471 -67.49 -152.94 -27.03
C GLN A 471 -68.22 -154.26 -27.41
N PRO A 472 -67.51 -155.31 -27.90
CA PRO A 472 -68.12 -156.62 -28.16
C PRO A 472 -68.61 -157.35 -26.91
N VAL A 473 -69.60 -158.23 -27.06
CA VAL A 473 -70.10 -159.13 -25.99
C VAL A 473 -70.27 -160.56 -26.49
N VAL A 474 -69.92 -161.53 -25.63
CA VAL A 474 -69.99 -162.98 -25.92
C VAL A 474 -71.25 -163.57 -25.28
N ILE A 475 -72.03 -164.32 -26.05
CA ILE A 475 -73.37 -164.81 -25.68
C ILE A 475 -73.38 -166.34 -25.85
N PRO A 476 -73.46 -167.14 -24.76
CA PRO A 476 -73.28 -168.60 -24.83
C PRO A 476 -74.57 -169.35 -25.21
N VAL A 477 -75.04 -169.11 -26.43
CA VAL A 477 -76.39 -169.50 -26.88
C VAL A 477 -76.69 -171.00 -26.89
N LEU A 478 -75.71 -171.90 -27.03
CA LEU A 478 -76.00 -173.35 -26.94
C LEU A 478 -76.06 -173.89 -25.48
N ALA A 479 -76.06 -173.01 -24.46
CA ALA A 479 -76.07 -173.43 -23.05
C ALA A 479 -77.46 -173.84 -22.51
N ASN A 480 -78.54 -173.46 -23.20
CA ASN A 480 -79.94 -173.80 -22.95
C ASN A 480 -80.51 -174.81 -24.00
N ASP A 481 -79.77 -175.04 -25.09
CA ASP A 481 -80.11 -175.94 -26.19
C ASP A 481 -79.78 -177.42 -25.91
N SER A 482 -80.40 -178.35 -26.65
CA SER A 482 -80.12 -179.78 -26.51
C SER A 482 -80.45 -180.62 -27.74
N ASP A 483 -79.72 -181.71 -27.91
CA ASP A 483 -79.93 -182.73 -28.94
C ASP A 483 -80.49 -184.04 -28.34
N PRO A 484 -81.51 -184.69 -28.94
CA PRO A 484 -82.07 -185.94 -28.42
C PRO A 484 -81.17 -187.18 -28.51
N ASP A 485 -80.29 -187.25 -29.52
CA ASP A 485 -79.36 -188.38 -29.72
C ASP A 485 -78.02 -188.13 -29.01
N GLY A 486 -77.76 -186.88 -28.61
CA GLY A 486 -76.54 -186.43 -27.95
C GLY A 486 -75.43 -186.06 -28.93
N ASP A 487 -75.75 -185.84 -30.20
CA ASP A 487 -74.79 -185.30 -31.17
C ASP A 487 -74.50 -183.82 -30.87
N THR A 488 -73.35 -183.33 -31.32
CA THR A 488 -72.84 -182.01 -30.92
C THR A 488 -73.44 -180.89 -31.76
N LEU A 489 -74.29 -180.07 -31.14
CA LEU A 489 -74.88 -178.91 -31.79
C LEU A 489 -73.82 -177.88 -32.22
N GLY A 490 -73.93 -177.42 -33.45
CA GLY A 490 -73.28 -176.20 -33.97
C GLY A 490 -74.32 -175.09 -34.18
N VAL A 491 -73.90 -173.83 -34.08
CA VAL A 491 -74.82 -172.67 -34.17
C VAL A 491 -74.44 -171.73 -35.31
N THR A 492 -75.44 -171.17 -35.99
CA THR A 492 -75.29 -170.12 -37.01
C THR A 492 -76.30 -168.99 -36.77
N PRO A 493 -75.88 -167.75 -36.41
CA PRO A 493 -76.74 -166.58 -36.40
C PRO A 493 -77.09 -166.07 -37.81
N ASP A 494 -78.27 -165.47 -37.91
CA ASP A 494 -78.60 -164.46 -38.90
C ASP A 494 -77.92 -163.12 -38.55
N ALA A 495 -77.80 -162.21 -39.51
CA ALA A 495 -77.21 -160.89 -39.27
C ALA A 495 -78.15 -159.98 -38.44
N PRO A 496 -77.67 -159.36 -37.34
CA PRO A 496 -78.38 -158.29 -36.64
C PRO A 496 -78.41 -156.98 -37.44
N GLU A 497 -79.20 -156.00 -37.00
CA GLU A 497 -79.46 -154.76 -37.74
C GLU A 497 -78.44 -153.64 -37.41
N ASN A 498 -77.90 -153.60 -36.19
CA ASN A 498 -77.09 -152.51 -35.64
C ASN A 498 -75.73 -152.98 -35.11
N GLY A 499 -75.24 -154.11 -35.63
CA GLY A 499 -73.98 -154.72 -35.22
C GLY A 499 -73.59 -155.91 -36.11
N VAL A 500 -72.72 -156.77 -35.59
CA VAL A 500 -72.31 -158.02 -36.24
C VAL A 500 -72.36 -159.16 -35.22
N ALA A 501 -73.20 -160.16 -35.48
CA ALA A 501 -73.21 -161.43 -34.74
C ALA A 501 -72.33 -162.46 -35.48
N THR A 502 -71.38 -163.08 -34.77
CA THR A 502 -70.51 -164.14 -35.32
C THR A 502 -70.56 -165.38 -34.43
N PRO A 503 -70.83 -166.58 -34.99
CA PRO A 503 -70.71 -167.81 -34.21
C PRO A 503 -69.24 -168.08 -33.91
N GLN A 504 -68.94 -168.57 -32.72
CA GLN A 504 -67.61 -168.98 -32.30
C GLN A 504 -67.59 -170.40 -31.72
N PRO A 505 -66.43 -171.08 -31.73
CA PRO A 505 -66.30 -172.43 -31.20
C PRO A 505 -66.77 -172.54 -29.74
N GLY A 506 -67.42 -173.67 -29.41
CA GLY A 506 -68.01 -173.89 -28.09
C GLY A 506 -69.47 -173.45 -27.96
N GLY A 507 -70.15 -173.11 -29.06
CA GLY A 507 -71.59 -172.85 -29.05
C GLY A 507 -71.98 -171.46 -28.55
N VAL A 508 -71.10 -170.48 -28.78
CA VAL A 508 -71.32 -169.08 -28.38
C VAL A 508 -71.40 -168.18 -29.62
N ILE A 509 -72.05 -167.04 -29.49
CA ILE A 509 -72.11 -166.01 -30.53
C ILE A 509 -71.53 -164.72 -29.95
N VAL A 510 -70.62 -164.08 -30.68
CA VAL A 510 -70.10 -162.76 -30.31
C VAL A 510 -70.84 -161.69 -31.11
N TYR A 511 -71.54 -160.81 -30.39
CA TYR A 511 -72.16 -159.62 -30.94
C TYR A 511 -71.24 -158.41 -30.74
N THR A 512 -70.95 -157.69 -31.81
CA THR A 512 -70.23 -156.41 -31.77
C THR A 512 -71.18 -155.28 -32.22
N PRO A 513 -71.44 -154.25 -31.40
CA PRO A 513 -72.21 -153.08 -31.85
C PRO A 513 -71.53 -152.36 -33.02
N ALA A 514 -72.31 -151.72 -33.88
CA ALA A 514 -71.78 -150.76 -34.84
C ALA A 514 -71.11 -149.58 -34.12
N GLU A 515 -70.13 -148.94 -34.79
CA GLU A 515 -69.43 -147.78 -34.26
C GLU A 515 -70.41 -146.62 -33.99
N GLY A 516 -70.29 -145.98 -32.82
CA GLY A 516 -71.21 -144.93 -32.36
C GLY A 516 -72.62 -145.39 -31.96
N PHE A 517 -72.99 -146.67 -32.12
CA PHE A 517 -74.33 -147.15 -31.75
C PHE A 517 -74.53 -147.22 -30.23
N SER A 518 -75.64 -146.66 -29.75
CA SER A 518 -76.20 -146.91 -28.43
C SER A 518 -77.71 -147.15 -28.55
N GLY A 519 -78.23 -148.23 -27.98
CA GLY A 519 -79.60 -148.70 -28.26
C GLY A 519 -79.81 -150.19 -27.93
N THR A 520 -80.80 -150.82 -28.57
CA THR A 520 -81.13 -152.24 -28.43
C THR A 520 -81.25 -152.91 -29.80
N ASP A 521 -80.64 -154.07 -29.97
CA ASP A 521 -80.60 -154.84 -31.21
C ASP A 521 -80.99 -156.32 -31.00
N ARG A 522 -81.28 -157.06 -32.08
CA ARG A 522 -81.68 -158.47 -32.02
C ARG A 522 -81.33 -159.27 -33.28
N PHE A 523 -81.13 -160.59 -33.14
CA PHE A 523 -80.93 -161.51 -34.26
C PHE A 523 -81.44 -162.92 -33.93
N THR A 524 -81.77 -163.72 -34.95
CA THR A 524 -82.08 -165.16 -34.81
C THR A 524 -80.84 -166.02 -35.00
N TYR A 525 -80.87 -167.27 -34.53
CA TYR A 525 -79.87 -168.28 -34.82
C TYR A 525 -80.51 -169.66 -35.05
N THR A 526 -79.80 -170.50 -35.81
CA THR A 526 -80.15 -171.91 -36.03
C THR A 526 -79.12 -172.82 -35.39
N ALA A 527 -79.57 -173.74 -34.54
CA ALA A 527 -78.79 -174.84 -33.99
C ALA A 527 -78.96 -176.09 -34.88
N VAL A 528 -77.85 -176.75 -35.22
CA VAL A 528 -77.82 -177.92 -36.11
C VAL A 528 -76.98 -179.05 -35.51
N ASP A 529 -77.44 -180.29 -35.64
CA ASP A 529 -76.76 -181.50 -35.15
C ASP A 529 -75.53 -181.92 -35.97
N GLY A 530 -75.32 -181.32 -37.16
CA GLY A 530 -74.25 -181.67 -38.08
C GLY A 530 -74.46 -183.00 -38.83
N LYS A 531 -75.66 -183.57 -38.77
CA LYS A 531 -76.02 -184.92 -39.28
C LYS A 531 -77.33 -184.96 -40.08
N GLY A 532 -78.25 -184.01 -39.91
CA GLY A 532 -79.44 -183.87 -40.75
C GLY A 532 -80.54 -182.92 -40.29
N GLY A 533 -80.58 -182.49 -39.02
CA GLY A 533 -81.69 -181.73 -38.42
C GLY A 533 -81.29 -180.35 -37.88
N SER A 534 -82.31 -179.54 -37.57
CA SER A 534 -82.12 -178.14 -37.17
C SER A 534 -83.29 -177.56 -36.37
N ALA A 535 -82.99 -176.73 -35.36
CA ALA A 535 -83.94 -175.87 -34.64
C ALA A 535 -83.47 -174.41 -34.62
N SER A 536 -84.28 -173.43 -34.19
CA SER A 536 -83.89 -172.01 -34.22
C SER A 536 -84.52 -171.18 -33.09
N ALA A 537 -83.81 -170.14 -32.65
CA ALA A 537 -84.14 -169.25 -31.53
C ALA A 537 -83.58 -167.82 -31.73
N THR A 538 -83.70 -166.94 -30.74
CA THR A 538 -83.51 -165.47 -30.85
C THR A 538 -82.63 -164.89 -29.74
N VAL A 539 -81.83 -163.86 -30.06
CA VAL A 539 -80.95 -163.13 -29.13
C VAL A 539 -81.27 -161.63 -29.13
N ILE A 540 -81.15 -160.95 -27.98
CA ILE A 540 -81.35 -159.49 -27.82
C ILE A 540 -80.18 -158.84 -27.05
N VAL A 541 -79.69 -157.66 -27.48
CA VAL A 541 -78.50 -156.97 -26.91
C VAL A 541 -78.73 -155.45 -26.69
N VAL A 542 -78.07 -154.81 -25.70
CA VAL A 542 -78.23 -153.36 -25.31
C VAL A 542 -76.89 -152.61 -25.13
N VAL A 543 -76.81 -151.28 -25.40
CA VAL A 543 -75.55 -150.49 -25.59
C VAL A 543 -75.61 -149.00 -25.06
N GLN A 544 -74.50 -148.35 -24.58
CA GLN A 544 -74.47 -147.06 -23.79
C GLN A 544 -73.25 -146.05 -24.00
N PRO A 545 -73.30 -144.73 -23.58
CA PRO A 545 -72.33 -143.61 -23.88
C PRO A 545 -71.55 -142.88 -22.68
N PRO A 546 -70.68 -141.82 -22.90
CA PRO A 546 -69.69 -141.20 -21.92
C PRO A 546 -69.88 -139.67 -21.47
N PRO A 547 -68.96 -139.05 -20.64
CA PRO A 547 -69.07 -137.69 -20.00
C PRO A 547 -68.03 -136.57 -20.43
N ASN A 548 -67.89 -135.43 -19.68
CA ASN A 548 -67.33 -134.08 -20.05
C ASN A 548 -66.29 -133.49 -19.02
N GLU A 549 -65.39 -132.57 -19.44
CA GLU A 549 -64.33 -131.86 -18.65
C GLU A 549 -64.39 -130.29 -18.74
N PRO A 550 -63.60 -129.48 -17.96
CA PRO A 550 -63.66 -128.00 -17.93
C PRO A 550 -62.43 -127.25 -18.52
N PRO A 551 -62.52 -125.92 -18.82
CA PRO A 551 -61.49 -125.15 -19.53
C PRO A 551 -60.33 -124.63 -18.67
N VAL A 552 -59.30 -124.06 -19.32
CA VAL A 552 -58.08 -123.48 -18.73
C VAL A 552 -57.82 -122.08 -19.30
N ALA A 553 -57.55 -121.11 -18.41
CA ALA A 553 -57.25 -119.72 -18.78
C ALA A 553 -55.81 -119.29 -18.45
N ALA A 554 -55.30 -118.23 -19.10
CA ALA A 554 -53.93 -117.73 -18.93
C ALA A 554 -53.82 -116.19 -18.89
N ASP A 555 -52.82 -115.67 -18.14
CA ASP A 555 -52.63 -114.23 -17.96
C ASP A 555 -52.06 -113.51 -19.20
N ASP A 556 -52.49 -112.26 -19.42
CA ASP A 556 -52.05 -111.37 -20.50
C ASP A 556 -51.19 -110.19 -20.01
N ALA A 557 -50.34 -109.68 -20.90
CA ALA A 557 -49.54 -108.47 -20.67
C ALA A 557 -49.37 -107.64 -21.95
N VAL A 558 -49.62 -106.33 -21.86
CA VAL A 558 -49.44 -105.37 -22.97
C VAL A 558 -48.83 -104.04 -22.49
N THR A 559 -48.26 -103.27 -23.42
CA THR A 559 -47.78 -101.89 -23.20
C THR A 559 -48.45 -100.93 -24.19
N THR A 560 -48.63 -99.67 -23.79
CA THR A 560 -49.15 -98.61 -24.67
C THR A 560 -48.47 -97.26 -24.40
N PRO A 561 -48.31 -96.36 -25.38
CA PRO A 561 -47.85 -94.99 -25.14
C PRO A 561 -48.85 -94.16 -24.31
N PHE A 562 -48.39 -93.02 -23.81
CA PHE A 562 -49.21 -92.00 -23.15
C PHE A 562 -50.50 -91.69 -23.94
N GLU A 563 -51.62 -91.59 -23.21
CA GLU A 563 -53.00 -91.38 -23.73
C GLU A 563 -53.45 -92.26 -24.92
N THR A 564 -52.76 -93.37 -25.20
CA THR A 564 -53.01 -94.18 -26.41
C THR A 564 -53.85 -95.42 -26.07
N PRO A 565 -55.07 -95.57 -26.62
CA PRO A 565 -55.88 -96.77 -26.45
C PRO A 565 -55.29 -98.00 -27.18
N ILE A 566 -55.45 -99.19 -26.61
CA ILE A 566 -54.94 -100.46 -27.14
C ILE A 566 -55.99 -101.58 -27.11
N ASN A 567 -56.07 -102.37 -28.19
CA ASN A 567 -56.93 -103.55 -28.26
C ASN A 567 -56.19 -104.79 -27.70
N ILE A 568 -56.83 -105.51 -26.79
CA ILE A 568 -56.31 -106.69 -26.10
C ILE A 568 -57.23 -107.88 -26.39
N ALA A 569 -56.67 -108.99 -26.88
CA ALA A 569 -57.43 -110.18 -27.30
C ALA A 569 -57.38 -111.27 -26.22
N ILE A 570 -58.18 -111.11 -25.17
CA ILE A 570 -58.09 -111.84 -23.88
C ILE A 570 -58.54 -113.32 -23.92
N LEU A 571 -58.73 -113.89 -25.10
CA LEU A 571 -59.00 -115.32 -25.31
C LEU A 571 -57.94 -115.98 -26.20
N ALA A 572 -56.88 -115.27 -26.58
CA ALA A 572 -55.88 -115.75 -27.54
C ALA A 572 -54.92 -116.82 -26.98
N ASN A 573 -54.94 -117.01 -25.66
CA ASN A 573 -54.07 -117.86 -24.85
C ASN A 573 -54.85 -118.96 -24.06
N ASP A 574 -56.18 -118.89 -24.03
CA ASP A 574 -57.08 -119.82 -23.32
C ASP A 574 -57.41 -121.08 -24.16
N VAL A 575 -57.71 -122.21 -23.50
CA VAL A 575 -58.05 -123.49 -24.16
C VAL A 575 -59.08 -124.33 -23.40
N ASP A 576 -59.82 -125.18 -24.11
CA ASP A 576 -60.75 -126.16 -23.55
C ASP A 576 -60.35 -127.62 -23.91
N PRO A 577 -60.32 -128.57 -22.96
CA PRO A 577 -59.95 -129.97 -23.23
C PRO A 577 -60.91 -130.75 -24.12
N ASP A 578 -62.20 -130.43 -24.11
CA ASP A 578 -63.23 -131.07 -24.94
C ASP A 578 -63.43 -130.31 -26.28
N GLU A 579 -62.53 -129.38 -26.64
CA GLU A 579 -62.61 -128.46 -27.78
C GLU A 579 -63.91 -127.61 -27.80
N ASN A 580 -64.47 -127.27 -26.63
CA ASN A 580 -65.67 -126.45 -26.52
C ASN A 580 -65.39 -124.95 -26.74
N ALA A 581 -66.40 -124.24 -27.24
CA ALA A 581 -66.28 -122.84 -27.62
C ALA A 581 -66.31 -121.92 -26.39
N LEU A 582 -65.12 -121.46 -25.99
CA LEU A 582 -64.90 -120.55 -24.87
C LEU A 582 -65.66 -119.22 -25.00
N GLN A 583 -66.20 -118.73 -23.88
CA GLN A 583 -66.88 -117.44 -23.77
C GLN A 583 -66.48 -116.73 -22.48
N VAL A 584 -66.13 -115.43 -22.57
CA VAL A 584 -65.95 -114.57 -21.39
C VAL A 584 -67.30 -114.37 -20.72
N THR A 585 -67.45 -114.80 -19.47
CA THR A 585 -68.69 -114.70 -18.69
C THR A 585 -68.70 -113.51 -17.73
N GLU A 586 -67.52 -113.06 -17.29
CA GLU A 586 -67.35 -111.93 -16.37
C GLU A 586 -66.00 -111.26 -16.64
N ILE A 587 -65.95 -109.93 -16.49
CA ILE A 587 -64.73 -109.12 -16.63
C ILE A 587 -64.80 -107.97 -15.62
N GLY A 588 -63.71 -107.70 -14.92
CA GLY A 588 -63.59 -106.57 -14.00
C GLY A 588 -63.13 -105.30 -14.70
N ASP A 589 -63.49 -104.15 -14.14
CA ASP A 589 -62.95 -102.86 -14.58
C ASP A 589 -61.52 -102.66 -14.05
N PRO A 590 -60.60 -102.07 -14.85
CA PRO A 590 -59.30 -101.61 -14.38
C PRO A 590 -59.41 -100.36 -13.51
N GLU A 591 -58.37 -100.02 -12.75
CA GLU A 591 -58.40 -98.87 -11.82
C GLU A 591 -57.99 -97.56 -12.50
N ASN A 592 -57.07 -97.62 -13.47
CA ASN A 592 -56.45 -96.44 -14.08
C ASN A 592 -56.78 -96.29 -15.58
N GLY A 593 -57.88 -96.90 -16.02
CA GLY A 593 -58.39 -96.80 -17.38
C GLY A 593 -59.84 -97.27 -17.48
N SER A 594 -60.25 -97.61 -18.70
CA SER A 594 -61.59 -98.11 -19.02
C SER A 594 -61.55 -99.16 -20.12
N LEU A 595 -62.52 -100.08 -20.12
CA LEU A 595 -62.65 -101.16 -21.10
C LEU A 595 -63.92 -101.02 -21.94
N ALA A 596 -63.78 -101.21 -23.26
CA ALA A 596 -64.90 -101.38 -24.16
C ALA A 596 -64.74 -102.68 -24.96
N SER A 597 -65.70 -103.61 -24.88
CA SER A 597 -65.67 -104.80 -25.72
C SER A 597 -65.89 -104.44 -27.19
N THR A 598 -65.05 -104.97 -28.06
CA THR A 598 -65.08 -104.72 -29.52
C THR A 598 -65.68 -105.89 -30.32
N GLY A 599 -65.96 -107.02 -29.64
CA GLY A 599 -66.40 -108.28 -30.23
C GLY A 599 -65.36 -109.40 -30.06
N ASP A 600 -65.78 -110.65 -30.26
CA ASP A 600 -64.93 -111.84 -30.44
C ASP A 600 -63.77 -112.01 -29.43
N GLY A 601 -63.97 -111.66 -28.16
CA GLY A 601 -62.96 -111.75 -27.10
C GLY A 601 -61.93 -110.62 -27.07
N ILE A 602 -62.14 -109.54 -27.82
CA ILE A 602 -61.22 -108.40 -27.91
C ILE A 602 -61.81 -107.18 -27.18
N TYR A 603 -61.03 -106.58 -26.29
CA TYR A 603 -61.39 -105.38 -25.52
C TYR A 603 -60.42 -104.23 -25.81
N LEU A 604 -60.97 -103.05 -26.05
CA LEU A 604 -60.23 -101.80 -26.13
C LEU A 604 -60.00 -101.27 -24.71
N TYR A 605 -58.76 -101.29 -24.24
CA TYR A 605 -58.32 -100.56 -23.06
C TYR A 605 -58.01 -99.11 -23.45
N THR A 606 -58.57 -98.15 -22.73
CA THR A 606 -58.25 -96.72 -22.83
C THR A 606 -57.74 -96.28 -21.46
N PRO A 607 -56.47 -95.84 -21.31
CA PRO A 607 -55.99 -95.30 -20.04
C PRO A 607 -56.76 -94.03 -19.66
N ASN A 608 -56.79 -93.72 -18.36
CA ASN A 608 -57.29 -92.44 -17.90
C ASN A 608 -56.38 -91.29 -18.42
N PRO A 609 -56.93 -90.08 -18.62
CA PRO A 609 -56.12 -88.90 -18.92
C PRO A 609 -55.01 -88.73 -17.88
N ASP A 610 -53.84 -88.25 -18.34
CA ASP A 610 -52.62 -88.05 -17.54
C ASP A 610 -52.02 -89.32 -16.88
N PHE A 611 -52.59 -90.52 -17.08
CA PHE A 611 -52.08 -91.73 -16.42
C PHE A 611 -50.80 -92.28 -17.07
N VAL A 612 -49.78 -92.49 -16.23
CA VAL A 612 -48.53 -93.19 -16.56
C VAL A 612 -48.26 -94.21 -15.46
N GLY A 613 -47.93 -95.45 -15.82
CA GLY A 613 -47.69 -96.54 -14.86
C GLY A 613 -48.32 -97.85 -15.28
N LYS A 614 -48.59 -98.73 -14.29
CA LYS A 614 -49.16 -100.07 -14.52
C LYS A 614 -50.60 -100.16 -13.99
N ASP A 615 -51.43 -100.85 -14.74
CA ASP A 615 -52.85 -101.07 -14.48
C ASP A 615 -53.22 -102.54 -14.75
N SER A 616 -54.33 -103.04 -14.23
CA SER A 616 -54.70 -104.45 -14.38
C SER A 616 -56.18 -104.74 -14.12
N PHE A 617 -56.69 -105.79 -14.76
CA PHE A 617 -58.05 -106.30 -14.57
C PHE A 617 -58.10 -107.83 -14.67
N ALA A 618 -59.22 -108.44 -14.27
CA ALA A 618 -59.42 -109.89 -14.26
C ALA A 618 -60.63 -110.30 -15.12
N TYR A 619 -60.63 -111.53 -15.67
CA TYR A 619 -61.74 -112.07 -16.44
C TYR A 619 -61.98 -113.56 -16.15
N ILE A 620 -63.20 -114.03 -16.42
CA ILE A 620 -63.66 -115.42 -16.25
C ILE A 620 -64.14 -115.95 -17.60
N VAL A 621 -63.70 -117.15 -17.96
CA VAL A 621 -64.06 -117.86 -19.20
C VAL A 621 -64.81 -119.16 -18.90
N SER A 622 -65.74 -119.58 -19.77
CA SER A 622 -66.53 -120.83 -19.61
C SER A 622 -66.72 -121.59 -20.93
N ASP A 623 -66.91 -122.91 -20.81
CA ASP A 623 -67.14 -123.90 -21.88
C ASP A 623 -68.61 -123.96 -22.39
N GLY A 624 -69.56 -123.38 -21.65
CA GLY A 624 -71.00 -123.55 -21.91
C GLY A 624 -71.57 -124.95 -21.60
N LYS A 625 -70.82 -125.80 -20.88
CA LYS A 625 -71.19 -127.16 -20.41
C LYS A 625 -71.23 -127.28 -18.89
N GLY A 626 -70.40 -126.53 -18.17
CA GLY A 626 -70.38 -126.48 -16.71
C GLY A 626 -69.05 -126.11 -16.07
N GLY A 627 -67.98 -125.98 -16.85
CA GLY A 627 -66.66 -125.54 -16.42
C GLY A 627 -66.42 -124.04 -16.60
N SER A 628 -65.50 -123.50 -15.80
CA SER A 628 -65.01 -122.12 -15.94
C SER A 628 -63.62 -121.95 -15.34
N ALA A 629 -62.83 -121.04 -15.90
CA ALA A 629 -61.50 -120.64 -15.42
C ALA A 629 -61.37 -119.11 -15.32
N THR A 630 -60.28 -118.61 -14.74
CA THR A 630 -60.07 -117.18 -14.43
C THR A 630 -58.61 -116.80 -14.67
N ALA A 631 -58.40 -115.63 -15.26
CA ALA A 631 -57.07 -115.06 -15.52
C ALA A 631 -57.07 -113.53 -15.43
N THR A 632 -55.91 -112.90 -15.57
CA THR A 632 -55.69 -111.46 -15.41
C THR A 632 -54.97 -110.84 -16.61
N VAL A 633 -55.26 -109.57 -16.85
CA VAL A 633 -54.61 -108.75 -17.88
C VAL A 633 -53.83 -107.63 -17.19
N SER A 634 -52.60 -107.41 -17.61
CA SER A 634 -51.75 -106.31 -17.16
C SER A 634 -51.44 -105.34 -18.31
N VAL A 635 -51.50 -104.03 -18.02
CA VAL A 635 -51.24 -102.95 -18.97
C VAL A 635 -50.17 -102.02 -18.38
N GLU A 636 -49.20 -101.59 -19.18
CA GLU A 636 -48.20 -100.60 -18.79
C GLU A 636 -48.19 -99.41 -19.77
N VAL A 637 -48.53 -98.24 -19.24
CA VAL A 637 -48.63 -96.96 -19.97
C VAL A 637 -47.33 -96.19 -19.79
N LEU A 638 -46.68 -95.86 -20.90
CA LEU A 638 -45.39 -95.17 -20.94
C LEU A 638 -45.56 -93.64 -20.82
N PRO A 639 -44.59 -92.91 -20.23
CA PRO A 639 -44.60 -91.45 -20.19
C PRO A 639 -44.48 -90.82 -21.60
N PRO A 640 -44.84 -89.53 -21.74
CA PRO A 640 -44.54 -88.76 -22.96
C PRO A 640 -43.02 -88.63 -23.19
N PRO A 641 -42.58 -88.42 -24.44
CA PRO A 641 -41.19 -88.09 -24.75
C PRO A 641 -40.90 -86.62 -24.42
N ASN A 642 -39.66 -86.34 -24.01
CA ASN A 642 -39.19 -84.99 -23.67
C ASN A 642 -38.75 -84.21 -24.92
N HIS A 643 -39.06 -82.92 -24.97
CA HIS A 643 -38.57 -81.97 -25.96
C HIS A 643 -37.42 -81.13 -25.38
N PRO A 644 -36.40 -80.76 -26.18
CA PRO A 644 -35.36 -79.85 -25.69
C PRO A 644 -35.89 -78.40 -25.61
N PRO A 645 -35.28 -77.56 -24.76
CA PRO A 645 -35.61 -76.14 -24.67
C PRO A 645 -35.22 -75.39 -25.95
N VAL A 646 -35.70 -74.14 -26.08
CA VAL A 646 -35.42 -73.26 -27.22
C VAL A 646 -34.82 -71.94 -26.72
N ALA A 647 -33.60 -71.66 -27.17
CA ALA A 647 -32.85 -70.45 -26.80
C ALA A 647 -32.99 -69.35 -27.87
N HIS A 648 -33.28 -68.11 -27.45
CA HIS A 648 -33.46 -66.95 -28.34
C HIS A 648 -32.34 -65.92 -28.17
N ALA A 649 -31.85 -65.36 -29.27
CA ALA A 649 -30.75 -64.40 -29.22
C ALA A 649 -31.17 -63.06 -28.59
N ASP A 650 -30.38 -62.59 -27.63
CA ASP A 650 -30.56 -61.30 -26.97
C ASP A 650 -29.85 -60.17 -27.69
N HIS A 651 -30.43 -58.97 -27.58
CA HIS A 651 -29.85 -57.72 -28.04
C HIS A 651 -29.99 -56.66 -26.95
N VAL A 652 -28.87 -56.10 -26.48
CA VAL A 652 -28.83 -55.01 -25.50
C VAL A 652 -27.89 -53.90 -25.95
N GLU A 653 -28.12 -52.69 -25.44
CA GLU A 653 -27.26 -51.53 -25.68
C GLU A 653 -26.75 -50.99 -24.34
N THR A 654 -25.50 -50.53 -24.31
CA THR A 654 -24.93 -49.81 -23.16
C THR A 654 -24.00 -48.71 -23.65
N VAL A 655 -23.56 -47.83 -22.75
CA VAL A 655 -22.60 -46.76 -23.05
C VAL A 655 -21.20 -47.21 -22.60
N MET A 656 -20.16 -46.74 -23.29
CA MET A 656 -18.75 -46.92 -22.92
C MET A 656 -18.52 -46.75 -21.41
N GLY A 657 -17.91 -47.75 -20.77
CA GLY A 657 -17.64 -47.76 -19.33
C GLY A 657 -18.83 -48.03 -18.40
N VAL A 658 -20.06 -48.19 -18.91
CA VAL A 658 -21.26 -48.49 -18.12
C VAL A 658 -21.56 -50.00 -18.13
N SER A 659 -21.58 -50.62 -16.95
CA SER A 659 -21.96 -52.02 -16.79
C SER A 659 -23.48 -52.22 -16.80
N ILE A 660 -23.95 -53.29 -17.43
CA ILE A 660 -25.37 -53.60 -17.61
C ILE A 660 -25.69 -55.02 -17.12
N THR A 661 -26.88 -55.21 -16.53
CA THR A 661 -27.40 -56.53 -16.18
C THR A 661 -28.33 -57.04 -17.28
N ILE A 662 -28.14 -58.29 -17.69
CA ILE A 662 -28.80 -58.95 -18.81
C ILE A 662 -29.48 -60.23 -18.29
N ASP A 663 -30.81 -60.30 -18.41
CA ASP A 663 -31.59 -61.50 -18.09
C ASP A 663 -31.84 -62.32 -19.36
N VAL A 664 -30.94 -63.27 -19.62
CA VAL A 664 -30.93 -64.10 -20.84
C VAL A 664 -31.96 -65.23 -20.84
N LEU A 665 -32.75 -65.39 -19.75
CA LEU A 665 -33.80 -66.40 -19.67
C LEU A 665 -35.20 -65.79 -19.91
N ALA A 666 -35.29 -64.47 -20.09
CA ALA A 666 -36.56 -63.75 -20.21
C ALA A 666 -37.27 -63.94 -21.57
N ASN A 667 -36.55 -64.44 -22.58
CA ASN A 667 -37.01 -64.72 -23.95
C ASN A 667 -36.98 -66.23 -24.30
N ASP A 668 -36.34 -67.05 -23.47
CA ASP A 668 -36.19 -68.50 -23.67
C ASP A 668 -37.45 -69.27 -23.24
N THR A 669 -37.68 -70.43 -23.86
CA THR A 669 -38.89 -71.23 -23.61
C THR A 669 -38.61 -72.73 -23.70
N ASP A 670 -39.20 -73.51 -22.81
CA ASP A 670 -39.25 -74.97 -22.92
C ASP A 670 -40.60 -75.45 -23.50
N PRO A 671 -40.65 -76.39 -24.47
CA PRO A 671 -41.92 -76.86 -25.04
C PRO A 671 -42.78 -77.71 -24.10
N ASP A 672 -42.21 -78.29 -23.04
CA ASP A 672 -42.89 -79.09 -22.02
C ASP A 672 -43.10 -78.30 -20.69
N ASP A 673 -42.85 -76.98 -20.70
CA ASP A 673 -42.86 -76.05 -19.54
C ASP A 673 -41.85 -76.44 -18.42
N ASP A 674 -40.76 -77.16 -18.75
CA ASP A 674 -39.74 -77.54 -17.75
C ASP A 674 -38.82 -76.38 -17.31
N PRO A 675 -38.34 -76.35 -16.05
CA PRO A 675 -37.59 -75.21 -15.53
C PRO A 675 -36.20 -75.04 -16.15
N LEU A 676 -36.04 -74.00 -16.97
CA LEU A 676 -34.77 -73.65 -17.60
C LEU A 676 -33.67 -73.33 -16.58
N THR A 677 -32.47 -73.83 -16.84
CA THR A 677 -31.26 -73.58 -16.05
C THR A 677 -30.08 -73.22 -16.94
N LEU A 678 -29.31 -72.20 -16.56
CA LEU A 678 -28.11 -71.82 -17.30
C LEU A 678 -26.93 -72.74 -16.96
N THR A 679 -26.32 -73.34 -17.98
CA THR A 679 -25.27 -74.37 -17.82
C THR A 679 -23.87 -73.87 -18.12
N SER A 680 -23.71 -72.95 -19.08
CA SER A 680 -22.44 -72.31 -19.41
C SER A 680 -22.64 -71.02 -20.21
N ALA A 681 -21.59 -70.19 -20.24
CA ALA A 681 -21.42 -69.10 -21.19
C ALA A 681 -19.93 -68.92 -21.54
N THR A 682 -19.67 -68.24 -22.64
CA THR A 682 -18.32 -67.83 -23.07
C THR A 682 -18.01 -66.40 -22.62
N ASP A 683 -16.75 -66.08 -22.36
CA ASP A 683 -16.35 -64.66 -22.26
C ASP A 683 -16.55 -63.94 -23.62
N PRO A 684 -16.97 -62.66 -23.62
CA PRO A 684 -16.99 -61.82 -24.81
C PRO A 684 -15.57 -61.34 -25.20
N GLN A 685 -15.42 -60.58 -26.29
CA GLN A 685 -14.10 -60.19 -26.81
C GLN A 685 -13.57 -58.87 -26.23
N HIS A 686 -14.46 -57.93 -25.89
CA HIS A 686 -14.16 -56.55 -25.52
C HIS A 686 -14.85 -56.12 -24.23
N GLY A 687 -14.88 -57.06 -23.28
CA GLY A 687 -15.44 -56.87 -21.95
C GLY A 687 -15.34 -58.15 -21.13
N SER A 688 -16.14 -58.23 -20.07
CA SER A 688 -16.25 -59.41 -19.22
C SER A 688 -17.69 -59.63 -18.76
N ILE A 689 -18.06 -60.88 -18.51
CA ILE A 689 -19.36 -61.25 -17.93
C ILE A 689 -19.18 -61.89 -16.56
N ALA A 690 -20.10 -61.59 -15.65
CA ALA A 690 -20.19 -62.24 -14.34
C ALA A 690 -21.63 -62.74 -14.11
N THR A 691 -21.80 -64.04 -13.88
CA THR A 691 -23.12 -64.62 -13.54
C THR A 691 -23.51 -64.22 -12.13
N ASN A 692 -24.71 -63.65 -12.00
CA ASN A 692 -25.30 -63.20 -10.74
C ASN A 692 -26.03 -64.36 -10.03
N PRO A 693 -26.31 -64.26 -8.71
CA PRO A 693 -27.00 -65.33 -7.95
C PRO A 693 -28.45 -65.62 -8.37
N ASP A 694 -29.04 -64.79 -9.22
CA ASP A 694 -30.38 -64.92 -9.81
C ASP A 694 -30.36 -65.54 -11.22
N SER A 695 -29.18 -65.91 -11.74
CA SER A 695 -28.90 -66.42 -13.09
C SER A 695 -28.84 -65.37 -14.21
N THR A 696 -28.97 -64.09 -13.90
CA THR A 696 -28.66 -63.01 -14.87
C THR A 696 -27.13 -62.85 -15.06
N PHE A 697 -26.69 -62.16 -16.11
CA PHE A 697 -25.30 -61.74 -16.28
C PHE A 697 -25.12 -60.25 -16.02
N THR A 698 -24.03 -59.87 -15.37
CA THR A 698 -23.51 -58.49 -15.41
C THR A 698 -22.42 -58.42 -16.48
N TYR A 699 -22.64 -57.66 -17.55
CA TYR A 699 -21.61 -57.33 -18.55
C TYR A 699 -20.89 -56.03 -18.15
N ILE A 700 -19.57 -56.01 -18.29
CA ILE A 700 -18.71 -54.85 -18.08
C ILE A 700 -17.85 -54.70 -19.33
N PRO A 701 -18.00 -53.62 -20.14
CA PRO A 701 -17.15 -53.39 -21.31
C PRO A 701 -15.70 -53.11 -20.90
N ASP A 702 -14.76 -53.38 -21.81
CA ASP A 702 -13.38 -52.92 -21.70
C ASP A 702 -13.31 -51.38 -21.66
N VAL A 703 -12.26 -50.86 -21.04
CA VAL A 703 -11.97 -49.41 -21.00
C VAL A 703 -11.78 -48.90 -22.43
N ASP A 704 -12.42 -47.78 -22.73
CA ASP A 704 -12.44 -47.10 -24.03
C ASP A 704 -13.03 -47.93 -25.21
N PHE A 705 -13.73 -49.04 -24.94
CA PHE A 705 -14.38 -49.82 -25.99
C PHE A 705 -15.71 -49.20 -26.45
N VAL A 706 -15.86 -49.06 -27.77
CA VAL A 706 -17.08 -48.67 -28.48
C VAL A 706 -17.23 -49.58 -29.71
N GLY A 707 -18.39 -50.19 -29.89
CA GLY A 707 -18.67 -51.14 -30.95
C GLY A 707 -19.60 -52.29 -30.53
N GLU A 708 -19.77 -53.26 -31.42
CA GLU A 708 -20.49 -54.50 -31.16
C GLU A 708 -19.57 -55.53 -30.48
N ASP A 709 -20.00 -56.09 -29.36
CA ASP A 709 -19.38 -57.23 -28.68
C ASP A 709 -20.42 -58.34 -28.46
N THR A 710 -19.98 -59.59 -28.32
CA THR A 710 -20.87 -60.75 -28.30
C THR A 710 -20.38 -61.85 -27.37
N PHE A 711 -21.30 -62.49 -26.65
CA PHE A 711 -21.04 -63.79 -26.01
C PHE A 711 -22.11 -64.82 -26.35
N SER A 712 -21.86 -66.08 -26.00
CA SER A 712 -22.80 -67.19 -26.16
C SER A 712 -23.09 -67.86 -24.84
N TYR A 713 -24.30 -68.39 -24.68
CA TYR A 713 -24.74 -69.12 -23.49
C TYR A 713 -25.50 -70.40 -23.85
N THR A 714 -25.77 -71.25 -22.84
CA THR A 714 -26.43 -72.56 -23.04
C THR A 714 -27.38 -72.87 -21.89
N ILE A 715 -28.62 -73.19 -22.23
CA ILE A 715 -29.70 -73.54 -21.29
C ILE A 715 -29.95 -75.05 -21.26
N ALA A 716 -30.53 -75.54 -20.18
CA ALA A 716 -30.96 -76.93 -20.03
C ALA A 716 -32.28 -77.05 -19.23
N ASP A 717 -33.07 -78.05 -19.59
CA ASP A 717 -34.37 -78.46 -18.98
C ASP A 717 -34.22 -79.35 -17.73
N GLY A 718 -33.01 -79.86 -17.46
CA GLY A 718 -32.76 -80.84 -16.41
C GLY A 718 -33.13 -82.29 -16.76
N ARG A 719 -33.47 -82.57 -18.03
CA ARG A 719 -33.92 -83.86 -18.57
C ARG A 719 -33.15 -84.28 -19.86
N ASP A 720 -31.87 -83.91 -19.91
CA ASP A 720 -30.93 -84.11 -21.01
C ASP A 720 -31.21 -83.27 -22.30
N GLY A 721 -32.16 -82.33 -22.27
CA GLY A 721 -32.35 -81.32 -23.32
C GLY A 721 -31.49 -80.08 -23.10
N VAL A 722 -30.87 -79.57 -24.16
CA VAL A 722 -30.05 -78.35 -24.15
C VAL A 722 -30.20 -77.57 -25.45
N ASP A 723 -30.07 -76.24 -25.38
CA ASP A 723 -29.94 -75.36 -26.55
C ASP A 723 -28.99 -74.17 -26.24
N SER A 724 -28.46 -73.52 -27.28
CA SER A 724 -27.42 -72.50 -27.15
C SER A 724 -27.53 -71.38 -28.19
N THR A 725 -27.43 -70.14 -27.74
CA THR A 725 -27.57 -68.93 -28.57
C THR A 725 -26.57 -67.84 -28.15
N SER A 726 -26.67 -66.65 -28.76
CA SER A 726 -25.77 -65.51 -28.54
C SER A 726 -26.48 -64.27 -28.01
N VAL A 727 -25.80 -63.55 -27.12
CA VAL A 727 -26.13 -62.18 -26.73
C VAL A 727 -25.27 -61.22 -27.55
N VAL A 728 -25.89 -60.18 -28.13
CA VAL A 728 -25.20 -59.08 -28.82
C VAL A 728 -25.32 -57.81 -27.99
N ILE A 729 -24.19 -57.19 -27.69
CA ILE A 729 -24.08 -55.96 -26.91
C ILE A 729 -23.57 -54.84 -27.83
N ASN A 730 -24.39 -53.82 -28.06
CA ASN A 730 -23.99 -52.61 -28.76
C ASN A 730 -23.47 -51.59 -27.73
N VAL A 731 -22.15 -51.42 -27.64
CA VAL A 731 -21.51 -50.43 -26.77
C VAL A 731 -21.37 -49.12 -27.55
N GLN A 732 -22.20 -48.14 -27.21
CA GLN A 732 -22.22 -46.81 -27.83
C GLN A 732 -21.20 -45.86 -27.17
N PRO A 733 -20.68 -44.86 -27.90
CA PRO A 733 -19.93 -43.77 -27.29
C PRO A 733 -20.84 -42.98 -26.33
N PRO A 734 -20.27 -42.20 -25.38
CA PRO A 734 -21.06 -41.22 -24.64
C PRO A 734 -21.74 -40.23 -25.61
N PRO A 735 -22.94 -39.72 -25.31
CA PRO A 735 -23.52 -38.60 -26.04
C PRO A 735 -22.61 -37.37 -25.91
N ASN A 736 -22.43 -36.65 -27.01
CA ASN A 736 -21.73 -35.36 -27.00
C ASN A 736 -22.37 -34.39 -26.00
N GLN A 737 -21.56 -33.69 -25.22
CA GLN A 737 -22.00 -32.63 -24.33
C GLN A 737 -21.64 -31.27 -24.94
N PRO A 738 -22.46 -30.22 -24.76
CA PRO A 738 -22.09 -28.90 -25.23
C PRO A 738 -20.82 -28.40 -24.51
N PRO A 739 -20.00 -27.57 -25.18
CA PRO A 739 -18.86 -26.94 -24.55
C PRO A 739 -19.30 -26.02 -23.39
N VAL A 740 -18.38 -25.71 -22.47
CA VAL A 740 -18.66 -24.87 -21.30
C VAL A 740 -17.91 -23.55 -21.43
N ALA A 741 -18.66 -22.45 -21.59
CA ALA A 741 -18.13 -21.11 -21.74
C ALA A 741 -18.06 -20.37 -20.38
N GLN A 742 -16.96 -19.67 -20.07
CA GLN A 742 -16.85 -18.94 -18.80
C GLN A 742 -16.74 -17.41 -18.94
N ASN A 743 -17.35 -16.72 -17.98
CA ASN A 743 -17.45 -15.27 -17.98
C ASN A 743 -16.16 -14.64 -17.47
N GLU A 744 -15.65 -13.65 -18.20
CA GLU A 744 -14.38 -13.02 -17.89
C GLU A 744 -14.53 -11.56 -17.44
N THR A 745 -13.49 -11.02 -16.84
CA THR A 745 -13.32 -9.58 -16.64
C THR A 745 -11.88 -9.20 -16.90
N VAL A 746 -11.69 -8.21 -17.76
CA VAL A 746 -10.38 -7.67 -18.15
C VAL A 746 -10.39 -6.17 -17.95
N GLU A 747 -9.25 -5.60 -17.58
CA GLU A 747 -9.09 -4.15 -17.44
C GLU A 747 -8.09 -3.64 -18.47
N THR A 748 -8.36 -2.46 -19.02
CA THR A 748 -7.43 -1.72 -19.88
C THR A 748 -7.58 -0.23 -19.62
N PHE A 749 -6.64 0.58 -20.10
CA PHE A 749 -6.76 2.04 -20.06
C PHE A 749 -7.47 2.57 -21.31
N MET A 750 -7.98 3.79 -21.21
CA MET A 750 -8.44 4.60 -22.34
C MET A 750 -7.44 4.52 -23.50
N ASP A 751 -7.96 4.42 -24.72
CA ASP A 751 -7.21 4.37 -25.99
C ASP A 751 -6.16 3.23 -26.08
N THR A 752 -6.17 2.27 -25.15
CA THR A 752 -5.19 1.19 -25.04
C THR A 752 -5.81 -0.17 -25.43
N PRO A 753 -5.39 -0.79 -26.55
CA PRO A 753 -5.84 -2.13 -26.92
C PRO A 753 -5.42 -3.19 -25.90
N VAL A 754 -6.26 -4.21 -25.70
CA VAL A 754 -5.99 -5.36 -24.84
C VAL A 754 -6.25 -6.66 -25.60
N VAL A 755 -5.41 -7.66 -25.32
CA VAL A 755 -5.48 -9.02 -25.88
C VAL A 755 -6.08 -9.93 -24.83
N ILE A 756 -7.04 -10.77 -25.25
CA ILE A 756 -7.88 -11.59 -24.38
C ILE A 756 -7.90 -13.01 -24.95
N GLU A 757 -7.58 -14.01 -24.13
CA GLU A 757 -7.49 -15.42 -24.51
C GLU A 757 -8.60 -16.24 -23.81
N PRO A 758 -9.89 -16.05 -24.15
CA PRO A 758 -11.01 -16.62 -23.38
C PRO A 758 -10.99 -18.15 -23.33
N LEU A 759 -10.58 -18.79 -24.43
CA LEU A 759 -10.41 -20.25 -24.57
C LEU A 759 -9.40 -20.87 -23.56
N THR A 760 -8.73 -20.06 -22.73
CA THR A 760 -7.87 -20.56 -21.63
C THR A 760 -8.64 -21.00 -20.38
N ASN A 761 -9.91 -20.58 -20.24
CA ASN A 761 -10.77 -20.99 -19.13
C ASN A 761 -12.01 -21.79 -19.57
N ASP A 762 -12.36 -21.76 -20.85
CA ASP A 762 -13.39 -22.59 -21.46
C ASP A 762 -12.97 -24.07 -21.51
N SER A 763 -13.95 -24.97 -21.63
CA SER A 763 -13.66 -26.41 -21.77
C SER A 763 -14.72 -27.17 -22.54
N ASP A 764 -14.27 -27.99 -23.49
CA ASP A 764 -15.05 -29.08 -24.06
C ASP A 764 -15.03 -30.30 -23.11
N PRO A 765 -16.18 -30.90 -22.72
CA PRO A 765 -16.20 -32.05 -21.80
C PRO A 765 -15.57 -33.33 -22.35
N GLU A 766 -15.59 -33.51 -23.67
CA GLU A 766 -14.99 -34.64 -24.38
C GLU A 766 -13.51 -34.39 -24.77
N GLY A 767 -13.03 -33.15 -24.63
CA GLY A 767 -11.68 -32.70 -24.95
C GLY A 767 -11.48 -32.31 -26.42
N GLY A 768 -12.56 -32.02 -27.14
CA GLY A 768 -12.57 -31.55 -28.53
C GLY A 768 -11.99 -30.14 -28.73
N PRO A 769 -11.67 -29.76 -29.99
CA PRO A 769 -11.18 -28.42 -30.32
C PRO A 769 -12.34 -27.41 -30.38
N LEU A 770 -12.29 -26.39 -29.51
CA LEU A 770 -13.24 -25.29 -29.51
C LEU A 770 -13.00 -24.32 -30.67
N THR A 771 -14.08 -23.76 -31.21
CA THR A 771 -14.05 -22.63 -32.17
C THR A 771 -14.82 -21.44 -31.61
N LEU A 772 -14.25 -20.24 -31.68
CA LEU A 772 -14.82 -19.02 -31.08
C LEU A 772 -15.44 -18.10 -32.13
N THR A 773 -16.59 -17.51 -31.80
CA THR A 773 -17.20 -16.40 -32.56
C THR A 773 -17.68 -15.27 -31.65
N ILE A 774 -17.68 -14.04 -32.15
CA ILE A 774 -18.31 -12.90 -31.45
C ILE A 774 -19.82 -12.94 -31.71
N PHE A 775 -20.60 -13.17 -30.66
CA PHE A 775 -22.06 -13.27 -30.72
C PHE A 775 -22.73 -11.89 -30.61
N ASP A 776 -22.26 -11.04 -29.69
CA ASP A 776 -22.67 -9.63 -29.57
C ASP A 776 -21.40 -8.76 -29.42
N PRO A 777 -21.10 -7.85 -30.38
CA PRO A 777 -19.89 -7.05 -30.36
C PRO A 777 -19.97 -5.87 -29.36
N PRO A 778 -18.81 -5.29 -28.98
CA PRO A 778 -18.77 -4.18 -28.04
C PRO A 778 -19.46 -2.91 -28.54
N ASN A 779 -19.96 -2.10 -27.62
CA ASN A 779 -20.69 -0.87 -27.92
C ASN A 779 -19.79 0.38 -27.91
N ALA A 780 -18.65 0.29 -27.23
CA ALA A 780 -17.70 1.36 -26.96
C ALA A 780 -16.25 1.06 -27.36
N GLY A 781 -16.00 -0.06 -28.05
CA GLY A 781 -14.76 -0.38 -28.74
C GLY A 781 -14.98 -1.14 -30.06
N GLU A 782 -13.89 -1.62 -30.65
CA GLU A 782 -13.88 -2.53 -31.79
C GLU A 782 -13.12 -3.82 -31.44
N THR A 783 -13.51 -4.95 -32.03
CA THR A 783 -12.86 -6.26 -31.81
C THR A 783 -12.36 -6.89 -33.10
N THR A 784 -11.27 -7.64 -32.97
CA THR A 784 -10.79 -8.60 -33.96
C THR A 784 -10.50 -9.94 -33.28
N VAL A 785 -10.65 -11.04 -34.02
CA VAL A 785 -10.36 -12.40 -33.57
C VAL A 785 -9.47 -13.05 -34.62
N ASP A 786 -8.46 -13.82 -34.20
CA ASP A 786 -7.58 -14.59 -35.09
C ASP A 786 -8.02 -16.06 -35.26
N ASP A 787 -7.26 -16.82 -36.06
CA ASP A 787 -7.55 -18.23 -36.35
C ASP A 787 -7.36 -19.14 -35.10
N GLU A 788 -6.70 -18.63 -34.05
CA GLU A 788 -6.48 -19.26 -32.75
C GLU A 788 -7.55 -18.90 -31.70
N GLY A 789 -8.50 -18.00 -32.02
CA GLY A 789 -9.59 -17.60 -31.13
C GLY A 789 -9.24 -16.49 -30.13
N VAL A 790 -8.08 -15.84 -30.27
CA VAL A 790 -7.64 -14.74 -29.40
C VAL A 790 -8.34 -13.45 -29.82
N ILE A 791 -8.94 -12.75 -28.86
CA ILE A 791 -9.67 -11.51 -29.10
C ILE A 791 -8.76 -10.31 -28.79
N THR A 792 -8.55 -9.44 -29.78
CA THR A 792 -8.00 -8.09 -29.53
C THR A 792 -9.14 -7.09 -29.47
N TYR A 793 -9.37 -6.49 -28.30
CA TYR A 793 -10.31 -5.39 -28.08
C TYR A 793 -9.56 -4.04 -28.09
N THR A 794 -10.09 -3.05 -28.80
CA THR A 794 -9.60 -1.67 -28.80
C THR A 794 -10.70 -0.73 -28.32
N PRO A 795 -10.53 0.03 -27.22
CA PRO A 795 -11.47 1.08 -26.84
C PRO A 795 -11.62 2.13 -27.95
N ARG A 796 -12.80 2.72 -28.07
CA ARG A 796 -13.01 3.93 -28.89
C ARG A 796 -12.33 5.13 -28.24
N ASP A 797 -11.72 5.99 -29.07
CA ASP A 797 -11.10 7.26 -28.69
C ASP A 797 -11.86 7.99 -27.57
N GLY A 798 -11.22 8.15 -26.41
CA GLY A 798 -11.75 8.86 -25.24
C GLY A 798 -12.80 8.12 -24.41
N PHE A 799 -13.04 6.82 -24.64
CA PHE A 799 -14.00 6.04 -23.84
C PHE A 799 -13.41 5.61 -22.50
N THR A 800 -14.21 5.77 -21.43
CA THR A 800 -13.99 5.18 -20.11
C THR A 800 -15.30 4.65 -19.54
N GLY A 801 -15.23 3.61 -18.72
CA GLY A 801 -16.40 2.91 -18.16
C GLY A 801 -16.32 1.39 -18.36
N VAL A 802 -17.48 0.76 -18.55
CA VAL A 802 -17.59 -0.68 -18.80
C VAL A 802 -18.15 -0.92 -20.21
N ASP A 803 -17.52 -1.81 -20.95
CA ASP A 803 -18.05 -2.38 -22.20
C ASP A 803 -18.16 -3.91 -22.09
N LEU A 804 -18.88 -4.53 -23.02
CA LEU A 804 -19.25 -5.94 -22.97
C LEU A 804 -19.03 -6.59 -24.34
N ILE A 805 -18.34 -7.73 -24.36
CA ILE A 805 -18.36 -8.67 -25.49
C ILE A 805 -19.16 -9.89 -25.06
N VAL A 806 -20.10 -10.35 -25.88
CA VAL A 806 -20.65 -11.71 -25.75
C VAL A 806 -20.02 -12.56 -26.85
N TYR A 807 -19.42 -13.68 -26.47
CA TYR A 807 -18.83 -14.64 -27.39
C TYR A 807 -19.55 -15.98 -27.27
N ALA A 808 -19.52 -16.75 -28.35
CA ALA A 808 -19.99 -18.12 -28.41
C ALA A 808 -18.81 -19.03 -28.74
N ILE A 809 -18.74 -20.18 -28.08
CA ILE A 809 -17.83 -21.28 -28.42
C ILE A 809 -18.66 -22.44 -28.97
N ALA A 810 -18.13 -23.10 -29.99
CA ALA A 810 -18.72 -24.30 -30.58
C ALA A 810 -17.70 -25.45 -30.61
N ASP A 811 -18.17 -26.67 -30.33
CA ASP A 811 -17.41 -27.91 -30.48
C ASP A 811 -17.28 -28.35 -31.96
N ASP A 812 -16.67 -29.52 -32.22
CA ASP A 812 -16.48 -30.04 -33.57
C ASP A 812 -17.73 -30.72 -34.19
N GLN A 813 -18.84 -30.77 -33.44
CA GLN A 813 -20.13 -31.35 -33.84
C GLN A 813 -21.23 -30.30 -34.02
N GLY A 814 -21.05 -29.09 -33.47
CA GLY A 814 -21.89 -27.91 -33.66
C GLY A 814 -22.84 -27.58 -32.50
N GLU A 815 -22.60 -28.07 -31.28
CA GLU A 815 -23.29 -27.54 -30.09
C GLU A 815 -22.56 -26.29 -29.57
N GLU A 816 -23.30 -25.32 -29.02
CA GLU A 816 -22.81 -23.98 -28.66
C GLU A 816 -23.09 -23.63 -27.18
N ASP A 817 -22.16 -22.92 -26.54
CA ASP A 817 -22.41 -22.17 -25.29
C ASP A 817 -21.87 -20.74 -25.39
N THR A 818 -22.41 -19.83 -24.55
CA THR A 818 -22.15 -18.38 -24.63
C THR A 818 -21.75 -17.78 -23.30
N ALA A 819 -20.66 -17.02 -23.31
CA ALA A 819 -20.19 -16.26 -22.16
C ALA A 819 -19.90 -14.80 -22.51
N ARG A 820 -19.67 -13.99 -21.47
CA ARG A 820 -19.47 -12.55 -21.59
C ARG A 820 -18.17 -12.10 -20.93
N ILE A 821 -17.40 -11.33 -21.70
CA ILE A 821 -16.19 -10.66 -21.25
C ILE A 821 -16.58 -9.23 -20.87
N THR A 822 -16.34 -8.88 -19.62
CA THR A 822 -16.58 -7.53 -19.10
C THR A 822 -15.29 -6.73 -19.20
N ILE A 823 -15.22 -5.72 -20.07
CA ILE A 823 -14.05 -4.84 -20.19
C ILE A 823 -14.25 -3.62 -19.32
N ARG A 824 -13.34 -3.38 -18.38
CA ARG A 824 -13.26 -2.13 -17.62
C ARG A 824 -12.22 -1.24 -18.29
N VAL A 825 -12.67 -0.19 -18.97
CA VAL A 825 -11.81 0.82 -19.57
C VAL A 825 -11.62 1.95 -18.56
N LEU A 826 -10.49 1.93 -17.88
CA LEU A 826 -10.11 2.91 -16.85
C LEU A 826 -9.62 4.21 -17.52
N PRO A 827 -9.79 5.39 -16.89
CA PRO A 827 -9.01 6.57 -17.27
C PRO A 827 -7.52 6.27 -17.15
N PRO A 828 -6.64 6.93 -17.94
CA PRO A 828 -5.21 6.73 -17.84
C PRO A 828 -4.71 6.99 -16.40
N PRO A 829 -3.66 6.30 -15.93
CA PRO A 829 -3.04 6.61 -14.64
C PRO A 829 -2.47 8.02 -14.69
N ASN A 830 -2.80 8.82 -13.68
CA ASN A 830 -2.32 10.19 -13.55
C ASN A 830 -0.78 10.23 -13.49
N GLN A 831 -0.16 10.90 -14.45
CA GLN A 831 1.28 11.12 -14.47
C GLN A 831 1.64 12.30 -13.55
N PRO A 832 2.76 12.28 -12.82
CA PRO A 832 3.19 13.43 -12.05
C PRO A 832 3.52 14.61 -12.99
N PRO A 833 3.22 15.85 -12.60
CA PRO A 833 3.74 17.02 -13.27
C PRO A 833 5.26 17.07 -13.12
N VAL A 834 5.95 17.62 -14.12
CA VAL A 834 7.42 17.74 -14.14
C VAL A 834 7.82 19.16 -13.78
N ALA A 835 8.67 19.29 -12.76
CA ALA A 835 9.23 20.56 -12.33
C ALA A 835 10.64 20.76 -12.93
N GLU A 836 10.94 21.95 -13.45
CA GLU A 836 12.23 22.26 -14.07
C GLU A 836 12.99 23.36 -13.28
N ASP A 837 14.32 23.24 -13.19
CA ASP A 837 15.14 24.17 -12.39
C ASP A 837 15.08 25.62 -12.90
N ASP A 838 14.84 26.54 -11.97
CA ASP A 838 14.53 27.93 -12.20
C ASP A 838 15.75 28.84 -11.96
N SER A 839 15.81 30.00 -12.62
CA SER A 839 16.87 30.98 -12.34
C SER A 839 16.45 32.44 -12.51
N ALA A 840 16.92 33.29 -11.59
CA ALA A 840 16.64 34.71 -11.59
C ALA A 840 17.87 35.54 -11.22
N GLU A 841 17.92 36.78 -11.69
CA GLU A 841 18.90 37.78 -11.27
C GLU A 841 18.19 39.00 -10.66
N THR A 842 18.79 39.59 -9.63
CA THR A 842 18.34 40.87 -9.06
C THR A 842 19.52 41.66 -8.49
N LEU A 843 19.30 42.91 -8.13
CA LEU A 843 20.27 43.73 -7.38
C LEU A 843 20.00 43.63 -5.88
N ALA A 844 21.04 43.81 -5.06
CA ALA A 844 20.90 43.85 -3.60
C ALA A 844 19.82 44.87 -3.17
N GLY A 845 18.90 44.44 -2.28
CA GLY A 845 17.76 45.24 -1.82
C GLY A 845 16.58 45.37 -2.79
N ILE A 846 16.67 44.81 -4.01
CA ILE A 846 15.58 44.83 -5.01
C ILE A 846 14.87 43.48 -5.04
N ALA A 847 13.56 43.48 -4.80
CA ALA A 847 12.72 42.29 -4.94
C ALA A 847 12.50 41.93 -6.42
N VAL A 848 12.45 40.64 -6.73
CA VAL A 848 12.22 40.07 -8.06
C VAL A 848 11.05 39.10 -8.03
N THR A 849 10.19 39.17 -9.05
CA THR A 849 9.09 38.22 -9.26
C THR A 849 9.51 37.18 -10.28
N ILE A 850 9.31 35.90 -9.96
CA ILE A 850 9.76 34.74 -10.73
C ILE A 850 8.53 33.91 -11.14
N PRO A 851 8.31 33.65 -12.44
CA PRO A 851 7.15 32.90 -12.94
C PRO A 851 7.43 31.39 -12.97
N VAL A 852 7.57 30.79 -11.77
CA VAL A 852 8.05 29.40 -11.55
C VAL A 852 7.17 28.27 -12.13
N LEU A 853 6.13 28.61 -12.91
CA LEU A 853 5.23 27.66 -13.57
C LEU A 853 5.20 27.89 -15.10
N GLU A 854 6.14 28.66 -15.66
CA GLU A 854 6.22 28.96 -17.10
C GLU A 854 7.09 27.94 -17.88
N ASN A 855 7.95 27.21 -17.15
CA ASN A 855 8.80 26.11 -17.60
C ASN A 855 8.26 24.72 -17.23
N ASP A 856 7.53 24.62 -16.11
CA ASP A 856 6.91 23.38 -15.62
C ASP A 856 5.78 22.89 -16.55
N ALA A 857 5.57 21.56 -16.59
CA ALA A 857 4.54 20.97 -17.44
C ALA A 857 3.95 19.67 -16.87
N ASP A 858 2.63 19.52 -16.99
CA ASP A 858 1.93 18.28 -16.71
C ASP A 858 1.84 17.39 -17.97
N PRO A 859 2.21 16.08 -17.92
CA PRO A 859 2.13 15.18 -19.06
C PRO A 859 0.71 14.85 -19.56
N ASP A 860 -0.29 14.89 -18.67
CA ASP A 860 -1.70 14.64 -19.00
C ASP A 860 -2.43 15.95 -19.40
N GLY A 861 -1.82 17.10 -19.10
CA GLY A 861 -2.32 18.45 -19.41
C GLY A 861 -3.15 19.07 -18.29
N ASP A 862 -3.04 18.56 -17.06
CA ASP A 862 -3.74 19.09 -15.89
C ASP A 862 -3.14 20.41 -15.35
N VAL A 863 -3.89 21.10 -14.49
CA VAL A 863 -3.57 22.47 -14.06
C VAL A 863 -2.65 22.46 -12.85
N ILE A 864 -1.34 22.48 -13.12
CA ILE A 864 -0.30 22.55 -12.10
C ILE A 864 -0.43 23.77 -11.18
N SER A 865 -0.04 23.60 -9.92
CA SER A 865 0.17 24.70 -8.99
C SER A 865 1.26 24.36 -7.98
N ILE A 866 1.96 25.37 -7.45
CA ILE A 866 2.94 25.15 -6.37
C ILE A 866 2.23 24.47 -5.18
N ALA A 867 2.76 23.36 -4.68
CA ALA A 867 2.30 22.69 -3.46
C ALA A 867 2.99 23.28 -2.22
N SER A 868 4.33 23.29 -2.22
CA SER A 868 5.17 23.80 -1.13
C SER A 868 6.22 24.80 -1.63
N LEU A 869 6.69 25.67 -0.74
CA LEU A 869 7.70 26.68 -1.03
C LEU A 869 8.72 26.72 0.11
N GLY A 870 9.98 26.41 -0.20
CA GLY A 870 11.08 26.41 0.75
C GLY A 870 11.52 27.84 1.13
N SER A 871 12.16 27.97 2.29
CA SER A 871 12.74 29.26 2.71
C SER A 871 14.18 29.39 2.20
N PRO A 872 14.52 30.45 1.44
CA PRO A 872 15.91 30.75 1.10
C PRO A 872 16.72 31.18 2.32
N THR A 873 18.06 31.19 2.21
CA THR A 873 18.95 31.44 3.36
C THR A 873 19.27 32.92 3.56
N ASN A 874 19.28 33.72 2.50
CA ASN A 874 19.77 35.09 2.48
C ASN A 874 18.72 36.09 1.95
N GLY A 875 17.44 35.76 2.07
CA GLY A 875 16.31 36.58 1.65
C GLY A 875 14.99 36.11 2.25
N GLY A 876 13.91 36.81 1.89
CA GLY A 876 12.53 36.37 2.12
C GLY A 876 11.86 35.98 0.80
N VAL A 877 10.93 35.03 0.85
CA VAL A 877 10.12 34.64 -0.30
C VAL A 877 8.63 34.68 0.05
N VAL A 878 7.81 35.13 -0.90
CA VAL A 878 6.34 35.18 -0.78
C VAL A 878 5.72 34.62 -2.05
N ARG A 879 4.70 33.77 -1.94
CA ARG A 879 3.90 33.29 -3.06
C ARG A 879 2.80 34.29 -3.41
N ASN A 880 2.62 34.56 -4.69
CA ASN A 880 1.59 35.47 -5.20
C ASN A 880 0.31 34.68 -5.59
N GLU A 881 -0.85 35.36 -5.67
CA GLU A 881 -2.13 34.73 -6.04
C GLU A 881 -2.20 34.27 -7.50
N ASP A 882 -1.32 34.77 -8.37
CA ASP A 882 -1.24 34.46 -9.80
C ASP A 882 -0.35 33.26 -10.15
N GLY A 883 0.19 32.58 -9.14
CA GLY A 883 1.09 31.43 -9.32
C GLY A 883 2.58 31.78 -9.36
N THR A 884 2.94 33.06 -9.47
CA THR A 884 4.33 33.50 -9.39
C THR A 884 4.82 33.57 -7.92
N ILE A 885 6.13 33.68 -7.71
CA ILE A 885 6.71 34.02 -6.39
C ILE A 885 7.43 35.36 -6.44
N THR A 886 7.59 36.00 -5.29
CA THR A 886 8.41 37.20 -5.10
C THR A 886 9.54 36.89 -4.12
N TYR A 887 10.79 36.93 -4.58
CA TYR A 887 11.99 36.87 -3.75
C TYR A 887 12.47 38.27 -3.41
N THR A 888 12.89 38.50 -2.16
CA THR A 888 13.47 39.76 -1.68
C THR A 888 14.81 39.45 -0.99
N PRO A 889 15.95 39.96 -1.49
CA PRO A 889 17.25 39.79 -0.83
C PRO A 889 17.24 40.38 0.59
N ALA A 890 17.99 39.78 1.51
CA ALA A 890 18.27 40.40 2.80
C ALA A 890 19.19 41.62 2.66
N ASP A 891 19.07 42.57 3.59
CA ASP A 891 19.84 43.83 3.56
C ASP A 891 21.35 43.57 3.44
N GLY A 892 21.94 44.07 2.34
CA GLY A 892 23.37 43.95 2.05
C GLY A 892 23.84 42.58 1.53
N PHE A 893 22.94 41.62 1.26
CA PHE A 893 23.33 40.35 0.64
C PHE A 893 23.72 40.55 -0.83
N ILE A 894 24.86 39.95 -1.21
CA ILE A 894 25.38 39.86 -2.59
C ILE A 894 25.98 38.45 -2.74
N GLY A 895 25.55 37.70 -3.75
CA GLY A 895 25.92 36.30 -3.95
C GLY A 895 24.80 35.50 -4.62
N VAL A 896 24.90 34.16 -4.55
CA VAL A 896 23.82 33.26 -4.98
C VAL A 896 23.07 32.78 -3.74
N ASP A 897 21.74 32.88 -3.79
CA ASP A 897 20.81 32.30 -2.81
C ASP A 897 19.93 31.26 -3.53
N SER A 898 19.28 30.37 -2.77
CA SER A 898 18.47 29.32 -3.35
C SER A 898 17.36 28.85 -2.43
N LEU A 899 16.23 28.45 -3.02
CA LEU A 899 15.15 27.70 -2.37
C LEU A 899 14.67 26.56 -3.26
N THR A 900 14.00 25.56 -2.68
CA THR A 900 13.17 24.60 -3.42
C THR A 900 11.73 25.07 -3.51
N TYR A 901 11.02 24.62 -4.52
CA TYR A 901 9.56 24.58 -4.54
C TYR A 901 9.11 23.20 -5.02
N SER A 902 7.86 22.86 -4.75
CA SER A 902 7.23 21.65 -5.30
C SER A 902 5.93 22.03 -6.00
N ILE A 903 5.51 21.24 -6.98
CA ILE A 903 4.24 21.39 -7.70
C ILE A 903 3.33 20.18 -7.51
N ASP A 904 2.03 20.40 -7.64
CA ASP A 904 0.94 19.43 -7.52
C ASP A 904 -0.10 19.70 -8.63
N ASP A 905 -0.60 18.63 -9.22
CA ASP A 905 -1.67 18.61 -10.23
C ASP A 905 -3.08 18.66 -9.62
N GLY A 906 -3.19 18.57 -8.29
CA GLY A 906 -4.44 18.53 -7.53
C GLY A 906 -5.05 17.12 -7.41
N ARG A 907 -4.31 16.09 -7.84
CA ARG A 907 -4.66 14.66 -7.80
C ARG A 907 -3.67 13.83 -6.99
N GLY A 908 -2.63 14.45 -6.41
CA GLY A 908 -1.75 13.84 -5.42
C GLY A 908 -0.44 13.29 -6.01
N ALA A 909 -0.07 13.70 -7.21
CA ALA A 909 1.26 13.50 -7.76
C ALA A 909 1.97 14.86 -7.91
N GLY A 910 3.30 14.86 -7.76
CA GLY A 910 4.06 16.11 -7.68
C GLY A 910 5.57 15.89 -7.70
N ASP A 911 6.30 16.97 -7.96
CA ASP A 911 7.74 16.99 -8.21
C ASP A 911 8.40 18.22 -7.55
N GLU A 912 9.73 18.20 -7.39
CA GLU A 912 10.50 19.27 -6.72
C GLU A 912 11.59 19.86 -7.62
N ALA A 913 11.60 21.19 -7.78
CA ALA A 913 12.65 21.93 -8.48
C ALA A 913 13.34 22.96 -7.58
N THR A 914 14.53 23.40 -7.99
CA THR A 914 15.30 24.44 -7.29
C THR A 914 15.24 25.78 -8.04
N ILE A 915 15.30 26.87 -7.28
CA ILE A 915 15.35 28.24 -7.80
C ILE A 915 16.71 28.81 -7.41
N SER A 916 17.52 29.19 -8.40
CA SER A 916 18.81 29.84 -8.18
C SER A 916 18.71 31.34 -8.42
N ILE A 917 18.86 32.15 -7.36
CA ILE A 917 18.78 33.61 -7.44
C ILE A 917 20.18 34.20 -7.30
N THR A 918 20.67 34.85 -8.35
CA THR A 918 21.93 35.62 -8.31
C THR A 918 21.65 37.07 -7.93
N VAL A 919 22.00 37.46 -6.70
CA VAL A 919 21.91 38.82 -6.20
C VAL A 919 23.23 39.54 -6.47
N GLN A 920 23.23 40.44 -7.45
CA GLN A 920 24.39 41.20 -7.88
C GLN A 920 24.53 42.50 -7.07
N ARG A 921 25.76 43.04 -6.99
CA ARG A 921 25.98 44.43 -6.51
C ARG A 921 25.29 45.38 -7.51
N PRO A 922 24.59 46.44 -7.06
CA PRO A 922 24.24 47.55 -7.93
C PRO A 922 25.45 48.04 -8.74
N PRO A 923 25.30 48.45 -10.01
CA PRO A 923 26.39 49.04 -10.76
C PRO A 923 26.92 50.29 -10.05
N ASN A 924 28.25 50.43 -9.94
CA ASN A 924 28.84 51.70 -9.53
C ASN A 924 28.59 52.75 -10.63
N LEU A 925 28.09 53.92 -10.24
CA LEU A 925 27.95 55.08 -11.11
C LEU A 925 29.02 56.09 -10.68
N PRO A 926 29.63 56.86 -11.62
CA PRO A 926 30.59 57.87 -11.23
C PRO A 926 29.91 58.97 -10.39
N PRO A 927 30.63 59.58 -9.43
CA PRO A 927 30.14 60.73 -8.69
C PRO A 927 29.90 61.92 -9.64
N ALA A 928 29.12 62.91 -9.19
CA ALA A 928 28.83 64.12 -9.94
C ALA A 928 29.49 65.35 -9.30
N ALA A 929 30.37 66.01 -10.05
CA ALA A 929 31.06 67.22 -9.62
C ALA A 929 30.37 68.50 -10.16
N PHE A 930 30.32 69.57 -9.37
CA PHE A 930 29.64 70.83 -9.73
C PHE A 930 30.52 72.07 -9.58
N ASP A 931 30.40 73.02 -10.52
CA ASP A 931 31.25 74.22 -10.54
C ASP A 931 31.10 75.10 -9.29
N ASP A 932 32.24 75.49 -8.72
CA ASP A 932 32.39 76.27 -7.50
C ASP A 932 32.67 77.74 -7.74
N THR A 933 32.32 78.57 -6.76
CA THR A 933 32.73 80.00 -6.74
C THR A 933 33.18 80.45 -5.35
N SER A 934 34.34 81.09 -5.27
CA SER A 934 34.88 81.70 -4.05
C SER A 934 35.41 83.12 -4.33
N SER A 935 35.75 83.86 -3.28
CA SER A 935 36.31 85.21 -3.40
C SER A 935 37.25 85.56 -2.26
N THR A 936 38.29 86.33 -2.55
CA THR A 936 39.29 86.79 -1.59
C THR A 936 39.83 88.18 -1.97
N THR A 937 40.71 88.76 -1.16
CA THR A 937 41.51 89.95 -1.52
C THR A 937 42.89 89.56 -2.02
N GLU A 938 43.56 90.47 -2.74
CA GLU A 938 44.93 90.27 -3.21
C GLU A 938 45.87 89.83 -2.08
N SER A 939 46.80 88.92 -2.40
CA SER A 939 47.73 88.29 -1.45
C SER A 939 47.09 87.54 -0.25
N THR A 940 45.76 87.36 -0.21
CA THR A 940 45.04 86.77 0.92
C THR A 940 44.57 85.34 0.60
N PRO A 941 45.04 84.30 1.32
CA PRO A 941 44.55 82.93 1.13
C PRO A 941 43.06 82.77 1.45
N VAL A 942 42.41 81.80 0.79
CA VAL A 942 41.03 81.37 1.06
C VAL A 942 40.92 79.85 0.99
N GLU A 943 40.20 79.26 1.94
CA GLU A 943 39.87 77.84 1.96
C GLU A 943 38.53 77.59 1.24
N ILE A 944 38.45 76.51 0.46
CA ILE A 944 37.31 76.18 -0.41
C ILE A 944 36.96 74.71 -0.18
N ASP A 945 35.79 74.48 0.41
CA ASP A 945 35.18 73.15 0.55
C ASP A 945 34.39 72.83 -0.71
N VAL A 946 35.06 72.15 -1.64
CA VAL A 946 34.53 71.78 -2.97
C VAL A 946 33.63 70.55 -2.96
N LEU A 947 33.39 69.94 -1.78
CA LEU A 947 32.49 68.79 -1.64
C LEU A 947 31.10 69.19 -1.14
N ALA A 948 30.87 70.49 -0.87
CA ALA A 948 29.63 71.00 -0.29
C ALA A 948 28.43 71.02 -1.27
N ASN A 949 28.69 70.90 -2.58
CA ASN A 949 27.74 70.88 -3.70
C ASN A 949 27.78 69.55 -4.49
N ASP A 950 28.82 68.74 -4.30
CA ASP A 950 29.02 67.45 -4.97
C ASP A 950 28.22 66.31 -4.33
N SER A 951 28.00 65.24 -5.10
CA SER A 951 27.21 64.08 -4.65
C SER A 951 27.52 62.83 -5.45
N ASP A 952 27.35 61.66 -4.84
CA ASP A 952 27.44 60.38 -5.54
C ASP A 952 26.04 59.77 -5.80
N PRO A 953 25.73 59.26 -7.01
CA PRO A 953 24.44 58.64 -7.31
C PRO A 953 24.12 57.36 -6.52
N ASN A 954 25.13 56.69 -5.95
CA ASN A 954 25.03 55.51 -5.11
C ASN A 954 25.09 55.85 -3.60
N ASP A 955 25.16 57.14 -3.23
CA ASP A 955 25.41 57.65 -1.86
C ASP A 955 26.78 57.21 -1.28
N ASP A 956 27.73 56.82 -2.14
CA ASP A 956 29.08 56.39 -1.75
C ASP A 956 29.98 57.60 -1.33
N PRO A 957 30.90 57.41 -0.37
CA PRO A 957 31.69 58.52 0.20
C PRO A 957 32.78 59.03 -0.75
N ILE A 958 32.51 60.16 -1.39
CA ILE A 958 33.42 60.84 -2.32
C ILE A 958 34.65 61.48 -1.65
N THR A 959 35.74 61.56 -2.41
CA THR A 959 36.99 62.24 -1.99
C THR A 959 37.60 63.04 -3.14
N VAL A 960 38.20 64.20 -2.85
CA VAL A 960 39.00 64.94 -3.83
C VAL A 960 40.33 64.22 -4.05
N THR A 961 40.65 63.86 -5.29
CA THR A 961 41.85 63.09 -5.66
C THR A 961 42.93 63.91 -6.35
N SER A 962 42.57 65.01 -7.01
CA SER A 962 43.54 65.92 -7.62
C SER A 962 43.01 67.35 -7.77
N VAL A 963 43.94 68.31 -7.82
CA VAL A 963 43.67 69.71 -8.15
C VAL A 963 44.68 70.19 -9.19
N THR A 964 44.23 70.96 -10.18
CA THR A 964 45.09 71.52 -11.21
C THR A 964 45.70 72.87 -10.79
N PRO A 965 46.88 73.27 -11.30
CA PRO A 965 47.43 74.59 -11.02
C PRO A 965 46.57 75.70 -11.62
N ALA A 966 46.19 76.67 -10.79
CA ALA A 966 45.63 77.94 -11.22
C ALA A 966 46.68 78.79 -11.98
N LEU A 967 46.25 79.80 -12.74
CA LEU A 967 47.14 80.61 -13.59
C LEU A 967 47.69 81.85 -12.88
N SER A 968 46.88 82.44 -12.01
CA SER A 968 47.12 83.73 -11.35
C SER A 968 47.23 83.60 -9.82
N GLY A 969 47.36 82.37 -9.34
CA GLY A 969 47.64 81.98 -7.96
C GLY A 969 48.08 80.52 -7.89
N ARG A 970 47.94 79.91 -6.71
CA ARG A 970 48.24 78.50 -6.45
C ARG A 970 47.05 77.88 -5.72
N ALA A 971 46.58 76.74 -6.23
CA ALA A 971 45.63 75.88 -5.54
C ALA A 971 46.37 74.70 -4.91
N GLU A 972 45.99 74.31 -3.70
CA GLU A 972 46.60 73.22 -2.92
C GLU A 972 45.51 72.38 -2.27
N LEU A 973 45.57 71.06 -2.41
CA LEU A 973 44.65 70.13 -1.74
C LEU A 973 45.23 69.76 -0.36
N GLY A 974 44.44 69.92 0.70
CA GLY A 974 44.76 69.52 2.07
C GLY A 974 44.52 68.03 2.34
N ASP A 975 45.11 67.52 3.43
CA ASP A 975 44.91 66.14 3.92
C ASP A 975 43.46 65.86 4.39
N ASP A 976 42.64 66.91 4.51
CA ASP A 976 41.22 66.90 4.89
C ASP A 976 40.25 67.02 3.69
N GLY A 977 40.77 67.17 2.47
CA GLY A 977 39.97 67.33 1.25
C GLY A 977 39.67 68.79 0.85
N VAL A 978 39.98 69.76 1.72
CA VAL A 978 39.73 71.20 1.46
C VAL A 978 40.80 71.77 0.53
N ILE A 979 40.43 72.69 -0.36
CA ILE A 979 41.38 73.32 -1.30
C ILE A 979 41.74 74.74 -0.84
N THR A 980 43.03 75.03 -0.66
CA THR A 980 43.54 76.37 -0.35
C THR A 980 43.86 77.16 -1.63
N TYR A 981 42.99 78.14 -1.92
CA TYR A 981 43.18 79.30 -2.79
C TYR A 981 44.25 80.30 -2.34
N ILE A 982 45.47 80.35 -2.92
CA ILE A 982 46.44 81.43 -2.67
C ILE A 982 46.64 82.30 -3.94
N PRO A 983 46.13 83.54 -4.01
CA PRO A 983 46.36 84.43 -5.16
C PRO A 983 47.82 84.91 -5.24
N ASN A 984 48.31 85.17 -6.45
CA ASN A 984 49.63 85.81 -6.63
C ASN A 984 49.62 87.24 -6.03
N PRO A 985 50.77 87.74 -5.54
CA PRO A 985 50.87 89.12 -5.06
C PRO A 985 50.42 90.14 -6.11
N ILE A 986 49.60 91.11 -5.69
CA ILE A 986 49.05 92.18 -6.55
C ILE A 986 48.19 91.67 -7.72
N PHE A 987 47.70 90.42 -7.68
CA PHE A 987 46.69 89.94 -8.63
C PHE A 987 45.29 90.38 -8.20
N ILE A 988 44.57 91.03 -9.13
CA ILE A 988 43.18 91.44 -8.99
C ILE A 988 42.45 91.02 -10.27
N GLY A 989 41.39 90.23 -10.12
CA GLY A 989 40.68 89.59 -11.24
C GLY A 989 40.07 88.25 -10.86
N ALA A 990 39.49 87.55 -11.82
CA ALA A 990 39.07 86.16 -11.65
C ALA A 990 40.19 85.21 -12.09
N ASP A 991 40.42 84.16 -11.33
CA ASP A 991 41.30 83.04 -11.68
C ASP A 991 40.52 81.73 -11.57
N THR A 992 41.01 80.68 -12.22
CA THR A 992 40.27 79.40 -12.34
C THR A 992 41.20 78.20 -12.28
N PHE A 993 40.76 77.14 -11.62
CA PHE A 993 41.36 75.81 -11.67
C PHE A 993 40.25 74.75 -11.69
N SER A 994 40.58 73.50 -12.03
CA SER A 994 39.69 72.35 -11.86
C SER A 994 40.19 71.40 -10.76
N TYR A 995 39.25 70.67 -10.17
CA TYR A 995 39.50 69.56 -9.23
C TYR A 995 38.86 68.26 -9.76
N THR A 996 39.23 67.13 -9.18
CA THR A 996 38.70 65.79 -9.54
C THR A 996 38.28 65.06 -8.28
N ILE A 997 37.05 64.55 -8.25
CA ILE A 997 36.54 63.68 -7.18
C ILE A 997 36.54 62.22 -7.61
N ALA A 998 36.57 61.31 -6.64
CA ALA A 998 36.42 59.87 -6.85
C ALA A 998 35.60 59.20 -5.75
N ASP A 999 34.87 58.16 -6.14
CA ASP A 999 34.24 57.19 -5.24
C ASP A 999 35.24 56.10 -4.75
N PRO A 1000 34.86 55.21 -3.81
CA PRO A 1000 35.76 54.16 -3.28
C PRO A 1000 36.06 53.00 -4.24
N ASP A 1001 35.21 52.72 -5.23
CA ASP A 1001 35.41 51.70 -6.28
C ASP A 1001 36.29 52.25 -7.44
N GLY A 1002 36.46 53.57 -7.53
CA GLY A 1002 37.45 54.28 -8.34
C GLY A 1002 36.94 54.95 -9.62
N ALA A 1003 35.64 55.24 -9.76
CA ALA A 1003 35.17 56.13 -10.83
C ALA A 1003 35.23 57.60 -10.40
N THR A 1004 35.22 58.53 -11.38
CA THR A 1004 35.67 59.92 -11.18
C THR A 1004 34.93 60.93 -12.04
N ASP A 1005 34.74 62.15 -11.51
CA ASP A 1005 34.28 63.32 -12.26
C ASP A 1005 35.08 64.58 -11.89
N SER A 1006 34.88 65.72 -12.58
CA SER A 1006 35.70 66.94 -12.40
C SER A 1006 34.99 68.23 -12.79
N ALA A 1007 35.01 69.21 -11.89
CA ALA A 1007 34.42 70.55 -12.08
C ALA A 1007 35.44 71.69 -11.92
N LEU A 1008 35.00 72.93 -12.19
CA LEU A 1008 35.80 74.16 -12.13
C LEU A 1008 35.54 74.95 -10.84
N VAL A 1009 36.60 75.46 -10.23
CA VAL A 1009 36.54 76.48 -9.18
C VAL A 1009 36.89 77.84 -9.77
N VAL A 1010 36.02 78.83 -9.57
CA VAL A 1010 36.25 80.23 -9.96
C VAL A 1010 36.52 81.08 -8.71
N VAL A 1011 37.72 81.67 -8.59
CA VAL A 1011 38.07 82.55 -7.47
C VAL A 1011 38.17 84.00 -7.93
N ILE A 1012 37.35 84.88 -7.33
CA ILE A 1012 37.34 86.32 -7.61
C ILE A 1012 38.23 87.04 -6.58
N VAL A 1013 39.33 87.63 -7.04
CA VAL A 1013 40.32 88.34 -6.22
C VAL A 1013 40.12 89.86 -6.34
N GLY A 1014 39.79 90.50 -5.23
CA GLY A 1014 39.56 91.96 -5.11
C GLY A 1014 40.76 92.73 -4.57
N ALA A 1015 40.74 94.06 -4.74
CA ALA A 1015 41.75 94.96 -4.18
C ALA A 1015 41.62 95.11 -2.66
N ALA A 1016 42.73 95.36 -1.96
CA ALA A 1016 42.73 95.69 -0.54
C ALA A 1016 42.18 97.13 -0.26
N PRO A 1017 41.56 97.39 0.91
CA PRO A 1017 41.21 98.74 1.34
C PRO A 1017 42.42 99.52 1.84
N ASN A 1018 42.48 100.83 1.55
CA ASN A 1018 43.52 101.74 2.04
C ASN A 1018 43.39 101.99 3.55
N THR A 1019 44.51 101.90 4.26
CA THR A 1019 44.68 102.25 5.67
C THR A 1019 44.82 103.77 5.83
N ALA A 1020 45.03 104.29 7.04
CA ALA A 1020 45.37 105.69 7.27
C ALA A 1020 46.71 105.78 8.02
N PRO A 1021 47.52 106.82 7.78
CA PRO A 1021 48.82 106.97 8.41
C PRO A 1021 48.69 107.23 9.91
N GLN A 1022 49.73 106.90 10.67
CA GLN A 1022 49.81 107.07 12.12
C GLN A 1022 50.87 108.13 12.46
N ALA A 1023 50.47 109.17 13.19
CA ALA A 1023 51.33 110.30 13.57
C ALA A 1023 51.82 110.21 15.03
N ILE A 1024 53.09 110.52 15.31
CA ILE A 1024 53.70 110.33 16.63
C ILE A 1024 54.28 111.63 17.21
N ASN A 1025 54.00 111.90 18.49
CA ASN A 1025 54.37 113.16 19.15
C ASN A 1025 55.90 113.34 19.35
N ASP A 1026 56.39 114.55 19.06
CA ASP A 1026 57.81 114.94 19.09
C ASP A 1026 58.20 115.75 20.33
N ARG A 1027 59.49 115.68 20.69
CA ARG A 1027 60.04 116.44 21.82
C ARG A 1027 61.53 116.77 21.65
N VAL A 1028 61.90 118.02 21.92
CA VAL A 1028 63.29 118.51 21.80
C VAL A 1028 63.62 119.57 22.86
N GLU A 1029 64.88 119.67 23.27
CA GLU A 1029 65.38 120.62 24.28
C GLU A 1029 66.66 121.31 23.78
N THR A 1030 66.91 122.56 24.19
CA THR A 1030 68.16 123.29 23.88
C THR A 1030 68.46 124.36 24.95
N SER A 1031 69.71 124.77 25.10
CA SER A 1031 70.10 125.96 25.88
C SER A 1031 70.39 127.19 25.00
N SER A 1032 70.28 127.05 23.67
CA SER A 1032 70.55 128.13 22.71
C SER A 1032 69.25 128.84 22.30
N PRO A 1033 69.16 130.19 22.36
CA PRO A 1033 67.98 130.96 21.96
C PRO A 1033 67.82 131.11 20.43
N GLY A 1034 68.42 130.21 19.65
CA GLY A 1034 68.38 130.23 18.18
C GLY A 1034 67.14 129.55 17.57
N ALA A 1035 67.01 129.65 16.25
CA ALA A 1035 66.04 128.85 15.50
C ALA A 1035 66.45 127.37 15.48
N LEU A 1036 65.47 126.47 15.60
CA LEU A 1036 65.65 125.03 15.77
C LEU A 1036 64.95 124.30 14.62
N ARG A 1037 65.64 123.33 13.99
CA ARG A 1037 65.06 122.45 12.97
C ARG A 1037 64.71 121.10 13.59
N ILE A 1038 63.52 120.60 13.27
CA ILE A 1038 62.87 119.41 13.79
C ILE A 1038 62.40 118.57 12.59
N GLU A 1039 62.47 117.24 12.66
CA GLU A 1039 62.07 116.30 11.60
C GLU A 1039 60.92 115.40 12.10
N PRO A 1040 59.68 115.91 12.20
CA PRO A 1040 58.59 115.18 12.85
C PRO A 1040 58.10 113.94 12.08
N LEU A 1041 58.26 113.92 10.75
CA LEU A 1041 57.94 112.75 9.93
C LEU A 1041 58.89 111.55 10.14
N ALA A 1042 59.93 111.66 10.98
CA ALA A 1042 60.93 110.61 11.18
C ALA A 1042 60.44 109.43 12.04
N ASN A 1043 59.31 109.61 12.73
CA ASN A 1043 58.65 108.65 13.60
C ASN A 1043 57.20 108.35 13.21
N ASP A 1044 56.68 109.03 12.18
CA ASP A 1044 55.37 108.70 11.60
C ASP A 1044 55.48 107.47 10.69
N SER A 1045 54.35 106.79 10.45
CA SER A 1045 54.31 105.59 9.61
C SER A 1045 52.98 105.46 8.86
N ASP A 1046 52.99 104.64 7.81
CA ASP A 1046 51.80 104.21 7.08
C ASP A 1046 51.90 102.71 6.85
N ASP A 1047 50.82 101.96 7.15
CA ASP A 1047 50.84 100.50 7.13
C ASP A 1047 50.83 99.92 5.70
N ASP A 1048 50.35 100.68 4.71
CA ASP A 1048 50.42 100.34 3.28
C ASP A 1048 51.74 100.84 2.63
N GLY A 1049 52.51 101.66 3.34
CA GLY A 1049 53.80 102.21 2.93
C GLY A 1049 53.71 103.45 2.04
N ASP A 1050 52.59 104.16 2.06
CA ASP A 1050 52.41 105.37 1.24
C ASP A 1050 53.24 106.58 1.73
N THR A 1051 53.43 107.56 0.84
CA THR A 1051 54.37 108.67 1.07
C THR A 1051 53.77 109.79 1.91
N LEU A 1052 54.17 109.85 3.17
CA LEU A 1052 53.72 110.83 4.16
C LEU A 1052 54.09 112.28 3.81
N THR A 1053 53.13 113.20 3.98
CA THR A 1053 53.32 114.65 3.81
C THR A 1053 52.61 115.47 4.89
N ILE A 1054 53.25 116.54 5.40
CA ILE A 1054 52.60 117.46 6.35
C ILE A 1054 51.66 118.41 5.60
N VAL A 1055 50.35 118.27 5.86
CA VAL A 1055 49.29 119.07 5.23
C VAL A 1055 48.81 120.24 6.10
N ASN A 1056 49.15 120.27 7.40
CA ASN A 1056 48.80 121.36 8.31
C ASN A 1056 49.83 121.50 9.45
N LEU A 1057 50.01 122.71 9.97
CA LEU A 1057 50.89 123.02 11.11
C LEU A 1057 50.35 124.23 11.90
N SER A 1058 50.09 124.06 13.20
CA SER A 1058 49.69 125.16 14.08
C SER A 1058 50.89 126.05 14.43
N GLN A 1059 50.61 127.32 14.76
CA GLN A 1059 51.62 128.14 15.42
C GLN A 1059 51.71 127.79 16.91
N PRO A 1060 52.92 127.85 17.51
CA PRO A 1060 53.12 127.70 18.94
C PRO A 1060 52.84 129.02 19.69
N ALA A 1061 52.84 128.99 21.03
CA ALA A 1061 52.35 130.10 21.84
C ALA A 1061 53.43 131.16 22.17
N ASN A 1062 54.70 130.77 22.18
CA ASN A 1062 55.84 131.60 22.59
C ASN A 1062 56.94 131.68 21.51
N GLY A 1063 56.62 131.31 20.27
CA GLY A 1063 57.53 131.35 19.13
C GLY A 1063 56.79 131.41 17.81
N THR A 1064 57.45 130.99 16.73
CA THR A 1064 56.84 130.75 15.42
C THR A 1064 57.32 129.42 14.87
N ALA A 1065 56.50 128.74 14.08
CA ALA A 1065 56.83 127.48 13.43
C ALA A 1065 56.50 127.53 11.94
N ARG A 1066 57.29 126.87 11.10
CA ARG A 1066 56.96 126.65 9.68
C ARG A 1066 57.42 125.27 9.23
N THR A 1067 56.68 124.66 8.32
CA THR A 1067 57.17 123.53 7.53
C THR A 1067 58.16 124.04 6.47
N ASN A 1068 59.13 123.20 6.10
CA ASN A 1068 60.06 123.42 4.99
C ASN A 1068 59.79 122.37 3.88
N ASP A 1069 60.34 122.59 2.68
CA ASP A 1069 60.09 121.75 1.49
C ASP A 1069 60.54 120.28 1.62
N ASP A 1070 61.34 119.96 2.64
CA ASP A 1070 61.86 118.62 2.98
C ASP A 1070 61.01 117.89 4.04
N GLY A 1071 59.86 118.44 4.42
CA GLY A 1071 58.98 117.88 5.46
C GLY A 1071 59.42 118.20 6.90
N SER A 1072 60.55 118.88 7.09
CA SER A 1072 60.98 119.32 8.42
C SER A 1072 60.20 120.56 8.89
N VAL A 1073 60.10 120.74 10.22
CA VAL A 1073 59.61 121.97 10.84
C VAL A 1073 60.76 122.81 11.39
N THR A 1074 60.76 124.12 11.12
CA THR A 1074 61.62 125.10 11.80
C THR A 1074 60.82 125.88 12.82
N TYR A 1075 61.17 125.69 14.10
CA TYR A 1075 60.70 126.49 15.24
C TYR A 1075 61.66 127.65 15.50
N THR A 1076 61.16 128.81 15.94
CA THR A 1076 61.98 129.93 16.42
C THR A 1076 61.33 130.50 17.68
N PRO A 1077 62.00 130.45 18.86
CA PRO A 1077 61.45 130.99 20.10
C PRO A 1077 61.40 132.53 20.05
N SER A 1078 60.50 133.12 20.83
CA SER A 1078 60.50 134.57 21.06
C SER A 1078 61.76 134.99 21.80
N VAL A 1079 62.23 136.22 21.52
CA VAL A 1079 63.47 136.76 22.12
C VAL A 1079 63.36 136.76 23.64
N GLY A 1080 64.26 136.02 24.30
CA GLY A 1080 64.30 135.90 25.77
C GLY A 1080 63.33 134.87 26.37
N PHE A 1081 62.60 134.10 25.56
CA PHE A 1081 61.72 133.03 26.07
C PHE A 1081 62.53 131.90 26.73
N GLN A 1082 62.04 131.46 27.90
CA GLN A 1082 62.55 130.33 28.67
C GLN A 1082 61.35 129.52 29.19
N GLY A 1083 61.43 128.20 29.15
CA GLY A 1083 60.29 127.32 29.42
C GLY A 1083 59.94 126.41 28.24
N VAL A 1084 58.69 125.95 28.19
CA VAL A 1084 58.17 124.94 27.24
C VAL A 1084 57.17 125.56 26.28
N ASP A 1085 57.24 125.20 24.99
CA ASP A 1085 56.28 125.63 23.95
C ASP A 1085 55.85 124.44 23.07
N THR A 1086 54.64 124.48 22.50
CA THR A 1086 54.05 123.35 21.75
C THR A 1086 53.29 123.76 20.49
N MET A 1087 53.28 122.89 19.47
CA MET A 1087 52.52 123.05 18.22
C MET A 1087 52.06 121.69 17.68
N VAL A 1088 50.98 121.67 16.90
CA VAL A 1088 50.37 120.44 16.34
C VAL A 1088 50.52 120.43 14.81
N TYR A 1089 50.82 119.27 14.21
CA TYR A 1089 50.86 119.07 12.76
C TYR A 1089 49.92 117.93 12.34
N THR A 1090 49.56 117.92 11.05
CA THR A 1090 48.73 116.88 10.43
C THR A 1090 49.47 116.28 9.25
N VAL A 1091 49.53 114.95 9.18
CA VAL A 1091 50.15 114.17 8.10
C VAL A 1091 49.08 113.53 7.21
N SER A 1092 49.37 113.27 5.94
CA SER A 1092 48.50 112.53 5.01
C SER A 1092 49.29 111.69 4.01
N ASP A 1093 48.67 110.58 3.59
CA ASP A 1093 49.14 109.55 2.64
C ASP A 1093 49.01 109.95 1.15
N GLY A 1094 48.17 110.95 0.85
CA GLY A 1094 47.78 111.29 -0.53
C GLY A 1094 46.75 110.35 -1.18
N LYS A 1095 46.20 109.38 -0.44
CA LYS A 1095 45.17 108.42 -0.87
C LYS A 1095 43.80 108.66 -0.23
N GLY A 1096 43.77 109.13 1.02
CA GLY A 1096 42.55 109.47 1.73
C GLY A 1096 42.67 109.52 3.26
N GLY A 1097 43.74 108.95 3.82
CA GLY A 1097 44.05 108.97 5.24
C GLY A 1097 44.78 110.24 5.70
N SER A 1098 44.59 110.57 6.98
CA SER A 1098 45.34 111.63 7.66
C SER A 1098 45.24 111.49 9.18
N ASP A 1099 46.34 111.77 9.89
CA ASP A 1099 46.41 111.79 11.36
C ASP A 1099 47.19 113.01 11.87
N SER A 1100 47.29 113.24 13.19
CA SER A 1100 47.90 114.46 13.75
C SER A 1100 48.60 114.28 15.10
N ALA A 1101 49.79 114.87 15.22
CA ALA A 1101 50.65 114.79 16.40
C ALA A 1101 51.22 116.16 16.84
N THR A 1102 51.85 116.19 18.02
CA THR A 1102 52.28 117.41 18.73
C THR A 1102 53.80 117.46 18.90
N ILE A 1103 54.42 118.58 18.54
CA ILE A 1103 55.84 118.88 18.79
C ILE A 1103 55.98 119.74 20.06
N THR A 1104 56.95 119.39 20.92
CA THR A 1104 57.26 120.09 22.18
C THR A 1104 58.72 120.58 22.23
N VAL A 1105 58.96 121.84 22.63
CA VAL A 1105 60.30 122.49 22.65
C VAL A 1105 60.62 123.15 24.00
N ILE A 1106 61.88 123.11 24.49
CA ILE A 1106 62.29 123.63 25.83
C ILE A 1106 63.63 124.43 25.82
N ILE A 1107 63.77 125.52 26.62
CA ILE A 1107 64.94 126.47 26.68
C ILE A 1107 65.50 126.73 28.13
N ALA A 1108 66.83 126.91 28.36
CA ALA A 1108 67.54 127.00 29.70
C ALA A 1108 68.77 127.99 29.84
N THR A 1109 69.54 128.01 30.98
CA THR A 1109 70.51 129.11 31.42
C THR A 1109 71.89 128.71 32.08
N PRO A 1110 72.95 129.59 32.17
CA PRO A 1110 74.35 129.32 32.67
C PRO A 1110 74.90 130.13 33.90
N THR A 1111 76.22 130.02 34.26
CA THR A 1111 76.94 130.56 35.49
C THR A 1111 78.42 131.03 35.25
N ASN A 1112 79.17 131.52 36.29
CA ASN A 1112 80.47 132.29 36.25
C ASN A 1112 81.68 131.63 37.00
N GLU A 1113 82.94 131.85 36.55
CA GLU A 1113 84.23 131.35 37.12
C GLU A 1113 85.25 132.47 37.55
N PRO A 1114 86.47 132.17 38.08
CA PRO A 1114 87.51 133.15 38.49
C PRO A 1114 88.75 133.24 37.55
N PRO A 1115 89.67 134.21 37.75
CA PRO A 1115 90.72 134.56 36.79
C PRO A 1115 92.02 133.78 36.99
N ILE A 1116 92.89 133.82 35.98
CA ILE A 1116 94.12 133.04 35.87
C ILE A 1116 95.32 133.98 35.73
N ALA A 1117 96.19 134.00 36.74
CA ALA A 1117 97.49 134.69 36.68
C ALA A 1117 98.63 133.78 36.20
N VAL A 1118 99.68 134.36 35.60
CA VAL A 1118 100.79 133.63 34.97
C VAL A 1118 102.16 134.22 35.33
N ASP A 1119 103.14 133.36 35.68
CA ASP A 1119 104.49 133.80 36.06
C ASP A 1119 105.26 134.54 34.94
N ASP A 1120 106.00 135.57 35.32
CA ASP A 1120 106.80 136.45 34.45
C ASP A 1120 108.32 136.26 34.61
N ALA A 1121 109.05 136.56 33.54
CA ALA A 1121 110.51 136.67 33.58
C ALA A 1121 111.02 137.77 32.65
N VAL A 1122 111.93 138.62 33.14
CA VAL A 1122 112.61 139.68 32.37
C VAL A 1122 114.11 139.74 32.64
N GLU A 1123 114.86 140.35 31.72
CA GLU A 1123 116.28 140.65 31.88
C GLU A 1123 116.50 142.18 31.78
N THR A 1124 117.38 142.73 32.62
CA THR A 1124 117.85 144.12 32.53
C THR A 1124 119.37 144.17 32.63
N ILE A 1125 119.98 145.27 32.19
CA ILE A 1125 121.42 145.49 32.40
C ILE A 1125 121.68 146.04 33.81
N ARG A 1126 122.90 145.82 34.32
CA ARG A 1126 123.39 146.36 35.58
C ARG A 1126 123.04 147.85 35.74
N ASP A 1127 122.70 148.24 36.97
CA ASP A 1127 122.32 149.60 37.38
C ASP A 1127 121.09 150.20 36.68
N THR A 1128 120.34 149.42 35.88
CA THR A 1128 119.22 149.92 35.07
C THR A 1128 117.87 149.36 35.56
N PRO A 1129 116.97 150.20 36.11
CA PRO A 1129 115.59 149.83 36.43
C PRO A 1129 114.78 149.42 35.19
N ILE A 1130 113.79 148.55 35.39
CA ILE A 1130 112.92 148.01 34.34
C ILE A 1130 111.45 148.05 34.78
N ARG A 1131 110.54 148.42 33.87
CA ARG A 1131 109.08 148.32 34.07
C ARG A 1131 108.59 147.01 33.46
N ILE A 1132 107.76 146.29 34.19
CA ILE A 1132 107.27 144.94 33.90
C ILE A 1132 105.75 145.01 33.87
N ASP A 1133 105.16 144.76 32.70
CA ASP A 1133 103.70 144.69 32.54
C ASP A 1133 103.24 143.24 32.75
N VAL A 1134 102.82 142.95 33.97
CA VAL A 1134 102.51 141.60 34.47
C VAL A 1134 101.06 141.17 34.20
N LEU A 1135 100.22 142.04 33.60
CA LEU A 1135 98.87 141.65 33.19
C LEU A 1135 98.81 141.19 31.72
N ALA A 1136 99.91 141.29 30.99
CA ALA A 1136 99.95 141.03 29.54
C ALA A 1136 99.81 139.53 29.16
N ASN A 1137 99.91 138.63 30.13
CA ASN A 1137 99.81 137.16 30.04
C ASN A 1137 98.62 136.58 30.85
N ASP A 1138 98.02 137.37 31.74
CA ASP A 1138 96.87 137.01 32.57
C ASP A 1138 95.55 137.00 31.78
N ARG A 1139 94.52 136.29 32.29
CA ARG A 1139 93.17 136.35 31.71
C ARG A 1139 92.04 135.98 32.68
N ASP A 1140 90.86 136.49 32.39
CA ASP A 1140 89.58 136.04 32.95
C ASP A 1140 88.87 135.06 31.99
N PRO A 1141 88.16 133.99 32.45
CA PRO A 1141 87.47 133.05 31.57
C PRO A 1141 86.21 133.64 30.91
N GLU A 1142 85.50 134.52 31.62
CA GLU A 1142 84.34 135.28 31.16
C GLU A 1142 84.72 136.55 30.37
N ALA A 1143 86.02 136.88 30.34
CA ALA A 1143 86.62 138.07 29.74
C ALA A 1143 86.20 139.40 30.40
N GLY A 1144 86.09 139.40 31.74
CA GLY A 1144 86.11 140.63 32.55
C GLY A 1144 87.47 141.35 32.54
N ASP A 1145 87.47 142.61 32.96
CA ASP A 1145 88.71 143.40 33.15
C ASP A 1145 89.49 142.92 34.39
N LEU A 1146 90.80 143.13 34.39
CA LEU A 1146 91.73 142.63 35.41
C LEU A 1146 92.61 143.74 36.00
N ASP A 1147 92.84 143.70 37.33
CA ASP A 1147 93.56 144.75 38.06
C ASP A 1147 94.57 144.18 39.09
N ILE A 1148 95.75 144.81 39.24
CA ILE A 1148 96.80 144.34 40.17
C ILE A 1148 96.46 144.76 41.61
N SER A 1149 96.05 143.79 42.42
CA SER A 1149 95.62 143.97 43.81
C SER A 1149 96.77 144.18 44.80
N THR A 1150 97.83 143.36 44.71
CA THR A 1150 99.00 143.46 45.61
C THR A 1150 100.31 143.01 44.95
N ILE A 1151 101.44 143.47 45.49
CA ILE A 1151 102.81 143.10 45.09
C ILE A 1151 103.64 142.85 46.35
N SER A 1152 104.50 141.83 46.36
CA SER A 1152 105.46 141.56 47.44
C SER A 1152 106.83 142.18 47.18
N ALA A 1153 107.66 142.32 48.23
CA ALA A 1153 108.98 142.92 48.09
C ALA A 1153 110.02 141.87 47.61
N PRO A 1154 110.84 142.17 46.59
CA PRO A 1154 111.93 141.30 46.15
C PRO A 1154 113.06 141.17 47.19
N VAL A 1155 113.99 140.26 46.93
CA VAL A 1155 115.04 139.86 47.90
C VAL A 1155 116.23 140.83 47.89
N TYR A 1156 116.60 141.38 46.74
CA TYR A 1156 117.79 142.21 46.60
C TYR A 1156 117.48 143.67 46.23
N GLY A 1157 116.65 143.89 45.21
CA GLY A 1157 116.25 145.20 44.71
C GLY A 1157 114.99 145.76 45.38
N SER A 1158 114.21 146.53 44.63
CA SER A 1158 112.85 146.95 45.04
C SER A 1158 111.89 146.94 43.86
N ALA A 1159 110.70 146.36 44.06
CA ALA A 1159 109.57 146.42 43.12
C ALA A 1159 108.44 147.28 43.71
N ALA A 1160 107.76 148.06 42.87
CA ALA A 1160 106.57 148.83 43.22
C ALA A 1160 105.66 149.02 42.00
N LEU A 1161 104.34 149.17 42.22
CA LEU A 1161 103.42 149.56 41.16
C LEU A 1161 103.68 151.03 40.76
N ASP A 1162 103.88 151.27 39.47
CA ASP A 1162 104.11 152.58 38.86
C ASP A 1162 103.27 152.66 37.57
N ASP A 1163 102.21 153.48 37.60
CA ASP A 1163 101.29 153.73 36.48
C ASP A 1163 100.80 152.44 35.78
N GLY A 1164 100.20 151.52 36.56
CA GLY A 1164 99.60 150.27 36.09
C GLY A 1164 100.56 149.07 35.92
N VAL A 1165 101.88 149.32 35.85
CA VAL A 1165 102.90 148.28 35.66
C VAL A 1165 103.91 148.25 36.82
N ILE A 1166 104.69 147.19 36.97
CA ILE A 1166 105.60 147.04 38.11
C ILE A 1166 107.01 147.54 37.75
N LEU A 1167 107.47 148.60 38.41
CA LEU A 1167 108.85 149.10 38.29
C LEU A 1167 109.76 148.34 39.27
N TYR A 1168 110.66 147.52 38.72
CA TYR A 1168 111.76 146.90 39.47
C TYR A 1168 113.05 147.71 39.32
N THR A 1169 113.76 147.91 40.43
CA THR A 1169 115.09 148.56 40.47
C THR A 1169 116.13 147.59 41.04
N PRO A 1170 117.18 147.21 40.28
CA PRO A 1170 118.28 146.40 40.79
C PRO A 1170 119.19 147.22 41.73
N PRO A 1171 119.90 146.58 42.69
CA PRO A 1171 120.93 147.25 43.48
C PRO A 1171 122.13 147.67 42.62
N LEU A 1172 122.84 148.72 43.06
CA LEU A 1172 124.04 149.20 42.38
C LEU A 1172 125.14 148.12 42.34
N ASP A 1173 125.81 148.01 41.19
CA ASP A 1173 126.81 147.00 40.81
C ASP A 1173 126.32 145.53 40.80
N PHE A 1174 125.02 145.27 40.99
CA PHE A 1174 124.47 143.91 41.00
C PHE A 1174 124.47 143.28 39.59
N THR A 1175 124.65 141.96 39.55
CA THR A 1175 124.41 141.07 38.40
C THR A 1175 124.07 139.68 38.95
N GLY A 1176 122.99 139.08 38.46
CA GLY A 1176 122.35 137.88 39.02
C GLY A 1176 120.83 138.01 39.01
N ASP A 1177 120.14 137.05 39.61
CA ASP A 1177 118.67 136.97 39.59
C ASP A 1177 118.04 137.46 40.92
N ASP A 1178 116.83 138.01 40.83
CA ASP A 1178 115.96 138.42 41.94
C ASP A 1178 114.49 138.12 41.59
N SER A 1179 113.58 138.10 42.57
CA SER A 1179 112.18 137.68 42.34
C SER A 1179 111.17 138.20 43.36
N PHE A 1180 109.94 138.44 42.94
CA PHE A 1180 108.80 138.86 43.77
C PHE A 1180 107.45 138.41 43.19
N THR A 1181 106.37 138.45 43.94
CA THR A 1181 105.02 138.03 43.50
C THR A 1181 104.03 139.19 43.35
N TYR A 1182 103.00 139.00 42.52
CA TYR A 1182 101.85 139.89 42.41
C TYR A 1182 100.52 139.10 42.46
N THR A 1183 99.38 139.78 42.57
CA THR A 1183 98.04 139.17 42.61
C THR A 1183 97.07 140.02 41.80
N VAL A 1184 96.28 139.38 40.94
CA VAL A 1184 95.26 139.97 40.08
C VAL A 1184 93.85 139.68 40.61
N ALA A 1185 92.88 140.53 40.29
CA ALA A 1185 91.46 140.36 40.60
C ALA A 1185 90.56 140.69 39.39
N ASP A 1186 89.37 140.08 39.34
CA ASP A 1186 88.29 140.42 38.39
C ASP A 1186 87.19 141.30 39.02
N ASP A 1187 86.35 141.91 38.18
CA ASP A 1187 85.22 142.78 38.57
C ASP A 1187 84.13 142.10 39.43
N ASN A 1188 83.99 140.77 39.34
CA ASN A 1188 82.99 139.97 40.06
C ASN A 1188 83.51 139.42 41.40
N GLY A 1189 84.81 139.55 41.68
CA GLY A 1189 85.46 139.25 42.96
C GLY A 1189 86.31 137.96 43.01
N GLY A 1190 86.62 137.34 41.87
CA GLY A 1190 87.64 136.29 41.81
C GLY A 1190 89.07 136.87 41.81
N VAL A 1191 90.05 136.06 42.22
CA VAL A 1191 91.46 136.48 42.41
C VAL A 1191 92.46 135.36 42.07
N SER A 1192 93.66 135.73 41.62
CA SER A 1192 94.75 134.83 41.22
C SER A 1192 96.13 135.42 41.53
N THR A 1193 97.18 134.60 41.70
CA THR A 1193 98.52 135.05 42.17
C THR A 1193 99.64 134.39 41.38
N ALA A 1194 100.65 135.17 40.96
CA ALA A 1194 101.80 134.73 40.17
C ALA A 1194 103.13 135.38 40.62
N ASN A 1195 104.25 134.90 40.07
CA ASN A 1195 105.62 135.26 40.44
C ASN A 1195 106.42 135.84 39.26
N VAL A 1196 107.23 136.88 39.54
CA VAL A 1196 108.08 137.61 38.60
C VAL A 1196 109.55 137.33 38.93
N ILE A 1197 110.36 137.04 37.92
CA ILE A 1197 111.82 136.87 38.03
C ILE A 1197 112.53 137.93 37.18
N VAL A 1198 113.58 138.55 37.73
CA VAL A 1198 114.40 139.57 37.06
C VAL A 1198 115.87 139.15 37.08
N SER A 1199 116.46 138.97 35.90
CA SER A 1199 117.91 138.74 35.74
C SER A 1199 118.65 140.02 35.39
N VAL A 1200 119.90 140.17 35.85
CA VAL A 1200 120.69 141.40 35.72
C VAL A 1200 122.09 141.13 35.14
N VAL A 1201 122.44 141.75 34.00
CA VAL A 1201 123.61 141.40 33.16
C VAL A 1201 124.54 142.59 32.79
N PRO A 1202 125.82 142.39 32.40
CA PRO A 1202 126.75 143.47 32.01
C PRO A 1202 126.67 143.88 30.52
N PRO A 1203 127.17 145.08 30.12
CA PRO A 1203 126.98 145.67 28.78
C PRO A 1203 128.02 145.25 27.69
N PRO A 1204 127.76 145.52 26.39
CA PRO A 1204 128.56 145.04 25.23
C PRO A 1204 129.63 146.02 24.68
N ASN A 1205 130.39 145.56 23.66
CA ASN A 1205 131.55 146.21 23.01
C ASN A 1205 131.21 146.84 21.63
N THR A 1206 132.01 147.79 21.16
CA THR A 1206 131.78 148.69 19.99
C THR A 1206 132.77 148.46 18.83
N PRO A 1207 132.46 148.83 17.57
CA PRO A 1207 133.42 148.90 16.46
C PRO A 1207 133.87 150.35 16.11
N PRO A 1208 135.04 150.53 15.45
CA PRO A 1208 135.60 151.84 15.08
C PRO A 1208 134.87 152.57 13.94
N GLN A 1209 135.08 153.88 13.86
CA GLN A 1209 134.57 154.78 12.81
C GLN A 1209 135.71 155.46 12.03
N ALA A 1210 135.54 155.53 10.71
CA ALA A 1210 136.45 156.23 9.80
C ALA A 1210 135.85 157.54 9.24
N GLY A 1211 136.68 158.49 8.84
CA GLY A 1211 136.27 159.81 8.34
C GLY A 1211 136.66 160.11 6.89
N ASP A 1212 135.77 160.79 6.16
CA ASP A 1212 135.98 161.22 4.76
C ASP A 1212 137.20 162.17 4.60
N ASP A 1213 138.29 161.68 4.01
CA ASP A 1213 139.42 162.52 3.57
C ASP A 1213 139.13 163.30 2.28
N ARG A 1214 139.73 164.49 2.17
CA ARG A 1214 139.75 165.27 0.93
C ARG A 1214 141.08 165.97 0.73
N SER A 1215 141.65 165.81 -0.46
CA SER A 1215 142.83 166.56 -0.92
C SER A 1215 142.66 166.95 -2.40
N SER A 1216 143.53 167.83 -2.89
CA SER A 1216 143.54 168.26 -4.29
C SER A 1216 144.94 168.65 -4.73
N THR A 1217 145.22 168.52 -6.03
CA THR A 1217 146.51 168.85 -6.63
C THR A 1217 146.31 169.43 -8.04
N THR A 1218 147.31 170.13 -8.56
CA THR A 1218 147.33 170.54 -9.97
C THR A 1218 147.77 169.39 -10.86
N VAL A 1219 147.18 169.28 -12.05
CA VAL A 1219 147.42 168.16 -12.99
C VAL A 1219 148.92 167.88 -13.24
N ASN A 1220 149.29 166.60 -13.17
CA ASN A 1220 150.67 166.08 -13.22
C ASN A 1220 151.57 166.44 -12.01
N ILE A 1221 151.02 166.78 -10.84
CA ILE A 1221 151.78 166.86 -9.58
C ILE A 1221 151.20 165.85 -8.57
N PRO A 1222 151.98 164.87 -8.08
CA PRO A 1222 151.50 163.93 -7.07
C PRO A 1222 151.24 164.58 -5.70
N VAL A 1223 150.35 163.97 -4.92
CA VAL A 1223 149.94 164.43 -3.58
C VAL A 1223 149.85 163.26 -2.60
N THR A 1224 150.31 163.47 -1.37
CA THR A 1224 150.24 162.48 -0.28
C THR A 1224 149.23 162.91 0.78
N ILE A 1225 148.44 161.96 1.30
CA ILE A 1225 147.28 162.15 2.19
C ILE A 1225 147.41 161.20 3.39
N ALA A 1226 147.11 161.65 4.61
CA ALA A 1226 147.30 160.88 5.86
C ALA A 1226 145.98 160.35 6.43
N VAL A 1227 145.42 159.32 5.79
CA VAL A 1227 144.00 158.91 5.89
C VAL A 1227 143.60 158.11 7.16
N LEU A 1228 144.40 158.20 8.22
CA LEU A 1228 144.06 157.64 9.55
C LEU A 1228 144.07 158.72 10.64
N ALA A 1229 144.27 160.00 10.27
CA ALA A 1229 144.48 161.08 11.24
C ALA A 1229 143.18 161.61 11.88
N ASN A 1230 142.04 161.14 11.38
CA ASN A 1230 140.66 161.55 11.66
C ASN A 1230 139.76 160.38 12.12
N ASP A 1231 140.25 159.14 12.01
CA ASP A 1231 139.56 157.92 12.42
C ASP A 1231 139.68 157.69 13.94
N GLN A 1232 138.68 157.05 14.55
CA GLN A 1232 138.65 156.75 15.99
C GLN A 1232 137.97 155.42 16.30
N ASP A 1233 138.45 154.76 17.36
CA ASP A 1233 137.73 153.69 18.05
C ASP A 1233 137.11 154.24 19.35
N ALA A 1234 135.88 153.83 19.67
CA ALA A 1234 135.17 154.27 20.88
C ALA A 1234 135.68 153.56 22.14
N ASP A 1235 136.18 152.33 22.00
CA ASP A 1235 136.66 151.50 23.10
C ASP A 1235 138.19 151.63 23.28
N GLY A 1236 138.88 152.20 22.28
CA GLY A 1236 140.27 152.65 22.36
C GLY A 1236 141.32 151.78 21.65
N ASP A 1237 140.90 150.84 20.81
CA ASP A 1237 141.80 149.93 20.08
C ASP A 1237 142.56 150.60 18.89
N PRO A 1238 143.75 150.08 18.52
CA PRO A 1238 144.62 150.71 17.51
C PRO A 1238 144.27 150.36 16.05
N LEU A 1239 144.22 151.39 15.19
CA LEU A 1239 143.71 151.34 13.81
C LEU A 1239 144.77 151.04 12.72
N ARG A 1240 144.32 150.63 11.52
CA ARG A 1240 145.14 150.46 10.29
C ARG A 1240 144.30 150.52 9.00
N ILE A 1241 144.90 150.96 7.89
CA ILE A 1241 144.30 150.85 6.54
C ILE A 1241 144.22 149.38 6.13
N VAL A 1242 143.11 148.98 5.48
CA VAL A 1242 142.89 147.59 5.00
C VAL A 1242 142.86 147.50 3.46
N GLN A 1243 142.30 148.49 2.76
CA GLN A 1243 142.16 148.51 1.30
C GLN A 1243 142.16 149.95 0.77
N VAL A 1244 142.55 150.15 -0.50
CA VAL A 1244 142.40 151.40 -1.26
C VAL A 1244 141.92 151.04 -2.66
N GLU A 1245 140.93 151.75 -3.19
CA GLU A 1245 140.39 151.51 -4.54
C GLU A 1245 141.10 152.35 -5.63
N PRO A 1246 141.16 151.86 -6.88
CA PRO A 1246 141.81 152.58 -7.98
C PRO A 1246 140.96 153.77 -8.47
N LEU A 1247 141.59 154.95 -8.57
CA LEU A 1247 140.97 156.16 -9.10
C LEU A 1247 141.02 156.20 -10.64
N THR A 1248 140.03 156.86 -11.26
CA THR A 1248 139.79 156.79 -12.71
C THR A 1248 140.85 157.46 -13.61
N GLU A 1249 141.54 158.48 -13.13
CA GLU A 1249 142.62 159.16 -13.86
C GLU A 1249 143.81 159.44 -12.95
N GLY A 1250 144.67 158.43 -12.74
CA GLY A 1250 145.91 158.52 -11.98
C GLY A 1250 146.29 157.17 -11.36
N THR A 1251 147.22 157.17 -10.42
CA THR A 1251 147.71 155.97 -9.71
C THR A 1251 147.83 156.23 -8.21
N THR A 1252 147.42 155.26 -7.39
CA THR A 1252 147.52 155.32 -5.92
C THR A 1252 148.56 154.34 -5.39
N GLN A 1253 149.34 154.75 -4.38
CA GLN A 1253 150.28 153.92 -3.64
C GLN A 1253 150.10 154.16 -2.13
N VAL A 1254 149.98 153.08 -1.35
CA VAL A 1254 150.05 153.15 0.12
C VAL A 1254 151.51 153.16 0.55
N ASN A 1255 151.86 154.10 1.43
CA ASN A 1255 153.18 154.24 2.02
C ASN A 1255 153.25 153.46 3.35
N PRO A 1256 154.44 152.96 3.77
CA PRO A 1256 154.58 152.20 5.01
C PRO A 1256 154.28 152.97 6.31
N ASP A 1257 154.11 154.29 6.24
CA ASP A 1257 153.78 155.18 7.35
C ASP A 1257 152.26 155.40 7.53
N GLY A 1258 151.43 154.73 6.73
CA GLY A 1258 149.97 154.89 6.77
C GLY A 1258 149.43 156.05 5.93
N THR A 1259 150.27 156.67 5.09
CA THR A 1259 149.81 157.67 4.11
C THR A 1259 149.53 157.06 2.73
N ILE A 1260 148.69 157.72 1.92
CA ILE A 1260 148.41 157.34 0.52
C ILE A 1260 148.95 158.44 -0.39
N THR A 1261 149.74 158.08 -1.40
CA THR A 1261 150.18 158.99 -2.47
C THR A 1261 149.39 158.72 -3.74
N PHE A 1262 148.84 159.78 -4.33
CA PHE A 1262 148.17 159.80 -5.63
C PHE A 1262 149.03 160.54 -6.66
N THR A 1263 149.19 160.00 -7.87
CA THR A 1263 150.05 160.49 -8.96
C THR A 1263 149.33 160.47 -10.30
#